data_AF-A0A7I7TDW9-F1
#
_entry.id   AF-A0A7I7TDW9-F1
#
_cell.length_a   1.000
_cell.length_b   1.000
_cell.length_c   1.000
_cell.angle_alpha   90.00
_cell.angle_beta   90.00
_cell.angle_gamma   90.00
#
_symmetry.space_group_name_H-M   'P 1'
#
loop_
_entity.id
_entity.type
_entity.pdbx_description
1 polymer ?
#
loop_
_entity_poly.entity_id
_entity_poly.type
_entity_poly.pdbx_seq_one_letter_code
_entity_poly.pdbx_strand_id
1 'polypeptide(L)'
;MSAGHGEAVATRDDCAEAIRTVCSYCGVGCGIDVRTKPGVGGPVIANIVGDQLHPTNLGRLCTKGATHADLMGNTEGRAIDALIRPARGEEFVAAPVDDAVAAVGTRLRAILDRHGPDSIALYVSGQMSMEAQYLATKLAKGFIRTVNIESNSRLCMASAATGYKQSLGADGPPGSYSDIDCADLFFVVGANMADCHPILFLRMADRMRAGAKLIVVDPRRTATADKADLFLQIRPGTDLALLNGLLHLLVASGDIDTDFIAEHTEGWDAMEAFLADYPPARVAELTGLTEADIRTAATMIGQAGDWMSLWTMGLNQSTHGTWNTNAICNLHLATGAICRPGSGPMSLTGQPNAMGGREMGYLGPGLPGQRSVASADDRAFVEAVWELAPGTIRADTNRGTIDMFEQMAAGDIKACWIICTNPVATVPNRTTVITGLETAELVVTQDAYRDTATNRYADVVLPAALWAEADGVMVNSERTLTMVRECVSPAGQSRPDWQLICQVADAMGFGAHFGYESSEQIFDEIRRFANPKTGYDIRGASYQRLRETPVQWPCPPGDEQNRHPIRYLNDGVLAFPTPSRRAVFHARPHMDARELPDDDYPFVLNTGRLAHQWHTMTKTGRVAKLNKLNGNPFVEINPDDAAALGICDGRTVELQSRRGRAVLPAVVTDRVRPGNCFAPFHWNDEHGEYLAINALTSDAVDADSLQPELKVCAVSLRPDRTLRASTTAAGQPSMNADVPAPAPGPWVLWASQTGNAEELAAGLVDQLEAAGLGGRLVSMDDCPVSDLAQRDVLVVTSTFGDGDPPDNGAGFWDRLRAPDAPELRGLRYAVLGIGDRSYGQFCGHARSLDTRLAELGGARLLDRRDCEVHDEESVTVWARQVIELVDVGESAPVALDAPAAPRPAEPFTRARPVAARLARNARLTPASAAKEVRQLGFDISEHDVSYAVGDSLGVLPTNSDDDVVAWLAATGLRGDDVVEVDGAECTLREALTESYDICRITPNLLAFLAETTVDQAAARDLRAARTQLDTWRLGRNGIDVVRAFGVNATIEQWQEVLVRLTPRLYSISSSPLVSPHEVQLTVSIVRYRAPDGAQRGGVCSTFLADRARDVPVFLQKSPHFRPPDDTSTPIVMIGAGTGIAPFRGFLQERRALGHTGRNWLFFGDRHRAENFYYGNDLTGMVTDGFLNRLDLAFSRDQRKRIYVQDNMIAEGAQLWAWLQDGAHLYVCGDAAGMARDVDTALDTIIGTHGQLSAEAARDYKRELVADKRYLRDVY
;
A
#
# COMPACT_ATOMS: atom_id res chain seq x y z
N MET A 1 -70.31 2.72 -11.32
CA MET A 1 -70.81 3.77 -10.41
C MET A 1 -69.87 3.83 -9.22
N SER A 2 -69.26 5.02 -9.04
CA SER A 2 -68.45 5.58 -7.92
C SER A 2 -67.48 4.63 -7.17
N ALA A 3 -66.15 4.70 -7.33
CA ALA A 3 -65.19 5.80 -7.15
C ALA A 3 -65.15 6.36 -5.71
N GLY A 4 -64.17 5.90 -4.93
CA GLY A 4 -63.65 6.54 -3.73
C GLY A 4 -62.15 6.25 -3.66
N HIS A 5 -61.32 7.21 -4.05
CA HIS A 5 -59.86 7.18 -3.86
C HIS A 5 -59.56 7.58 -2.42
N GLY A 6 -58.83 6.73 -1.70
CA GLY A 6 -58.12 7.09 -0.48
C GLY A 6 -56.65 6.72 -0.69
N GLU A 7 -55.80 7.72 -0.87
CA GLU A 7 -54.35 7.58 -0.97
C GLU A 7 -53.78 7.08 0.35
N ALA A 8 -53.05 5.95 0.32
CA ALA A 8 -52.19 5.51 1.41
C ALA A 8 -50.74 5.86 1.03
N VAL A 9 -50.16 6.81 1.77
CA VAL A 9 -48.78 7.28 1.68
C VAL A 9 -47.83 6.13 2.01
N ALA A 10 -46.97 5.77 1.05
CA ALA A 10 -45.87 4.83 1.28
C ALA A 10 -44.75 5.53 2.07
N THR A 11 -44.46 5.03 3.27
CA THR A 11 -43.26 5.40 4.04
C THR A 11 -42.04 4.74 3.42
N ARG A 12 -41.17 5.55 2.79
CA ARG A 12 -39.85 5.18 2.25
C ARG A 12 -38.89 4.81 3.39
N ASP A 13 -38.15 3.72 3.24
CA ASP A 13 -36.96 3.43 4.04
C ASP A 13 -35.86 4.47 3.75
N ASP A 14 -35.39 5.16 4.79
CA ASP A 14 -34.40 6.24 4.78
C ASP A 14 -32.95 5.70 4.62
N CYS A 15 -32.62 5.08 3.49
CA CYS A 15 -31.22 4.92 3.07
C CYS A 15 -30.89 6.04 2.07
N ALA A 16 -30.12 7.04 2.50
CA ALA A 16 -29.72 8.17 1.65
C ALA A 16 -28.95 7.70 0.40
N GLU A 17 -29.25 8.32 -0.74
CA GLU A 17 -28.57 8.09 -2.02
C GLU A 17 -27.06 8.37 -1.91
N ALA A 18 -26.22 7.54 -2.55
CA ALA A 18 -24.77 7.74 -2.53
C ALA A 18 -24.38 9.00 -3.33
N ILE A 19 -23.60 9.89 -2.70
CA ILE A 19 -23.17 11.15 -3.30
C ILE A 19 -21.76 10.95 -3.87
N ARG A 20 -21.65 11.02 -5.21
CA ARG A 20 -20.37 10.96 -5.94
C ARG A 20 -19.60 12.27 -5.82
N THR A 21 -18.34 12.20 -5.38
CA THR A 21 -17.47 13.34 -5.14
C THR A 21 -16.00 12.91 -5.25
N VAL A 22 -15.04 13.73 -4.81
CA VAL A 22 -13.60 13.50 -4.99
C VAL A 22 -12.81 13.55 -3.68
N CYS A 23 -11.78 12.71 -3.59
CA CYS A 23 -10.83 12.65 -2.48
C CYS A 23 -10.07 13.97 -2.27
N SER A 24 -9.97 14.41 -1.01
CA SER A 24 -9.38 15.71 -0.64
C SER A 24 -7.86 15.72 -0.37
N TYR A 25 -7.14 14.67 -0.78
CA TYR A 25 -5.71 14.50 -0.50
C TYR A 25 -4.82 14.76 -1.72
N CYS A 26 -4.30 13.73 -2.38
CA CYS A 26 -3.31 13.89 -3.44
C CYS A 26 -3.92 14.31 -4.79
N GLY A 27 -3.11 14.92 -5.65
CA GLY A 27 -3.43 15.35 -7.02
C GLY A 27 -3.74 14.21 -8.00
N VAL A 28 -3.89 12.98 -7.51
CA VAL A 28 -4.49 11.89 -8.28
C VAL A 28 -5.95 12.22 -8.59
N GLY A 29 -6.72 12.70 -7.60
CA GLY A 29 -8.15 13.01 -7.78
C GLY A 29 -9.02 11.75 -7.86
N CYS A 30 -8.87 10.83 -6.90
CA CYS A 30 -9.71 9.62 -6.85
C CYS A 30 -11.17 9.97 -6.56
N GLY A 31 -12.11 9.45 -7.36
CA GLY A 31 -13.54 9.56 -7.09
C GLY A 31 -13.95 8.68 -5.91
N ILE A 32 -14.90 9.17 -5.13
CA ILE A 32 -15.45 8.50 -3.95
C ILE A 32 -16.97 8.60 -3.92
N ASP A 33 -17.60 7.57 -3.40
CA ASP A 33 -19.03 7.50 -3.12
C ASP A 33 -19.24 7.68 -1.61
N VAL A 34 -19.98 8.73 -1.24
CA VAL A 34 -20.26 9.07 0.16
C VAL A 34 -21.69 8.69 0.50
N ARG A 35 -21.84 7.89 1.55
CA ARG A 35 -23.15 7.56 2.12
C ARG A 35 -23.31 8.28 3.45
N THR A 36 -24.46 8.92 3.64
CA THR A 36 -24.78 9.65 4.87
C THR A 36 -25.84 8.94 5.68
N LYS A 37 -25.86 9.18 6.99
CA LYS A 37 -26.94 8.77 7.89
C LYS A 37 -27.40 9.97 8.73
N PRO A 38 -28.63 9.94 9.29
CA PRO A 38 -29.05 10.93 10.26
C PRO A 38 -28.08 10.99 11.46
N GLY A 39 -27.74 12.20 11.90
CA GLY A 39 -26.88 12.47 13.05
C GLY A 39 -27.35 13.68 13.84
N VAL A 40 -26.70 13.93 14.99
CA VAL A 40 -27.01 15.10 15.82
C VAL A 40 -26.49 16.35 15.11
N GLY A 41 -27.40 17.28 14.75
CA GLY A 41 -27.06 18.51 14.05
C GLY A 41 -27.08 18.42 12.51
N GLY A 42 -27.46 17.27 11.93
CA GLY A 42 -27.57 17.10 10.47
C GLY A 42 -27.11 15.71 10.00
N PRO A 43 -27.08 15.46 8.69
CA PRO A 43 -26.49 14.25 8.13
C PRO A 43 -25.01 14.13 8.50
N VAL A 44 -24.57 12.92 8.83
CA VAL A 44 -23.15 12.59 9.05
C VAL A 44 -22.71 11.51 8.08
N ILE A 45 -21.43 11.50 7.73
CA ILE A 45 -20.88 10.46 6.84
C ILE A 45 -20.89 9.11 7.56
N ALA A 46 -21.60 8.15 6.97
CA ALA A 46 -21.69 6.78 7.46
C ALA A 46 -20.59 5.89 6.87
N ASN A 47 -20.37 6.00 5.55
CA ASN A 47 -19.44 5.16 4.82
C ASN A 47 -18.87 5.91 3.60
N ILE A 48 -17.66 5.54 3.21
CA ILE A 48 -16.97 6.02 2.01
C ILE A 48 -16.33 4.83 1.29
N VAL A 49 -16.64 4.70 0.00
CA VAL A 49 -16.00 3.74 -0.90
C VAL A 49 -15.48 4.44 -2.14
N GLY A 50 -14.63 3.78 -2.93
CA GLY A 50 -14.16 4.35 -4.19
C GLY A 50 -15.22 4.26 -5.27
N ASP A 51 -15.43 5.35 -6.01
CA ASP A 51 -16.32 5.41 -7.17
C ASP A 51 -15.76 4.49 -8.28
N GLN A 52 -16.50 3.44 -8.60
CA GLN A 52 -16.12 2.43 -9.60
C GLN A 52 -16.10 3.01 -11.02
N LEU A 53 -16.85 4.08 -11.28
CA LEU A 53 -16.97 4.72 -12.59
C LEU A 53 -15.98 5.87 -12.77
N HIS A 54 -15.32 6.33 -11.71
CA HIS A 54 -14.37 7.42 -11.82
C HIS A 54 -13.10 6.97 -12.56
N PRO A 55 -12.72 7.63 -13.68
CA PRO A 55 -11.70 7.16 -14.61
C PRO A 55 -10.28 7.10 -14.04
N THR A 56 -10.04 7.87 -12.99
CA THR A 56 -8.73 7.97 -12.35
C THR A 56 -8.41 6.72 -11.52
N ASN A 57 -9.37 6.20 -10.75
CA ASN A 57 -9.11 5.19 -9.72
C ASN A 57 -9.89 3.89 -9.88
N LEU A 58 -10.95 3.85 -10.70
CA LEU A 58 -11.72 2.64 -10.98
C LEU A 58 -12.11 1.90 -9.69
N GLY A 59 -12.62 2.65 -8.72
CA GLY A 59 -13.05 2.11 -7.43
C GLY A 59 -11.96 1.90 -6.37
N ARG A 60 -10.67 2.03 -6.70
CA ARG A 60 -9.57 1.84 -5.74
C ARG A 60 -9.38 3.07 -4.87
N LEU A 61 -9.04 2.85 -3.59
CA LEU A 61 -8.63 3.90 -2.66
C LEU A 61 -7.39 3.49 -1.87
N CYS A 62 -6.56 4.46 -1.53
CA CYS A 62 -5.48 4.27 -0.55
C CYS A 62 -6.05 4.37 0.88
N THR A 63 -5.23 4.02 1.87
CA THR A 63 -5.59 4.10 3.30
C THR A 63 -6.09 5.48 3.74
N LYS A 64 -5.46 6.56 3.28
CA LYS A 64 -5.95 7.94 3.53
C LYS A 64 -7.35 8.14 2.93
N GLY A 65 -7.55 7.70 1.70
CA GLY A 65 -8.84 7.80 0.99
C GLY A 65 -9.96 7.04 1.71
N ALA A 66 -9.69 5.81 2.14
CA ALA A 66 -10.65 4.92 2.80
C ALA A 66 -11.02 5.36 4.23
N THR A 67 -10.25 6.26 4.84
CA THR A 67 -10.44 6.72 6.23
C THR A 67 -11.03 8.13 6.33
N HIS A 68 -11.59 8.67 5.23
CA HIS A 68 -12.28 9.97 5.28
C HIS A 68 -13.48 9.99 6.24
N ALA A 69 -14.18 8.86 6.42
CA ALA A 69 -15.27 8.77 7.39
C ALA A 69 -14.74 8.94 8.83
N ASP A 70 -13.59 8.33 9.14
CA ASP A 70 -12.91 8.50 10.44
C ASP A 70 -12.49 9.97 10.66
N LEU A 71 -11.97 10.63 9.61
CA LEU A 71 -11.61 12.06 9.65
C LEU A 71 -12.84 12.93 9.94
N MET A 72 -13.92 12.76 9.18
CA MET A 72 -15.12 13.60 9.30
C MET A 72 -15.89 13.32 10.60
N GLY A 73 -15.81 12.09 11.12
CA GLY A 73 -16.36 11.74 12.43
C GLY A 73 -15.58 12.33 13.61
N ASN A 74 -14.31 12.68 13.42
CA ASN A 74 -13.49 13.32 14.44
C ASN A 74 -13.61 14.85 14.36
N THR A 75 -14.45 15.42 15.23
CA THR A 75 -14.70 16.87 15.32
C THR A 75 -13.78 17.60 16.29
N GLU A 76 -12.85 16.89 16.95
CA GLU A 76 -11.90 17.48 17.88
C GLU A 76 -11.07 18.57 17.19
N GLY A 77 -10.94 19.74 17.83
CA GLY A 77 -10.16 20.86 17.32
C GLY A 77 -10.72 21.55 16.06
N ARG A 78 -11.89 21.17 15.54
CA ARG A 78 -12.53 21.87 14.40
C ARG A 78 -12.86 23.32 14.77
N ALA A 79 -12.56 24.23 13.85
CA ALA A 79 -12.96 25.63 13.98
C ALA A 79 -14.43 25.77 13.58
N ILE A 80 -15.30 25.96 14.59
CA ILE A 80 -16.76 26.08 14.40
C ILE A 80 -17.28 27.51 14.63
N ASP A 81 -16.44 28.39 15.16
CA ASP A 81 -16.67 29.83 15.31
C ASP A 81 -15.43 30.58 14.83
N ALA A 82 -15.55 31.87 14.57
CA ALA A 82 -14.36 32.70 14.38
C ALA A 82 -13.63 32.90 15.69
N LEU A 83 -12.31 33.06 15.61
CA LEU A 83 -11.46 33.34 16.76
C LEU A 83 -10.74 34.66 16.55
N ILE A 84 -10.75 35.53 17.54
CA ILE A 84 -10.09 36.84 17.49
C ILE A 84 -9.20 36.96 18.73
N ARG A 85 -7.95 37.42 18.54
CA ARG A 85 -7.12 37.88 19.67
C ARG A 85 -7.44 39.35 19.96
N PRO A 86 -7.83 39.71 21.20
CA PRO A 86 -8.03 41.11 21.56
C PRO A 86 -6.73 41.93 21.43
N ALA A 87 -5.60 41.33 21.83
CA ALA A 87 -4.26 41.85 21.60
C ALA A 87 -3.27 40.70 21.34
N ARG A 88 -2.12 41.01 20.72
CA ARG A 88 -1.08 40.03 20.46
C ARG A 88 -0.52 39.45 21.76
N GLY A 89 -0.34 38.14 21.78
CA GLY A 89 0.09 37.40 22.98
C GLY A 89 -1.05 37.04 23.94
N GLU A 90 -2.27 37.55 23.73
CA GLU A 90 -3.46 37.10 24.48
C GLU A 90 -4.12 35.89 23.82
N GLU A 91 -4.87 35.13 24.60
CA GLU A 91 -5.64 33.97 24.14
C GLU A 91 -6.74 34.34 23.13
N PHE A 92 -7.11 33.39 22.28
CA PHE A 92 -8.23 33.56 21.36
C PHE A 92 -9.56 33.64 22.09
N VAL A 93 -10.44 34.53 21.63
CA VAL A 93 -11.84 34.59 22.06
C VAL A 93 -12.73 34.26 20.87
N ALA A 94 -13.74 33.41 21.09
CA ALA A 94 -14.73 33.09 20.07
C ALA A 94 -15.60 34.31 19.73
N ALA A 95 -15.88 34.52 18.45
CA ALA A 95 -16.71 35.59 17.95
C ALA A 95 -17.66 35.08 16.84
N PRO A 96 -18.84 35.71 16.65
CA PRO A 96 -19.67 35.45 15.49
C PRO A 96 -18.88 35.65 14.18
N VAL A 97 -19.09 34.77 13.20
CA VAL A 97 -18.30 34.81 11.95
C VAL A 97 -18.54 36.08 11.17
N ASP A 98 -19.77 36.61 11.17
CA ASP A 98 -20.10 37.88 10.50
C ASP A 98 -19.34 39.07 11.11
N ASP A 99 -19.24 39.13 12.44
CA ASP A 99 -18.51 40.19 13.14
C ASP A 99 -17.01 40.10 12.85
N ALA A 100 -16.46 38.88 12.85
CA ALA A 100 -15.05 38.66 12.54
C ALA A 100 -14.71 39.03 11.10
N VAL A 101 -15.56 38.65 10.14
CA VAL A 101 -15.40 39.01 8.73
C VAL A 101 -15.48 40.51 8.52
N ALA A 102 -16.46 41.19 9.14
CA ALA A 102 -16.57 42.64 9.09
C ALA A 102 -15.34 43.35 9.69
N ALA A 103 -14.82 42.83 10.81
CA ALA A 103 -13.61 43.35 11.44
C ALA A 103 -12.37 43.15 10.55
N VAL A 104 -12.22 41.98 9.93
CA VAL A 104 -11.13 41.69 8.98
C VAL A 104 -11.20 42.64 7.79
N GLY A 105 -12.36 42.76 7.14
CA GLY A 105 -12.53 43.66 5.98
C GLY A 105 -12.25 45.11 6.32
N THR A 106 -12.73 45.59 7.46
CA THR A 106 -12.46 46.96 7.95
C THR A 106 -10.97 47.20 8.18
N ARG A 107 -10.26 46.26 8.84
CA ARG A 107 -8.82 46.40 9.11
C ARG A 107 -7.98 46.31 7.83
N LEU A 108 -8.32 45.40 6.93
CA LEU A 108 -7.66 45.30 5.62
C LEU A 108 -7.87 46.57 4.79
N ARG A 109 -9.09 47.12 4.75
CA ARG A 109 -9.38 48.40 4.09
C ARG A 109 -8.55 49.54 4.69
N ALA A 110 -8.49 49.64 6.02
CA ALA A 110 -7.70 50.66 6.69
C ALA A 110 -6.19 50.56 6.39
N ILE A 111 -5.65 49.34 6.31
CA ILE A 111 -4.25 49.09 5.92
C ILE A 111 -4.03 49.49 4.46
N LEU A 112 -4.93 49.08 3.55
CA LEU A 112 -4.91 49.46 2.13
C LEU A 112 -4.89 50.99 1.95
N ASP A 113 -5.75 51.70 2.68
CA ASP A 113 -5.85 53.16 2.63
C ASP A 113 -4.59 53.87 3.16
N ARG A 114 -3.98 53.33 4.22
CA ARG A 114 -2.83 53.96 4.88
C ARG A 114 -1.51 53.67 4.18
N HIS A 115 -1.31 52.42 3.76
CA HIS A 115 -0.01 51.90 3.34
C HIS A 115 0.04 51.51 1.86
N GLY A 116 -1.10 51.53 1.16
CA GLY A 116 -1.19 51.17 -0.25
C GLY A 116 -1.36 49.66 -0.49
N PRO A 117 -1.51 49.25 -1.76
CA PRO A 117 -1.94 47.90 -2.12
C PRO A 117 -0.95 46.81 -1.74
N ASP A 118 0.34 47.05 -1.97
CA ASP A 118 1.38 46.03 -1.75
C ASP A 118 1.65 45.75 -0.27
N SER A 119 1.05 46.53 0.63
CA SER A 119 1.06 46.25 2.07
C SER A 119 0.17 45.06 2.48
N ILE A 120 -0.63 44.51 1.56
CA ILE A 120 -1.51 43.36 1.81
C ILE A 120 -1.06 42.18 0.96
N ALA A 121 -0.83 41.04 1.61
CA ALA A 121 -0.50 39.78 0.98
C ALA A 121 -1.62 38.74 1.16
N LEU A 122 -1.87 37.93 0.12
CA LEU A 122 -2.69 36.73 0.19
C LEU A 122 -1.80 35.50 -0.04
N TYR A 123 -1.81 34.56 0.91
CA TYR A 123 -1.10 33.28 0.79
C TYR A 123 -2.08 32.12 0.76
N VAL A 124 -2.28 31.55 -0.43
CA VAL A 124 -3.37 30.59 -0.73
C VAL A 124 -2.85 29.18 -0.99
N SER A 125 -3.74 28.28 -1.42
CA SER A 125 -3.46 26.84 -1.42
C SER A 125 -3.99 26.09 -2.65
N GLY A 126 -3.22 25.10 -3.09
CA GLY A 126 -3.67 24.09 -4.05
C GLY A 126 -4.71 23.10 -3.49
N GLN A 127 -5.17 23.28 -2.25
CA GLN A 127 -6.23 22.47 -1.63
C GLN A 127 -7.61 23.12 -1.72
N MET A 128 -7.69 24.41 -2.04
CA MET A 128 -8.93 25.15 -2.21
C MET A 128 -9.69 24.69 -3.46
N SER A 129 -10.99 24.96 -3.52
CA SER A 129 -11.77 24.80 -4.76
C SER A 129 -11.31 25.80 -5.83
N MET A 130 -11.59 25.50 -7.10
CA MET A 130 -11.23 26.39 -8.21
C MET A 130 -11.88 27.77 -8.08
N GLU A 131 -13.11 27.82 -7.56
CA GLU A 131 -13.89 29.04 -7.31
C GLU A 131 -13.20 29.95 -6.29
N ALA A 132 -12.76 29.39 -5.17
CA ALA A 132 -12.06 30.16 -4.14
C ALA A 132 -10.68 30.67 -4.63
N GLN A 133 -9.97 29.86 -5.43
CA GLN A 133 -8.70 30.27 -6.05
C GLN A 133 -8.89 31.41 -7.05
N TYR A 134 -9.96 31.35 -7.85
CA TYR A 134 -10.36 32.41 -8.76
C TYR A 134 -10.68 33.71 -8.03
N LEU A 135 -11.53 33.66 -7.00
CA LEU A 135 -11.94 34.84 -6.26
C LEU A 135 -10.79 35.49 -5.50
N ALA A 136 -9.88 34.70 -4.92
CA ALA A 136 -8.67 35.24 -4.29
C ALA A 136 -7.81 36.00 -5.31
N THR A 137 -7.66 35.47 -6.52
CA THR A 137 -6.92 36.12 -7.61
C THR A 137 -7.62 37.39 -8.09
N LYS A 138 -8.94 37.33 -8.28
CA LYS A 138 -9.80 38.47 -8.64
C LYS A 138 -9.66 39.60 -7.62
N LEU A 139 -9.81 39.29 -6.33
CA LEU A 139 -9.66 40.25 -5.23
C LEU A 139 -8.26 40.86 -5.19
N ALA A 140 -7.21 40.04 -5.17
CA ALA A 140 -5.84 40.51 -5.04
C ALA A 140 -5.42 41.42 -6.21
N LYS A 141 -5.61 40.97 -7.45
CA LYS A 141 -5.07 41.67 -8.64
C LYS A 141 -6.00 42.73 -9.20
N GLY A 142 -7.31 42.49 -9.14
CA GLY A 142 -8.32 43.39 -9.72
C GLY A 142 -8.73 44.53 -8.79
N PHE A 143 -8.89 44.25 -7.49
CA PHE A 143 -9.56 45.18 -6.56
C PHE A 143 -8.61 45.75 -5.49
N ILE A 144 -7.88 44.89 -4.77
CA ILE A 144 -6.81 45.35 -3.89
C ILE A 144 -5.66 45.92 -4.73
N ARG A 145 -5.40 45.32 -5.90
CA ARG A 145 -4.31 45.65 -6.84
C ARG A 145 -2.91 45.44 -6.25
N THR A 146 -2.83 44.51 -5.31
CA THR A 146 -1.56 44.05 -4.74
C THR A 146 -0.87 43.11 -5.72
N VAL A 147 0.46 43.18 -5.78
CA VAL A 147 1.28 42.14 -6.45
C VAL A 147 1.53 40.94 -5.55
N ASN A 148 1.18 41.03 -4.26
CA ASN A 148 1.46 40.03 -3.24
C ASN A 148 0.33 39.01 -3.13
N ILE A 149 0.21 38.15 -4.15
CA ILE A 149 -0.54 36.89 -4.03
C ILE A 149 0.37 35.73 -4.41
N GLU A 150 0.47 34.76 -3.51
CA GLU A 150 1.24 33.53 -3.72
C GLU A 150 0.52 32.33 -3.15
N SER A 151 1.00 31.14 -3.51
CA SER A 151 0.40 29.87 -3.10
C SER A 151 1.46 28.88 -2.65
N ASN A 152 1.08 27.96 -1.76
CA ASN A 152 1.92 26.79 -1.45
C ASN A 152 2.23 25.93 -2.69
N SER A 153 1.49 26.09 -3.79
CA SER A 153 1.80 25.45 -5.07
C SER A 153 3.09 25.98 -5.71
N ARG A 154 3.56 27.19 -5.31
CA ARG A 154 4.92 27.68 -5.57
C ARG A 154 5.99 26.72 -5.07
N LEU A 155 5.75 26.13 -3.91
CA LEU A 155 6.67 25.22 -3.24
C LEU A 155 6.68 23.83 -3.90
N CYS A 156 5.88 23.61 -4.95
CA CYS A 156 5.54 22.27 -5.43
C CYS A 156 5.61 22.14 -6.96
N MET A 157 4.75 22.84 -7.70
CA MET A 157 4.49 22.58 -9.12
C MET A 157 4.89 23.73 -10.05
N ALA A 158 5.46 24.82 -9.52
CA ALA A 158 5.79 26.00 -10.31
C ALA A 158 6.88 25.71 -11.35
N SER A 159 7.91 24.93 -10.98
CA SER A 159 8.97 24.49 -11.88
C SER A 159 8.43 23.69 -13.07
N ALA A 160 7.59 22.68 -12.81
CA ALA A 160 6.96 21.88 -13.85
C ALA A 160 6.06 22.73 -14.77
N ALA A 161 5.26 23.64 -14.20
CA ALA A 161 4.41 24.54 -14.96
C ALA A 161 5.22 25.42 -15.92
N THR A 162 6.33 25.96 -15.43
CA THR A 162 7.19 26.88 -16.17
C THR A 162 7.94 26.13 -17.27
N GLY A 163 8.49 24.95 -16.98
CA GLY A 163 9.15 24.12 -17.98
C GLY A 163 8.21 23.66 -19.10
N TYR A 164 6.99 23.24 -18.77
CA TYR A 164 5.98 22.94 -19.80
C TYR A 164 5.64 24.13 -20.68
N LYS A 165 5.48 25.33 -20.11
CA LYS A 165 5.25 26.55 -20.90
C LYS A 165 6.42 26.86 -21.83
N GLN A 166 7.65 26.72 -21.34
CA GLN A 166 8.86 26.98 -22.13
C GLN A 166 9.06 25.95 -23.26
N SER A 167 8.80 24.67 -23.02
CA SER A 167 9.05 23.60 -24.01
C SER A 167 7.85 23.33 -24.92
N LEU A 168 6.63 23.34 -24.38
CA LEU A 168 5.40 22.94 -25.10
C LEU A 168 4.45 24.11 -25.33
N GLY A 169 4.69 25.29 -24.76
CA GLY A 169 3.87 26.51 -24.98
C GLY A 169 2.71 26.70 -24.01
N ALA A 170 2.38 25.70 -23.18
CA ALA A 170 1.30 25.81 -22.20
C ALA A 170 1.54 24.96 -20.95
N ASP A 171 0.86 25.31 -19.85
CA ASP A 171 0.95 24.55 -18.60
C ASP A 171 0.08 23.29 -18.66
N GLY A 172 0.54 22.21 -18.03
CA GLY A 172 -0.13 20.93 -17.89
C GLY A 172 0.47 19.85 -18.81
N PRO A 173 0.34 18.56 -18.44
CA PRO A 173 0.90 17.48 -19.25
C PRO A 173 0.28 17.45 -20.66
N PRO A 174 0.97 16.90 -21.67
CA PRO A 174 0.42 16.61 -22.99
C PRO A 174 -0.51 15.38 -23.01
N GLY A 175 -0.26 14.40 -22.13
CA GLY A 175 -0.95 13.11 -22.03
C GLY A 175 -1.97 13.03 -20.89
N SER A 176 -2.31 11.81 -20.45
CA SER A 176 -3.25 11.53 -19.35
C SER A 176 -2.90 10.25 -18.58
N TYR A 177 -3.68 9.88 -17.55
CA TYR A 177 -3.41 8.64 -16.83
C TYR A 177 -3.72 7.38 -17.64
N SER A 178 -4.50 7.44 -18.73
CA SER A 178 -4.69 6.27 -19.59
C SER A 178 -3.42 5.86 -20.33
N ASP A 179 -2.45 6.77 -20.46
CA ASP A 179 -1.16 6.42 -21.07
C ASP A 179 -0.40 5.40 -20.20
N ILE A 180 -0.65 5.37 -18.88
CA ILE A 180 -0.06 4.36 -17.98
C ILE A 180 -0.50 2.95 -18.39
N ASP A 181 -1.68 2.78 -19.00
CA ASP A 181 -2.17 1.46 -19.40
C ASP A 181 -1.51 0.95 -20.69
N CYS A 182 -0.78 1.81 -21.40
CA CYS A 182 -0.22 1.51 -22.73
C CYS A 182 1.30 1.56 -22.76
N ALA A 183 1.95 2.33 -21.88
CA ALA A 183 3.40 2.49 -21.86
C ALA A 183 4.14 1.15 -21.73
N ASP A 184 5.23 0.97 -22.46
CA ASP A 184 6.14 -0.17 -22.38
C ASP A 184 7.32 0.09 -21.44
N LEU A 185 7.61 1.35 -21.14
CA LEU A 185 8.60 1.75 -20.14
C LEU A 185 8.14 2.97 -19.33
N PHE A 186 8.37 2.90 -18.03
CA PHE A 186 8.24 4.01 -17.09
C PHE A 186 9.62 4.51 -16.66
N PHE A 187 9.89 5.79 -16.90
CA PHE A 187 11.04 6.51 -16.35
C PHE A 187 10.57 7.38 -15.17
N VAL A 188 10.61 6.81 -13.98
CA VAL A 188 10.19 7.49 -12.75
C VAL A 188 11.40 8.21 -12.14
N VAL A 189 11.37 9.53 -12.08
CA VAL A 189 12.53 10.34 -11.67
C VAL A 189 12.13 11.37 -10.61
N GLY A 190 12.83 11.35 -9.46
CA GLY A 190 12.53 12.22 -8.32
C GLY A 190 11.11 12.05 -7.78
N ALA A 191 10.57 10.83 -7.79
CA ALA A 191 9.22 10.53 -7.36
C ALA A 191 9.09 9.18 -6.61
N ASN A 192 8.46 9.24 -5.44
CA ASN A 192 8.05 8.08 -4.67
C ASN A 192 6.53 7.86 -4.81
N MET A 193 6.12 7.28 -5.92
CA MET A 193 4.71 7.07 -6.26
C MET A 193 3.99 6.14 -5.27
N ALA A 194 4.68 5.11 -4.77
CA ALA A 194 4.10 4.15 -3.82
C ALA A 194 3.52 4.84 -2.58
N ASP A 195 4.23 5.84 -2.04
CA ASP A 195 3.78 6.57 -0.85
C ASP A 195 2.94 7.82 -1.19
N CYS A 196 3.29 8.53 -2.26
CA CYS A 196 2.72 9.85 -2.57
C CYS A 196 1.49 9.78 -3.49
N HIS A 197 1.46 8.82 -4.42
CA HIS A 197 0.40 8.64 -5.42
C HIS A 197 0.01 7.15 -5.54
N PRO A 198 -0.43 6.48 -4.46
CA PRO A 198 -0.50 5.02 -4.41
C PRO A 198 -1.38 4.40 -5.49
N ILE A 199 -2.46 5.08 -5.87
CA ILE A 199 -3.38 4.58 -6.92
C ILE A 199 -2.73 4.60 -8.31
N LEU A 200 -1.92 5.61 -8.63
CA LEU A 200 -1.16 5.63 -9.87
C LEU A 200 -0.03 4.61 -9.85
N PHE A 201 0.61 4.40 -8.70
CA PHE A 201 1.59 3.32 -8.53
C PHE A 201 0.96 1.95 -8.78
N LEU A 202 -0.24 1.68 -8.23
CA LEU A 202 -0.94 0.41 -8.47
C LEU A 202 -1.32 0.25 -9.96
N ARG A 203 -1.74 1.32 -10.63
CA ARG A 203 -2.04 1.29 -12.07
C ARG A 203 -0.78 1.00 -12.90
N MET A 204 0.35 1.62 -12.55
CA MET A 204 1.65 1.35 -13.16
C MET A 204 2.09 -0.10 -12.91
N ALA A 205 1.93 -0.61 -11.69
CA ALA A 205 2.25 -1.98 -11.34
C ALA A 205 1.39 -3.01 -12.11
N ASP A 206 0.13 -2.70 -12.41
CA ASP A 206 -0.71 -3.52 -13.29
C ASP A 206 -0.10 -3.60 -14.70
N ARG A 207 0.38 -2.47 -15.24
CA ARG A 207 1.01 -2.42 -16.55
C ARG A 207 2.38 -3.13 -16.56
N MET A 208 3.16 -3.02 -15.49
CA MET A 208 4.43 -3.76 -15.34
C MET A 208 4.21 -5.28 -15.34
N ARG A 209 3.15 -5.78 -14.67
CA ARG A 209 2.78 -7.20 -14.74
C ARG A 209 2.36 -7.65 -16.14
N ALA A 210 1.96 -6.72 -17.00
CA ALA A 210 1.68 -6.95 -18.41
C ALA A 210 2.92 -6.76 -19.32
N GLY A 211 4.11 -6.56 -18.75
CA GLY A 211 5.40 -6.58 -19.46
C GLY A 211 6.17 -5.26 -19.52
N ALA A 212 5.60 -4.15 -19.03
CA ALA A 212 6.31 -2.88 -19.04
C ALA A 212 7.49 -2.83 -18.06
N LYS A 213 8.53 -2.08 -18.42
CA LYS A 213 9.76 -1.90 -17.64
C LYS A 213 9.71 -0.64 -16.78
N LEU A 214 10.48 -0.64 -15.68
CA LEU A 214 10.57 0.48 -14.75
C LEU A 214 12.02 0.88 -14.49
N ILE A 215 12.35 2.12 -14.79
CA ILE A 215 13.57 2.81 -14.34
C ILE A 215 13.17 3.77 -13.23
N VAL A 216 13.87 3.73 -12.08
CA VAL A 216 13.68 4.69 -10.99
C VAL A 216 14.98 5.45 -10.73
N VAL A 217 14.90 6.77 -10.77
CA VAL A 217 16.00 7.69 -10.40
C VAL A 217 15.62 8.41 -9.11
N ASP A 218 16.28 8.09 -8.01
CA ASP A 218 16.06 8.73 -6.71
C ASP A 218 17.32 8.55 -5.84
N PRO A 219 17.84 9.59 -5.16
CA PRO A 219 18.95 9.42 -4.21
C PRO A 219 18.63 8.46 -3.05
N ARG A 220 17.34 8.24 -2.78
CA ARG A 220 16.84 7.35 -1.73
C ARG A 220 16.21 6.10 -2.34
N ARG A 221 16.52 4.91 -1.80
CA ARG A 221 15.83 3.67 -2.17
C ARG A 221 14.43 3.64 -1.55
N THR A 222 13.45 4.05 -2.36
CA THR A 222 12.02 4.14 -1.97
C THR A 222 11.27 2.84 -2.29
N ALA A 223 10.05 2.69 -1.77
CA ALA A 223 9.17 1.58 -2.13
C ALA A 223 8.83 1.53 -3.64
N THR A 224 8.98 2.66 -4.35
CA THR A 224 8.90 2.70 -5.82
C THR A 224 10.17 2.13 -6.45
N ALA A 225 11.34 2.49 -5.93
CA ALA A 225 12.64 1.96 -6.37
C ALA A 225 12.77 0.44 -6.17
N ASP A 226 12.15 -0.11 -5.12
CA ASP A 226 12.17 -1.55 -4.84
C ASP A 226 11.44 -2.39 -5.91
N LYS A 227 10.67 -1.76 -6.80
CA LYS A 227 10.02 -2.41 -7.94
C LYS A 227 10.72 -2.16 -9.28
N ALA A 228 11.80 -1.39 -9.30
CA ALA A 228 12.47 -1.00 -10.53
C ALA A 228 13.24 -2.17 -11.15
N ASP A 229 13.20 -2.29 -12.48
CA ASP A 229 14.15 -3.10 -13.24
C ASP A 229 15.56 -2.47 -13.19
N LEU A 230 15.63 -1.14 -13.13
CA LEU A 230 16.87 -0.38 -12.97
C LEU A 230 16.67 0.76 -11.96
N PHE A 231 17.42 0.73 -10.87
CA PHE A 231 17.45 1.81 -9.89
C PHE A 231 18.75 2.61 -9.99
N LEU A 232 18.63 3.91 -10.21
CA LEU A 232 19.73 4.86 -10.32
C LEU A 232 19.78 5.74 -9.06
N GLN A 233 20.65 5.38 -8.11
CA GLN A 233 20.82 6.12 -6.85
C GLN A 233 21.67 7.39 -7.04
N ILE A 234 21.08 8.38 -7.69
CA ILE A 234 21.75 9.60 -8.15
C ILE A 234 22.28 10.46 -6.98
N ARG A 235 23.34 11.25 -7.21
CA ARG A 235 23.79 12.29 -6.27
C ARG A 235 22.76 13.43 -6.28
N PRO A 236 22.22 13.88 -5.13
CA PRO A 236 21.20 14.94 -5.13
C PRO A 236 21.64 16.19 -5.89
N GLY A 237 20.74 16.73 -6.71
CA GLY A 237 20.97 17.95 -7.49
C GLY A 237 21.73 17.75 -8.81
N THR A 238 21.98 16.51 -9.24
CA THR A 238 22.73 16.22 -10.48
C THR A 238 21.86 15.65 -11.60
N ASP A 239 20.54 15.80 -11.49
CA ASP A 239 19.53 15.27 -12.40
C ASP A 239 19.71 15.78 -13.84
N LEU A 240 20.05 17.06 -14.03
CA LEU A 240 20.35 17.63 -15.35
C LEU A 240 21.51 16.92 -16.06
N ALA A 241 22.57 16.58 -15.32
CA ALA A 241 23.70 15.86 -15.90
C ALA A 241 23.27 14.48 -16.42
N LEU A 242 22.43 13.76 -15.67
CA LEU A 242 21.87 12.49 -16.10
C LEU A 242 21.00 12.66 -17.34
N LEU A 243 20.02 13.58 -17.32
CA LEU A 243 19.08 13.78 -18.42
C LEU A 243 19.80 14.18 -19.72
N ASN A 244 20.80 15.07 -19.64
CA ASN A 244 21.64 15.44 -20.79
C ASN A 244 22.49 14.25 -21.26
N GLY A 245 23.04 13.44 -20.34
CA GLY A 245 23.78 12.23 -20.67
C GLY A 245 22.94 11.16 -21.37
N LEU A 246 21.69 10.98 -20.95
CA LEU A 246 20.74 10.08 -21.62
C LEU A 246 20.45 10.57 -23.04
N LEU A 247 20.20 11.87 -23.22
CA LEU A 247 19.97 12.43 -24.55
C LEU A 247 21.21 12.31 -25.45
N HIS A 248 22.41 12.55 -24.91
CA HIS A 248 23.68 12.33 -25.61
C HIS A 248 23.78 10.91 -26.15
N LEU A 249 23.44 9.91 -25.33
CA LEU A 249 23.50 8.50 -25.71
C LEU A 249 22.46 8.13 -26.77
N LEU A 250 21.22 8.62 -26.65
CA LEU A 250 20.16 8.39 -27.64
C LEU A 250 20.52 8.99 -29.01
N VAL A 251 21.14 10.18 -29.02
CA VAL A 251 21.66 10.79 -30.26
C VAL A 251 22.79 9.93 -30.84
N ALA A 252 23.72 9.47 -30.01
CA ALA A 252 24.86 8.68 -30.46
C ALA A 252 24.46 7.29 -31.00
N SER A 253 23.40 6.69 -30.48
CA SER A 253 22.86 5.40 -30.96
C SER A 253 21.93 5.53 -32.16
N GLY A 254 21.46 6.74 -32.47
CA GLY A 254 20.46 6.98 -33.51
C GLY A 254 19.03 6.63 -33.07
N ASP A 255 18.78 6.48 -31.77
CA ASP A 255 17.46 6.20 -31.19
C ASP A 255 16.62 7.49 -31.03
N ILE A 256 16.72 8.40 -32.00
CA ILE A 256 15.97 9.65 -32.08
C ILE A 256 15.07 9.65 -33.31
N ASP A 257 13.95 10.36 -33.24
CA ASP A 257 13.02 10.55 -34.34
C ASP A 257 13.37 11.84 -35.10
N THR A 258 14.24 11.71 -36.10
CA THR A 258 14.73 12.85 -36.89
C THR A 258 13.61 13.57 -37.65
N ASP A 259 12.58 12.82 -38.09
CA ASP A 259 11.44 13.37 -38.82
C ASP A 259 10.56 14.19 -37.88
N PHE A 260 10.25 13.66 -36.69
CA PHE A 260 9.52 14.40 -35.66
C PHE A 260 10.26 15.67 -35.23
N ILE A 261 11.57 15.58 -35.00
CA ILE A 261 12.40 16.75 -34.67
C ILE A 261 12.29 17.80 -35.78
N ALA A 262 12.49 17.40 -37.05
CA ALA A 262 12.47 18.29 -38.19
C ALA A 262 11.08 18.89 -38.48
N GLU A 263 9.99 18.18 -38.17
CA GLU A 263 8.64 18.68 -38.44
C GLU A 263 8.09 19.52 -37.28
N HIS A 264 8.23 19.04 -36.05
CA HIS A 264 7.47 19.53 -34.91
C HIS A 264 8.28 20.29 -33.85
N THR A 265 9.59 20.48 -34.04
CA THR A 265 10.45 21.09 -33.01
C THR A 265 11.37 22.20 -33.51
N GLU A 266 11.74 23.14 -32.64
CA GLU A 266 12.79 24.13 -32.89
C GLU A 266 13.87 24.08 -31.80
N GLY A 267 15.05 24.62 -32.09
CA GLY A 267 16.18 24.65 -31.15
C GLY A 267 17.11 23.43 -31.20
N TRP A 268 16.86 22.45 -32.07
CA TRP A 268 17.71 21.26 -32.22
C TRP A 268 19.14 21.57 -32.67
N ASP A 269 19.35 22.58 -33.52
CA ASP A 269 20.66 22.91 -34.10
C ASP A 269 21.77 23.16 -33.05
N ALA A 270 21.40 23.60 -31.84
CA ALA A 270 22.34 23.83 -30.75
C ALA A 270 22.58 22.59 -29.86
N MET A 271 21.76 21.55 -30.00
CA MET A 271 21.71 20.42 -29.07
C MET A 271 22.92 19.50 -29.22
N GLU A 272 23.30 19.11 -30.44
CA GLU A 272 24.45 18.20 -30.64
C GLU A 272 25.76 18.77 -30.07
N ALA A 273 26.05 20.04 -30.35
CA ALA A 273 27.23 20.71 -29.82
C ALA A 273 27.20 20.82 -28.28
N PHE A 274 26.03 21.08 -27.70
CA PHE A 274 25.84 21.12 -26.25
C PHE A 274 26.01 19.75 -25.59
N LEU A 275 25.48 18.68 -26.20
CA LEU A 275 25.55 17.33 -25.66
C LEU A 275 26.97 16.75 -25.68
N ALA A 276 27.89 17.31 -26.47
CA ALA A 276 29.30 16.93 -26.45
C ALA A 276 29.96 17.11 -25.08
N ASP A 277 29.41 17.97 -24.22
CA ASP A 277 29.87 18.20 -22.84
C ASP A 277 29.38 17.14 -21.83
N TYR A 278 28.52 16.21 -22.26
CA TYR A 278 27.93 15.17 -21.41
C TYR A 278 28.25 13.73 -21.87
N PRO A 279 29.54 13.40 -22.15
CA PRO A 279 29.90 12.01 -22.43
C PRO A 279 29.65 11.14 -21.18
N PRO A 280 29.34 9.83 -21.33
CA PRO A 280 28.93 8.97 -20.22
C PRO A 280 29.90 8.95 -19.03
N ALA A 281 31.21 9.00 -19.26
CA ALA A 281 32.22 9.07 -18.20
C ALA A 281 32.11 10.34 -17.34
N ARG A 282 31.83 11.50 -17.96
CA ARG A 282 31.63 12.76 -17.24
C ARG A 282 30.32 12.74 -16.46
N VAL A 283 29.27 12.18 -17.06
CA VAL A 283 27.96 12.04 -16.40
C VAL A 283 28.08 11.12 -15.18
N ALA A 284 28.79 10.00 -15.29
CA ALA A 284 29.08 9.11 -14.17
C ALA A 284 29.80 9.83 -13.01
N GLU A 285 30.81 10.64 -13.32
CA GLU A 285 31.54 11.44 -12.32
C GLU A 285 30.63 12.44 -11.58
N LEU A 286 29.81 13.19 -12.32
CA LEU A 286 28.90 14.19 -11.78
C LEU A 286 27.80 13.55 -10.93
N THR A 287 27.16 12.51 -11.46
CA THR A 287 25.99 11.87 -10.85
C THR A 287 26.34 10.86 -9.75
N GLY A 288 27.58 10.37 -9.76
CA GLY A 288 28.01 9.24 -8.93
C GLY A 288 27.36 7.91 -9.31
N LEU A 289 26.75 7.82 -10.50
CA LEU A 289 26.22 6.58 -11.08
C LEU A 289 27.32 5.86 -11.87
N THR A 290 27.14 4.57 -12.12
CA THR A 290 28.06 3.85 -13.02
C THR A 290 27.78 4.20 -14.48
N GLU A 291 28.82 4.22 -15.31
CA GLU A 291 28.64 4.42 -16.76
C GLU A 291 27.75 3.33 -17.38
N ALA A 292 27.87 2.09 -16.88
CA ALA A 292 27.10 0.95 -17.36
C ALA A 292 25.59 1.14 -17.12
N ASP A 293 25.21 1.63 -15.94
CA ASP A 293 23.79 1.88 -15.62
C ASP A 293 23.22 3.03 -16.45
N ILE A 294 23.99 4.10 -16.67
CA ILE A 294 23.58 5.23 -17.54
C ILE A 294 23.33 4.74 -18.98
N ARG A 295 24.23 3.90 -19.51
CA ARG A 295 24.06 3.28 -20.83
C ARG A 295 22.86 2.34 -20.89
N THR A 296 22.64 1.58 -19.82
CA THR A 296 21.50 0.67 -19.70
C THR A 296 20.18 1.44 -19.73
N ALA A 297 20.08 2.53 -18.96
CA ALA A 297 18.91 3.41 -18.98
C ALA A 297 18.64 3.99 -20.37
N ALA A 298 19.67 4.51 -21.06
CA ALA A 298 19.53 5.02 -22.43
C ALA A 298 19.06 3.92 -23.40
N THR A 299 19.62 2.72 -23.29
CA THR A 299 19.25 1.56 -24.12
C THR A 299 17.79 1.16 -23.89
N MET A 300 17.37 1.07 -22.63
CA MET A 300 15.99 0.74 -22.27
C MET A 300 15.01 1.78 -22.84
N ILE A 301 15.34 3.08 -22.76
CA ILE A 301 14.51 4.14 -23.35
C ILE A 301 14.45 4.03 -24.87
N GLY A 302 15.59 3.88 -25.54
CA GLY A 302 15.65 3.75 -27.01
C GLY A 302 14.88 2.54 -27.55
N GLN A 303 14.76 1.46 -26.76
CA GLN A 303 14.07 0.23 -27.15
C GLN A 303 12.57 0.19 -26.76
N ALA A 304 12.10 1.10 -25.90
CA ALA A 304 10.77 1.00 -25.30
C ALA A 304 9.62 1.19 -26.30
N GLY A 305 9.82 1.86 -27.44
CA GLY A 305 8.70 2.23 -28.33
C GLY A 305 7.83 3.33 -27.70
N ASP A 306 6.88 2.96 -26.83
CA ASP A 306 6.03 3.89 -26.06
C ASP A 306 6.52 4.00 -24.60
N TRP A 307 6.88 5.21 -24.17
CA TRP A 307 7.41 5.40 -22.81
C TRP A 307 6.94 6.70 -22.16
N MET A 308 6.80 6.65 -20.84
CA MET A 308 6.37 7.77 -20.02
C MET A 308 7.44 8.14 -19.01
N SER A 309 7.67 9.45 -18.85
CA SER A 309 8.35 9.95 -17.66
C SER A 309 7.34 10.39 -16.61
N LEU A 310 7.60 10.02 -15.36
CA LEU A 310 6.75 10.32 -14.20
C LEU A 310 7.63 10.97 -13.13
N TRP A 311 7.40 12.25 -12.83
CA TRP A 311 8.24 12.97 -11.86
C TRP A 311 7.44 13.86 -10.92
N THR A 312 8.06 14.24 -9.80
CA THR A 312 7.48 15.18 -8.85
C THR A 312 8.56 16.00 -8.14
N MET A 313 8.50 16.10 -6.81
CA MET A 313 9.27 17.05 -6.01
C MET A 313 10.78 16.86 -6.05
N GLY A 314 11.30 15.67 -6.35
CA GLY A 314 12.75 15.45 -6.46
C GLY A 314 13.39 16.34 -7.54
N LEU A 315 12.64 16.65 -8.61
CA LEU A 315 13.08 17.54 -9.67
C LEU A 315 12.57 18.96 -9.50
N ASN A 316 11.32 19.14 -9.06
CA ASN A 316 10.70 20.45 -9.03
C ASN A 316 11.30 21.35 -7.92
N GLN A 317 11.60 20.79 -6.75
CA GLN A 317 12.08 21.52 -5.56
C GLN A 317 13.61 21.65 -5.56
N SER A 318 14.11 22.33 -6.59
CA SER A 318 15.53 22.60 -6.87
C SER A 318 15.66 24.01 -7.45
N THR A 319 16.83 24.65 -7.32
CA THR A 319 17.11 25.91 -8.01
C THR A 319 17.17 25.79 -9.55
N HIS A 320 17.10 24.56 -10.08
CA HIS A 320 17.09 24.27 -11.52
C HIS A 320 15.86 23.45 -11.93
N GLY A 321 14.78 23.49 -11.13
CA GLY A 321 13.60 22.67 -11.37
C GLY A 321 12.90 22.95 -12.70
N THR A 322 12.90 24.20 -13.17
CA THR A 322 12.37 24.54 -14.50
C THR A 322 13.15 23.82 -15.59
N TRP A 323 14.48 23.81 -15.46
CA TRP A 323 15.38 23.21 -16.43
C TRP A 323 15.30 21.69 -16.43
N ASN A 324 15.13 21.06 -15.27
CA ASN A 324 14.85 19.63 -15.16
C ASN A 324 13.63 19.23 -16.00
N THR A 325 12.57 20.04 -15.96
CA THR A 325 11.37 19.80 -16.78
C THR A 325 11.67 19.97 -18.26
N ASN A 326 12.43 21.00 -18.66
CA ASN A 326 12.84 21.16 -20.06
C ASN A 326 13.64 19.95 -20.56
N ALA A 327 14.58 19.45 -19.76
CA ALA A 327 15.41 18.31 -20.12
C ALA A 327 14.60 17.01 -20.26
N ILE A 328 13.60 16.80 -19.41
CA ILE A 328 12.61 15.72 -19.60
C ILE A 328 11.86 15.89 -20.92
N CYS A 329 11.37 17.11 -21.22
CA CYS A 329 10.70 17.38 -22.49
C CYS A 329 11.63 17.11 -23.67
N ASN A 330 12.91 17.50 -23.61
CA ASN A 330 13.89 17.25 -24.66
C ASN A 330 14.00 15.75 -24.98
N LEU A 331 14.02 14.86 -23.97
CA LEU A 331 14.07 13.42 -24.21
C LEU A 331 12.85 12.94 -25.02
N HIS A 332 11.64 13.32 -24.60
CA HIS A 332 10.42 12.92 -25.31
C HIS A 332 10.29 13.54 -26.70
N LEU A 333 10.75 14.78 -26.89
CA LEU A 333 10.79 15.45 -28.18
C LEU A 333 11.81 14.78 -29.12
N ALA A 334 12.97 14.37 -28.59
CA ALA A 334 14.00 13.72 -29.38
C ALA A 334 13.59 12.34 -29.84
N THR A 335 12.85 11.58 -29.04
CA THR A 335 12.39 10.22 -29.41
C THR A 335 11.01 10.20 -30.08
N GLY A 336 10.37 11.35 -30.33
CA GLY A 336 8.99 11.41 -30.83
C GLY A 336 7.94 10.75 -29.91
N ALA A 337 8.28 10.50 -28.65
CA ALA A 337 7.43 9.80 -27.68
C ALA A 337 6.59 10.81 -26.88
N ILE A 338 5.70 11.52 -27.57
CA ILE A 338 4.81 12.54 -26.98
C ILE A 338 3.52 12.65 -27.80
N CYS A 339 2.41 13.00 -27.16
CA CYS A 339 1.11 13.19 -27.82
C CYS A 339 0.59 11.97 -28.60
N ARG A 340 0.94 10.77 -28.13
CA ARG A 340 0.37 9.49 -28.57
C ARG A 340 0.15 8.58 -27.36
N PRO A 341 -0.79 7.62 -27.42
CA PRO A 341 -1.12 6.77 -26.28
C PRO A 341 0.11 6.04 -25.72
N GLY A 342 0.31 6.09 -24.40
CA GLY A 342 1.46 5.43 -23.75
C GLY A 342 2.75 6.25 -23.73
N SER A 343 2.73 7.46 -24.27
CA SER A 343 3.92 8.26 -24.50
C SER A 343 3.82 9.68 -23.94
N GLY A 344 4.85 10.09 -23.20
CA GLY A 344 5.09 11.51 -22.92
C GLY A 344 5.43 11.84 -21.47
N PRO A 345 5.77 13.12 -21.25
CA PRO A 345 6.08 13.63 -19.94
C PRO A 345 4.80 13.80 -19.10
N MET A 346 4.78 13.24 -17.89
CA MET A 346 3.67 13.33 -16.96
C MET A 346 4.16 13.78 -15.57
N SER A 347 3.97 15.07 -15.27
CA SER A 347 4.30 15.61 -13.94
C SER A 347 3.20 15.25 -12.94
N LEU A 348 3.57 14.60 -11.84
CA LEU A 348 2.64 14.17 -10.81
C LEU A 348 2.36 15.31 -9.84
N THR A 349 1.15 15.86 -9.92
CA THR A 349 0.71 16.96 -9.06
C THR A 349 0.50 16.48 -7.63
N GLY A 350 1.05 17.22 -6.67
CA GLY A 350 1.00 16.88 -5.24
C GLY A 350 -0.39 17.08 -4.62
N GLN A 351 -0.83 18.33 -4.52
CA GLN A 351 -2.10 18.73 -3.90
C GLN A 351 -3.31 18.54 -4.84
N PRO A 352 -4.53 18.39 -4.30
CA PRO A 352 -5.66 17.86 -5.05
C PRO A 352 -6.16 18.81 -6.14
N ASN A 353 -5.90 20.11 -6.00
CA ASN A 353 -6.34 21.14 -6.93
C ASN A 353 -5.25 22.19 -7.24
N ALA A 354 -3.98 21.80 -7.16
CA ALA A 354 -2.88 22.68 -7.55
C ALA A 354 -2.90 22.97 -9.07
N MET A 355 -3.44 22.06 -9.89
CA MET A 355 -3.63 22.32 -11.32
C MET A 355 -4.66 23.43 -11.56
N GLY A 356 -5.88 23.30 -11.02
CA GLY A 356 -6.93 24.30 -11.19
C GLY A 356 -6.48 25.68 -10.72
N GLY A 357 -5.68 25.74 -9.66
CA GLY A 357 -5.17 27.00 -9.15
C GLY A 357 -4.13 27.71 -10.02
N ARG A 358 -3.25 26.95 -10.67
CA ARG A 358 -2.35 27.48 -11.69
C ARG A 358 -3.12 28.01 -12.90
N GLU A 359 -4.23 27.36 -13.25
CA GLU A 359 -5.14 27.82 -14.31
C GLU A 359 -5.90 29.09 -13.89
N MET A 360 -6.21 29.26 -12.61
CA MET A 360 -6.87 30.46 -12.06
C MET A 360 -5.90 31.64 -11.79
N GLY A 361 -4.59 31.41 -11.85
CA GLY A 361 -3.60 32.49 -11.84
C GLY A 361 -3.15 32.99 -10.46
N TYR A 362 -3.26 32.17 -9.41
CA TYR A 362 -2.87 32.57 -8.04
C TYR A 362 -1.34 32.68 -7.79
N LEU A 363 -0.52 32.46 -8.82
CA LEU A 363 0.93 32.36 -8.75
C LEU A 363 1.53 33.59 -9.40
N GLY A 364 2.19 34.49 -8.66
CA GLY A 364 2.93 35.66 -9.16
C GLY A 364 2.33 36.28 -10.43
N PRO A 365 2.86 35.99 -11.64
CA PRO A 365 2.37 36.54 -12.91
C PRO A 365 1.05 35.99 -13.45
N GLY A 366 0.49 34.91 -12.91
CA GLY A 366 -0.65 34.22 -13.52
C GLY A 366 -1.94 35.04 -13.58
N LEU A 367 -2.79 34.75 -14.56
CA LEU A 367 -4.18 35.23 -14.65
C LEU A 367 -5.08 34.07 -15.10
N PRO A 368 -6.40 34.12 -14.84
CA PRO A 368 -7.29 33.01 -15.17
C PRO A 368 -7.26 32.60 -16.65
N GLY A 369 -7.32 31.28 -16.90
CA GLY A 369 -7.25 30.67 -18.22
C GLY A 369 -5.84 30.57 -18.79
N GLN A 370 -4.85 30.27 -17.93
CA GLN A 370 -3.42 30.22 -18.29
C GLN A 370 -2.88 31.54 -18.89
N ARG A 371 -3.44 32.67 -18.48
CA ARG A 371 -3.01 34.01 -18.90
C ARG A 371 -1.87 34.54 -18.01
N SER A 372 -1.26 35.64 -18.41
CA SER A 372 -0.18 36.29 -17.66
C SER A 372 -0.35 37.80 -17.59
N VAL A 373 -0.08 38.38 -16.42
CA VAL A 373 0.00 39.84 -16.24
C VAL A 373 1.12 40.47 -17.06
N ALA A 374 2.09 39.70 -17.58
CA ALA A 374 3.11 40.25 -18.47
C ALA A 374 2.54 40.63 -19.85
N SER A 375 1.47 39.97 -20.30
CA SER A 375 0.81 40.21 -21.60
C SER A 375 -0.22 41.32 -21.49
N ALA A 376 -0.08 42.37 -22.30
CA ALA A 376 -1.04 43.47 -22.32
C ALA A 376 -2.44 43.02 -22.79
N ASP A 377 -2.50 42.14 -23.80
CA ASP A 377 -3.75 41.57 -24.31
C ASP A 377 -4.45 40.73 -23.24
N ASP A 378 -3.68 39.97 -22.45
CA ASP A 378 -4.21 39.14 -21.38
C ASP A 378 -4.80 40.01 -20.27
N ARG A 379 -4.10 41.06 -19.86
CA ARG A 379 -4.63 42.03 -18.87
C ARG A 379 -5.91 42.68 -19.37
N ALA A 380 -5.92 43.18 -20.61
CA ALA A 380 -7.10 43.81 -21.21
C ALA A 380 -8.30 42.86 -21.28
N PHE A 381 -8.07 41.58 -21.60
CA PHE A 381 -9.12 40.55 -21.58
C PHE A 381 -9.70 40.37 -20.18
N VAL A 382 -8.84 40.21 -19.17
CA VAL A 382 -9.30 39.98 -17.79
C VAL A 382 -10.00 41.22 -17.23
N GLU A 383 -9.48 42.42 -17.49
CA GLU A 383 -10.13 43.68 -17.12
C GLU A 383 -11.53 43.81 -17.73
N ALA A 384 -11.70 43.41 -19.00
CA ALA A 384 -13.01 43.42 -19.64
C ALA A 384 -13.98 42.42 -19.00
N VAL A 385 -13.52 41.20 -18.65
CA VAL A 385 -14.38 40.19 -18.01
C VAL A 385 -14.75 40.57 -16.58
N TRP A 386 -13.82 41.18 -15.83
CA TRP A 386 -14.05 41.65 -14.46
C TRP A 386 -14.68 43.05 -14.37
N GLU A 387 -14.97 43.67 -15.51
CA GLU A 387 -15.57 45.01 -15.59
C GLU A 387 -14.71 46.09 -14.90
N LEU A 388 -13.39 45.97 -15.03
CA LEU A 388 -12.42 46.92 -14.51
C LEU A 388 -12.09 48.00 -15.56
N ALA A 389 -11.67 49.17 -15.08
CA ALA A 389 -11.13 50.20 -15.96
C ALA A 389 -9.86 49.68 -16.67
N PRO A 390 -9.64 50.00 -17.95
CA PRO A 390 -8.41 49.61 -18.66
C PRO A 390 -7.14 50.05 -17.91
N GLY A 391 -6.17 49.15 -17.76
CA GLY A 391 -4.92 49.38 -17.03
C GLY A 391 -5.03 49.30 -15.50
N THR A 392 -6.13 48.77 -14.97
CA THR A 392 -6.28 48.50 -13.53
C THR A 392 -5.32 47.41 -13.06
N ILE A 393 -5.22 46.32 -13.80
CA ILE A 393 -4.33 45.19 -13.49
C ILE A 393 -2.90 45.61 -13.84
N ARG A 394 -2.01 45.47 -12.85
CA ARG A 394 -0.61 45.85 -12.99
C ARG A 394 0.17 44.84 -13.83
N ALA A 395 1.25 45.32 -14.45
CA ALA A 395 2.15 44.49 -15.26
C ALA A 395 3.33 43.90 -14.46
N ASP A 396 3.62 44.44 -13.28
CA ASP A 396 4.67 43.96 -12.38
C ASP A 396 4.17 42.84 -11.45
N THR A 397 5.11 42.10 -10.87
CA THR A 397 4.85 40.93 -10.01
C THR A 397 5.82 40.89 -8.84
N ASN A 398 5.46 40.19 -7.77
CA ASN A 398 6.40 39.83 -6.71
C ASN A 398 7.42 38.78 -7.21
N ARG A 399 8.40 38.43 -6.35
CA ARG A 399 9.41 37.39 -6.63
C ARG A 399 9.12 36.07 -5.89
N GLY A 400 7.84 35.75 -5.72
CA GLY A 400 7.40 34.46 -5.21
C GLY A 400 7.28 34.38 -3.69
N THR A 401 7.00 33.17 -3.18
CA THR A 401 6.65 32.96 -1.77
C THR A 401 7.75 33.35 -0.79
N ILE A 402 9.02 33.08 -1.13
CA ILE A 402 10.15 33.40 -0.25
C ILE A 402 10.29 34.92 -0.08
N ASP A 403 10.38 35.65 -1.19
CA ASP A 403 10.41 37.11 -1.24
C ASP A 403 9.20 37.75 -0.53
N MET A 404 8.00 37.18 -0.68
CA MET A 404 6.81 37.67 0.04
C MET A 404 6.98 37.60 1.56
N PHE A 405 7.53 36.50 2.11
CA PHE A 405 7.78 36.42 3.56
C PHE A 405 8.99 37.25 4.00
N GLU A 406 10.01 37.43 3.15
CA GLU A 406 11.13 38.34 3.40
C GLU A 406 10.67 39.80 3.51
N GLN A 407 9.84 40.26 2.56
CA GLN A 407 9.24 41.60 2.60
C GLN A 407 8.34 41.79 3.82
N MET A 408 7.65 40.74 4.25
CA MET A 408 6.85 40.78 5.47
C MET A 408 7.73 40.88 6.72
N ALA A 409 8.83 40.14 6.78
CA ALA A 409 9.81 40.23 7.86
C ALA A 409 10.53 41.58 7.90
N ALA A 410 10.77 42.20 6.73
CA ALA A 410 11.26 43.57 6.61
C ALA A 410 10.22 44.62 7.03
N GLY A 411 8.96 44.22 7.16
CA GLY A 411 7.84 45.08 7.54
C GLY A 411 7.23 45.86 6.37
N ASP A 412 7.54 45.54 5.12
CA ASP A 412 6.91 46.18 3.95
C ASP A 412 5.45 45.70 3.77
N ILE A 413 5.21 44.41 4.02
CA ILE A 413 3.86 43.84 4.07
C ILE A 413 3.31 43.96 5.49
N LYS A 414 2.15 44.61 5.60
CA LYS A 414 1.48 44.96 6.86
C LYS A 414 0.33 44.02 7.20
N ALA A 415 -0.29 43.39 6.21
CA ALA A 415 -1.31 42.38 6.44
C ALA A 415 -1.04 41.12 5.61
N CYS A 416 -1.27 39.96 6.22
CA CYS A 416 -1.26 38.68 5.51
C CYS A 416 -2.55 37.92 5.75
N TRP A 417 -3.21 37.51 4.68
CA TRP A 417 -4.35 36.59 4.73
C TRP A 417 -3.96 35.23 4.18
N ILE A 418 -3.92 34.25 5.07
CA ILE A 418 -3.47 32.87 4.81
C ILE A 418 -4.70 31.98 4.70
N ILE A 419 -4.88 31.29 3.56
CA ILE A 419 -6.08 30.50 3.28
C ILE A 419 -5.71 29.04 3.00
N CYS A 420 -6.24 28.12 3.81
CA CYS A 420 -6.14 26.66 3.60
C CYS A 420 -4.68 26.15 3.51
N THR A 421 -3.76 26.71 4.29
CA THR A 421 -2.34 26.37 4.28
C THR A 421 -1.64 26.72 5.60
N ASN A 422 -0.52 26.06 5.89
CA ASN A 422 0.20 26.15 7.18
C ASN A 422 1.67 26.57 6.94
N PRO A 423 1.96 27.83 6.54
CA PRO A 423 3.28 28.28 6.12
C PRO A 423 4.36 28.11 7.18
N VAL A 424 4.03 28.26 8.46
CA VAL A 424 4.99 28.09 9.57
C VAL A 424 5.60 26.68 9.59
N ALA A 425 4.86 25.66 9.14
CA ALA A 425 5.38 24.30 9.04
C ALA A 425 5.93 23.96 7.64
N THR A 426 5.52 24.67 6.59
CA THR A 426 5.66 24.20 5.20
C THR A 426 6.61 25.01 4.32
N VAL A 427 6.83 26.29 4.61
CA VAL A 427 7.74 27.15 3.86
C VAL A 427 9.17 26.96 4.41
N PRO A 428 10.22 26.90 3.56
CA PRO A 428 11.61 26.80 4.01
C PRO A 428 12.07 28.06 4.74
N ASN A 429 13.21 27.95 5.43
CA ASN A 429 13.70 29.01 6.31
C ASN A 429 12.57 29.57 7.20
N ARG A 430 11.98 28.65 7.97
CA ARG A 430 10.85 28.90 8.85
C ARG A 430 10.96 30.18 9.69
N THR A 431 12.18 30.55 10.11
CA THR A 431 12.46 31.74 10.92
C THR A 431 11.98 33.02 10.23
N THR A 432 12.20 33.17 8.92
CA THR A 432 11.75 34.33 8.14
C THR A 432 10.23 34.44 8.14
N VAL A 433 9.54 33.30 8.01
CA VAL A 433 8.06 33.23 8.04
C VAL A 433 7.54 33.69 9.39
N ILE A 434 8.08 33.14 10.48
CA ILE A 434 7.67 33.52 11.85
C ILE A 434 7.89 35.01 12.06
N THR A 435 9.08 35.51 11.71
CA THR A 435 9.43 36.93 11.84
C THR A 435 8.46 37.81 11.06
N GLY A 436 8.10 37.41 9.83
CA GLY A 436 7.10 38.10 9.01
C GLY A 436 5.73 38.17 9.69
N LEU A 437 5.22 37.04 10.18
CA LEU A 437 3.91 37.00 10.85
C LEU A 437 3.91 37.82 12.15
N GLU A 438 5.00 37.80 12.92
CA GLU A 438 5.18 38.62 14.12
C GLU A 438 5.33 40.11 13.81
N THR A 439 5.84 40.47 12.63
CA THR A 439 6.06 41.85 12.20
C THR A 439 4.83 42.48 11.55
N ALA A 440 4.05 41.71 10.81
CA ALA A 440 2.80 42.17 10.19
C ALA A 440 1.87 42.80 11.24
N GLU A 441 1.04 43.77 10.87
CA GLU A 441 0.06 44.42 11.77
C GLU A 441 -1.26 43.63 11.88
N LEU A 442 -1.54 42.78 10.89
CA LEU A 442 -2.70 41.91 10.84
C LEU A 442 -2.35 40.58 10.15
N VAL A 443 -2.54 39.48 10.86
CA VAL A 443 -2.49 38.12 10.31
C VAL A 443 -3.88 37.50 10.42
N VAL A 444 -4.45 37.14 9.27
CA VAL A 444 -5.73 36.42 9.17
C VAL A 444 -5.44 35.02 8.68
N THR A 445 -5.96 34.00 9.37
CA THR A 445 -5.99 32.64 8.83
C THR A 445 -7.43 32.24 8.53
N GLN A 446 -7.61 31.50 7.44
CA GLN A 446 -8.85 30.84 7.09
C GLN A 446 -8.55 29.35 7.05
N ASP A 447 -8.97 28.65 8.10
CA ASP A 447 -8.59 27.26 8.37
C ASP A 447 -9.77 26.47 8.92
N ALA A 448 -9.72 25.16 8.67
CA ALA A 448 -10.69 24.20 9.14
C ALA A 448 -10.46 23.82 10.63
N TYR A 449 -9.25 24.04 11.15
CA TYR A 449 -8.91 23.67 12.53
C TYR A 449 -8.45 24.88 13.33
N ARG A 450 -8.76 24.89 14.63
CA ARG A 450 -8.42 25.96 15.57
C ARG A 450 -6.91 25.99 15.82
N ASP A 451 -6.37 24.83 16.15
CA ASP A 451 -4.95 24.68 16.49
C ASP A 451 -4.18 24.23 15.26
N THR A 452 -3.32 25.12 14.76
CA THR A 452 -2.30 24.82 13.75
C THR A 452 -1.02 25.58 14.10
N ALA A 453 0.14 25.13 13.60
CA ALA A 453 1.39 25.87 13.79
C ALA A 453 1.33 27.33 13.31
N THR A 454 0.52 27.65 12.28
CA THR A 454 0.35 29.02 11.76
C THR A 454 -0.66 29.83 12.58
N ASN A 455 -1.75 29.24 13.07
CA ASN A 455 -2.77 29.95 13.84
C ASN A 455 -2.24 30.55 15.16
N ARG A 456 -1.12 30.05 15.66
CA ARG A 456 -0.40 30.64 16.81
C ARG A 456 -0.01 32.11 16.59
N TYR A 457 0.21 32.50 15.34
CA TYR A 457 0.59 33.86 14.94
C TYR A 457 -0.57 34.66 14.34
N ALA A 458 -1.77 34.08 14.25
CA ALA A 458 -2.94 34.76 13.70
C ALA A 458 -3.56 35.71 14.74
N ASP A 459 -3.98 36.88 14.26
CA ASP A 459 -4.82 37.82 15.00
C ASP A 459 -6.30 37.43 14.87
N VAL A 460 -6.70 36.84 13.73
CA VAL A 460 -8.06 36.34 13.45
C VAL A 460 -7.99 34.98 12.74
N VAL A 461 -8.79 34.01 13.20
CA VAL A 461 -9.05 32.73 12.52
C VAL A 461 -10.50 32.70 12.04
N LEU A 462 -10.70 32.59 10.73
CA LEU A 462 -12.01 32.41 10.09
C LEU A 462 -12.27 30.91 9.87
N PRO A 463 -13.42 30.36 10.33
CA PRO A 463 -13.69 28.94 10.28
C PRO A 463 -14.10 28.50 8.86
N ALA A 464 -13.29 27.66 8.24
CA ALA A 464 -13.52 27.17 6.87
C ALA A 464 -14.17 25.78 6.85
N ALA A 465 -15.06 25.58 5.87
CA ALA A 465 -15.68 24.30 5.58
C ALA A 465 -14.64 23.28 5.05
N LEU A 466 -14.82 22.00 5.37
CA LEU A 466 -14.06 20.90 4.76
C LEU A 466 -14.69 20.45 3.44
N TRP A 467 -13.97 19.62 2.69
CA TRP A 467 -14.35 19.14 1.36
C TRP A 467 -15.78 18.56 1.25
N ALA A 468 -16.28 17.87 2.29
CA ALA A 468 -17.62 17.27 2.27
C ALA A 468 -18.72 18.25 2.71
N GLU A 469 -18.36 19.48 3.06
CA GLU A 469 -19.23 20.50 3.62
C GLU A 469 -19.53 21.63 2.61
N ALA A 470 -18.99 21.56 1.39
CA ALA A 470 -19.18 22.59 0.38
C ALA A 470 -19.08 22.02 -1.04
N ASP A 471 -19.86 22.61 -1.95
CA ASP A 471 -19.70 22.38 -3.39
C ASP A 471 -18.46 23.13 -3.94
N GLY A 472 -17.82 22.55 -4.96
CA GLY A 472 -16.74 23.18 -5.71
C GLY A 472 -16.18 22.29 -6.81
N VAL A 473 -15.18 22.78 -7.53
CA VAL A 473 -14.49 21.99 -8.58
C VAL A 473 -13.01 21.80 -8.26
N MET A 474 -12.52 20.57 -8.46
CA MET A 474 -11.10 20.23 -8.39
C MET A 474 -10.59 19.69 -9.72
N VAL A 475 -9.33 19.99 -10.04
CA VAL A 475 -8.64 19.55 -11.25
C VAL A 475 -7.38 18.76 -10.87
N ASN A 476 -7.33 17.50 -11.28
CA ASN A 476 -6.24 16.57 -10.97
C ASN A 476 -5.04 16.70 -11.94
N SER A 477 -3.97 15.90 -11.74
CA SER A 477 -2.76 16.00 -12.58
C SER A 477 -2.98 15.73 -14.07
N GLU A 478 -4.01 14.99 -14.45
CA GLU A 478 -4.30 14.67 -15.86
C GLU A 478 -5.34 15.63 -16.48
N ARG A 479 -5.64 16.78 -15.86
CA ARG A 479 -6.60 17.79 -16.34
C ARG A 479 -8.08 17.40 -16.19
N THR A 480 -8.39 16.37 -15.40
CA THR A 480 -9.78 15.98 -15.14
C THR A 480 -10.39 16.88 -14.08
N LEU A 481 -11.44 17.61 -14.46
CA LEU A 481 -12.34 18.33 -13.58
C LEU A 481 -13.32 17.34 -12.93
N THR A 482 -13.39 17.35 -11.60
CA THR A 482 -14.35 16.58 -10.82
C THR A 482 -15.04 17.50 -9.82
N MET A 483 -16.36 17.33 -9.67
CA MET A 483 -17.13 18.09 -8.68
C MET A 483 -16.88 17.55 -7.27
N VAL A 484 -16.52 18.46 -6.36
CA VAL A 484 -16.66 18.27 -4.92
C VAL A 484 -18.10 18.61 -4.58
N ARG A 485 -18.80 17.71 -3.90
CA ARG A 485 -20.19 17.90 -3.51
C ARG A 485 -20.34 18.03 -2.00
N GLU A 486 -21.19 18.94 -1.57
CA GLU A 486 -21.68 18.98 -0.19
C GLU A 486 -22.41 17.67 0.12
N CYS A 487 -21.88 16.92 1.07
CA CYS A 487 -22.45 15.67 1.58
C CYS A 487 -23.05 15.86 2.97
N VAL A 488 -22.50 16.77 3.77
CA VAL A 488 -22.93 17.07 5.14
C VAL A 488 -22.92 18.58 5.36
N SER A 489 -23.68 19.08 6.33
CA SER A 489 -23.68 20.50 6.64
C SER A 489 -22.32 20.98 7.17
N PRO A 490 -21.91 22.24 6.88
CA PRO A 490 -20.78 22.87 7.53
C PRO A 490 -20.84 22.81 9.05
N ALA A 491 -19.68 22.64 9.69
CA ALA A 491 -19.56 22.54 11.14
C ALA A 491 -19.75 23.92 11.82
N GLY A 492 -20.82 24.08 12.59
CA GLY A 492 -21.12 25.30 13.33
C GLY A 492 -21.36 26.50 12.40
N GLN A 493 -20.58 27.57 12.58
CA GLN A 493 -20.60 28.76 11.73
C GLN A 493 -19.56 28.70 10.60
N SER A 494 -18.91 27.55 10.35
CA SER A 494 -17.94 27.45 9.26
C SER A 494 -18.59 27.69 7.90
N ARG A 495 -17.82 28.23 6.96
CA ARG A 495 -18.31 28.61 5.62
C ARG A 495 -17.38 28.10 4.52
N PRO A 496 -17.88 27.83 3.31
CA PRO A 496 -17.04 27.59 2.15
C PRO A 496 -16.03 28.71 1.94
N ASP A 497 -14.83 28.37 1.48
CA ASP A 497 -13.74 29.34 1.33
C ASP A 497 -14.14 30.53 0.45
N TRP A 498 -14.87 30.27 -0.65
CA TRP A 498 -15.33 31.29 -1.58
C TRP A 498 -16.26 32.31 -0.91
N GLN A 499 -17.10 31.87 0.02
CA GLN A 499 -18.07 32.73 0.70
C GLN A 499 -17.38 33.70 1.64
N LEU A 500 -16.39 33.22 2.41
CA LEU A 500 -15.57 34.07 3.27
C LEU A 500 -14.80 35.12 2.45
N ILE A 501 -14.27 34.74 1.29
CA ILE A 501 -13.61 35.67 0.35
C ILE A 501 -14.57 36.77 -0.11
N CYS A 502 -15.78 36.40 -0.55
CA CYS A 502 -16.78 37.38 -0.97
C CYS A 502 -17.19 38.33 0.15
N GLN A 503 -17.41 37.82 1.36
CA GLN A 503 -17.86 38.62 2.50
C GLN A 503 -16.78 39.58 3.01
N VAL A 504 -15.52 39.16 3.04
CA VAL A 504 -14.41 40.08 3.34
C VAL A 504 -14.27 41.13 2.24
N ALA A 505 -14.39 40.75 0.97
CA ALA A 505 -14.35 41.70 -0.14
C ALA A 505 -15.50 42.74 -0.05
N ASP A 506 -16.70 42.30 0.33
CA ASP A 506 -17.83 43.19 0.60
C ASP A 506 -17.53 44.16 1.74
N ALA A 507 -17.03 43.68 2.88
CA ALA A 507 -16.63 44.50 4.02
C ALA A 507 -15.46 45.47 3.70
N MET A 508 -14.64 45.16 2.70
CA MET A 508 -13.61 46.07 2.17
C MET A 508 -14.16 47.14 1.21
N GLY A 509 -15.45 47.08 0.85
CA GLY A 509 -16.13 48.00 -0.06
C GLY A 509 -16.18 47.55 -1.52
N PHE A 510 -15.93 46.27 -1.81
CA PHE A 510 -15.92 45.72 -3.19
C PHE A 510 -17.15 44.86 -3.52
N GLY A 511 -18.18 44.85 -2.65
CA GLY A 511 -19.32 43.92 -2.73
C GLY A 511 -20.02 43.80 -4.07
N ALA A 512 -20.10 44.90 -4.84
CA ALA A 512 -20.73 44.92 -6.16
C ALA A 512 -20.15 43.89 -7.16
N HIS A 513 -18.89 43.46 -6.98
CA HIS A 513 -18.22 42.50 -7.85
C HIS A 513 -18.06 41.09 -7.23
N PHE A 514 -18.57 40.89 -6.01
CA PHE A 514 -18.41 39.67 -5.21
C PHE A 514 -19.75 39.14 -4.65
N GLY A 515 -20.89 39.68 -5.08
CA GLY A 515 -22.23 39.26 -4.67
C GLY A 515 -22.70 37.93 -5.28
N TYR A 516 -21.87 36.88 -5.24
CA TYR A 516 -22.24 35.54 -5.71
C TYR A 516 -23.07 34.80 -4.66
N GLU A 517 -24.11 34.11 -5.12
CA GLU A 517 -25.02 33.32 -4.27
C GLU A 517 -24.62 31.84 -4.20
N SER A 518 -23.80 31.36 -5.15
CA SER A 518 -23.34 29.97 -5.19
C SER A 518 -21.99 29.82 -5.89
N SER A 519 -21.30 28.70 -5.64
CA SER A 519 -20.07 28.31 -6.35
C SER A 519 -20.31 28.09 -7.85
N GLU A 520 -21.52 27.67 -8.24
CA GLU A 520 -21.92 27.50 -9.64
C GLU A 520 -21.87 28.82 -10.42
N GLN A 521 -22.35 29.93 -9.84
CA GLN A 521 -22.27 31.26 -10.48
C GLN A 521 -20.82 31.72 -10.69
N ILE A 522 -19.94 31.42 -9.73
CA ILE A 522 -18.52 31.75 -9.82
C ILE A 522 -17.87 30.92 -10.94
N PHE A 523 -18.18 29.62 -10.98
CA PHE A 523 -17.66 28.73 -12.01
C PHE A 523 -18.17 29.08 -13.43
N ASP A 524 -19.40 29.57 -13.55
CA ASP A 524 -19.91 30.12 -14.83
C ASP A 524 -19.13 31.35 -15.29
N GLU A 525 -18.66 32.20 -14.37
CA GLU A 525 -17.73 33.27 -14.71
C GLU A 525 -16.36 32.71 -15.13
N ILE A 526 -15.84 31.70 -14.41
CA ILE A 526 -14.56 31.03 -14.75
C ILE A 526 -14.60 30.43 -16.16
N ARG A 527 -15.72 29.84 -16.58
CA ARG A 527 -15.90 29.27 -17.93
C ARG A 527 -15.70 30.30 -19.04
N ARG A 528 -15.83 31.61 -18.77
CA ARG A 528 -15.57 32.68 -19.75
C ARG A 528 -14.09 32.83 -20.09
N PHE A 529 -13.18 32.26 -19.31
CA PHE A 529 -11.73 32.39 -19.47
C PHE A 529 -11.08 31.38 -20.42
N ALA A 530 -11.84 30.78 -21.34
CA ALA A 530 -11.26 29.96 -22.41
C ALA A 530 -10.12 30.71 -23.13
N ASN A 531 -9.04 29.99 -23.43
CA ASN A 531 -7.83 30.53 -24.02
C ASN A 531 -7.43 29.70 -25.26
N PRO A 532 -7.80 30.19 -26.46
CA PRO A 532 -7.48 29.48 -27.70
C PRO A 532 -5.97 29.43 -27.99
N LYS A 533 -5.15 30.32 -27.40
CA LYS A 533 -3.68 30.29 -27.60
C LYS A 533 -3.06 29.05 -26.95
N THR A 534 -3.56 28.64 -25.78
CA THR A 534 -3.02 27.50 -25.01
C THR A 534 -3.86 26.22 -25.15
N GLY A 535 -5.02 26.30 -25.80
CA GLY A 535 -6.00 25.23 -25.87
C GLY A 535 -6.72 24.97 -24.53
N TYR A 536 -6.60 25.89 -23.54
CA TYR A 536 -7.38 25.77 -22.31
C TYR A 536 -8.83 26.13 -22.59
N ASP A 537 -9.72 25.15 -22.51
CA ASP A 537 -11.16 25.36 -22.71
C ASP A 537 -11.95 24.47 -21.75
N ILE A 538 -12.82 25.08 -20.97
CA ILE A 538 -13.73 24.37 -20.05
C ILE A 538 -15.19 24.79 -20.26
N ARG A 539 -15.50 25.52 -21.35
CA ARG A 539 -16.83 26.09 -21.56
C ARG A 539 -17.92 25.03 -21.62
N GLY A 540 -17.59 23.81 -22.05
CA GLY A 540 -18.49 22.66 -22.11
C GLY A 540 -18.67 21.89 -20.78
N ALA A 541 -17.88 22.19 -19.75
CA ALA A 541 -18.02 21.60 -18.43
C ALA A 541 -18.92 22.49 -17.57
N SER A 542 -20.22 22.20 -17.43
CA SER A 542 -21.11 22.87 -16.48
C SER A 542 -21.17 22.12 -15.15
N TYR A 543 -21.62 22.76 -14.07
CA TYR A 543 -21.86 22.08 -12.79
C TYR A 543 -22.84 20.90 -12.96
N GLN A 544 -23.91 21.06 -13.74
CA GLN A 544 -24.82 19.96 -14.07
C GLN A 544 -24.07 18.77 -14.68
N ARG A 545 -23.20 19.01 -15.67
CA ARG A 545 -22.40 17.94 -16.31
C ARG A 545 -21.44 17.29 -15.31
N LEU A 546 -20.79 18.09 -14.46
CA LEU A 546 -19.83 17.59 -13.47
C LEU A 546 -20.49 16.82 -12.31
N ARG A 547 -21.78 17.06 -12.01
CA ARG A 547 -22.59 16.21 -11.10
C ARG A 547 -22.82 14.81 -11.68
N GLU A 548 -22.87 14.70 -13.01
CA GLU A 548 -23.11 13.43 -13.71
C GLU A 548 -21.82 12.64 -13.93
N THR A 549 -20.74 13.31 -14.33
CA THR A 549 -19.47 12.65 -14.67
C THR A 549 -18.28 13.62 -14.62
N PRO A 550 -17.07 13.17 -14.23
CA PRO A 550 -15.86 13.96 -14.38
C PRO A 550 -15.51 14.19 -15.85
N VAL A 551 -14.91 15.35 -16.16
CA VAL A 551 -14.61 15.78 -17.54
C VAL A 551 -13.15 16.23 -17.62
N GLN A 552 -12.40 15.71 -18.59
CA GLN A 552 -11.04 16.16 -18.87
C GLN A 552 -11.06 17.37 -19.80
N TRP A 553 -10.25 18.40 -19.55
CA TRP A 553 -10.12 19.51 -20.51
C TRP A 553 -8.97 19.25 -21.50
N PRO A 554 -9.06 19.74 -22.76
CA PRO A 554 -10.03 20.72 -23.29
C PRO A 554 -11.46 20.19 -23.46
N CYS A 555 -12.46 21.01 -23.14
CA CYS A 555 -13.88 20.71 -23.24
C CYS A 555 -14.64 21.92 -23.81
N PRO A 556 -14.68 22.08 -25.15
CA PRO A 556 -15.41 23.15 -25.80
C PRO A 556 -16.94 22.95 -25.74
N PRO A 557 -17.75 23.97 -26.03
CA PRO A 557 -19.21 23.83 -26.09
C PRO A 557 -19.64 22.83 -27.16
N GLY A 558 -20.63 21.99 -26.85
CA GLY A 558 -21.17 20.99 -27.78
C GLY A 558 -20.33 19.71 -27.89
N ASP A 559 -19.23 19.59 -27.14
CA ASP A 559 -18.46 18.36 -27.06
C ASP A 559 -19.12 17.35 -26.11
N GLU A 560 -19.55 16.22 -26.65
CA GLU A 560 -20.18 15.13 -25.91
C GLU A 560 -19.14 14.17 -25.29
N GLN A 561 -17.86 14.29 -25.65
CA GLN A 561 -16.79 13.46 -25.07
C GLN A 561 -16.40 13.97 -23.69
N ASN A 562 -16.11 13.04 -22.78
CA ASN A 562 -15.71 13.36 -21.41
C ASN A 562 -14.18 13.29 -21.20
N ARG A 563 -13.43 12.78 -22.19
CA ARG A 563 -11.99 12.49 -22.08
C ARG A 563 -11.25 12.96 -23.33
N HIS A 564 -10.11 13.61 -23.12
CA HIS A 564 -9.23 14.14 -24.15
C HIS A 564 -7.77 13.84 -23.77
N PRO A 565 -7.35 12.58 -23.93
CA PRO A 565 -6.04 12.12 -23.45
C PRO A 565 -4.88 12.77 -24.20
N ILE A 566 -5.09 13.21 -25.45
CA ILE A 566 -4.08 13.85 -26.30
C ILE A 566 -4.44 15.32 -26.51
N ARG A 567 -3.65 16.23 -25.93
CA ARG A 567 -4.01 17.66 -25.87
C ARG A 567 -3.73 18.47 -27.13
N TYR A 568 -2.58 18.28 -27.78
CA TYR A 568 -2.08 19.23 -28.81
C TYR A 568 -2.48 18.88 -30.25
N LEU A 569 -3.50 18.04 -30.43
CA LEU A 569 -4.08 17.77 -31.75
C LEU A 569 -5.07 18.87 -32.12
N ASN A 570 -4.77 19.62 -33.18
CA ASN A 570 -5.64 20.63 -33.77
C ASN A 570 -6.10 20.14 -35.14
N ASP A 571 -7.39 19.81 -35.28
CA ASP A 571 -7.99 19.26 -36.51
C ASP A 571 -7.25 18.00 -37.03
N GLY A 572 -6.75 17.18 -36.09
CA GLY A 572 -5.99 15.96 -36.39
C GLY A 572 -4.49 16.19 -36.66
N VAL A 573 -4.01 17.43 -36.63
CA VAL A 573 -2.60 17.78 -36.83
C VAL A 573 -1.97 18.22 -35.50
N LEU A 574 -0.79 17.67 -35.18
CA LEU A 574 -0.05 18.06 -33.99
C LEU A 574 0.43 19.51 -34.12
N ALA A 575 0.06 20.36 -33.15
CA ALA A 575 0.51 21.73 -33.12
C ALA A 575 0.57 22.26 -31.69
N PHE A 576 1.78 22.62 -31.26
CA PHE A 576 2.05 23.09 -29.92
C PHE A 576 1.58 24.55 -29.74
N PRO A 577 1.16 24.97 -28.54
CA PRO A 577 0.78 26.35 -28.22
C PRO A 577 1.97 27.33 -28.12
N THR A 578 2.99 27.18 -28.97
CA THR A 578 4.09 28.13 -29.12
C THR A 578 3.82 29.08 -30.29
N PRO A 579 4.51 30.25 -30.37
CA PRO A 579 4.36 31.15 -31.51
C PRO A 579 4.63 30.51 -32.87
N SER A 580 5.59 29.57 -32.95
CA SER A 580 5.94 28.84 -34.17
C SER A 580 5.08 27.58 -34.41
N ARG A 581 4.20 27.22 -33.46
CA ARG A 581 3.42 25.98 -33.43
C ARG A 581 4.24 24.69 -33.26
N ARG A 582 5.54 24.83 -32.99
CA ARG A 582 6.52 23.75 -32.80
C ARG A 582 7.02 23.76 -31.35
N ALA A 583 7.28 22.59 -30.77
CA ALA A 583 7.86 22.48 -29.42
C ALA A 583 9.32 22.94 -29.43
N VAL A 584 9.85 23.34 -28.28
CA VAL A 584 11.17 23.97 -28.17
C VAL A 584 12.13 23.09 -27.37
N PHE A 585 13.26 22.76 -27.98
CA PHE A 585 14.42 22.19 -27.28
C PHE A 585 15.17 23.28 -26.51
N HIS A 586 15.57 22.96 -25.28
CA HIS A 586 16.37 23.87 -24.45
C HIS A 586 17.69 23.20 -24.02
N ALA A 587 18.83 23.77 -24.44
CA ALA A 587 20.16 23.34 -24.01
C ALA A 587 20.44 23.85 -22.58
N ARG A 588 20.04 23.08 -21.56
CA ARG A 588 20.15 23.43 -20.15
C ARG A 588 21.35 22.75 -19.49
N PRO A 589 22.46 23.46 -19.22
CA PRO A 589 23.63 22.84 -18.62
C PRO A 589 23.36 22.41 -17.18
N HIS A 590 24.04 21.35 -16.74
CA HIS A 590 24.13 21.03 -15.31
C HIS A 590 24.78 22.20 -14.56
N MET A 591 24.15 22.58 -13.47
CA MET A 591 24.66 23.53 -12.50
C MET A 591 24.47 22.93 -11.11
N ASP A 592 25.43 23.15 -10.23
CA ASP A 592 25.31 22.65 -8.87
C ASP A 592 24.14 23.32 -8.13
N ALA A 593 23.62 22.60 -7.14
CA ALA A 593 22.66 23.14 -6.18
C ALA A 593 23.23 24.38 -5.50
N ARG A 594 22.35 25.27 -5.03
CA ARG A 594 22.79 26.55 -4.46
C ARG A 594 23.53 26.36 -3.14
N GLU A 595 23.18 25.32 -2.41
CA GLU A 595 23.75 25.00 -1.11
C GLU A 595 24.35 23.59 -1.09
N LEU A 596 25.66 23.51 -1.35
CA LEU A 596 26.43 22.29 -1.23
C LEU A 596 27.00 22.09 0.19
N PRO A 597 27.32 20.84 0.58
CA PRO A 597 28.06 20.55 1.80
C PRO A 597 29.43 21.24 1.86
N ASP A 598 29.86 21.60 3.07
CA ASP A 598 31.19 22.09 3.40
C ASP A 598 31.70 21.47 4.71
N ASP A 599 32.85 21.94 5.21
CA ASP A 599 33.46 21.40 6.44
C ASP A 599 32.58 21.59 7.69
N ASP A 600 31.74 22.63 7.72
CA ASP A 600 30.84 22.93 8.85
C ASP A 600 29.52 22.15 8.75
N TYR A 601 29.04 21.90 7.53
CA TYR A 601 27.78 21.22 7.21
C TYR A 601 28.00 20.11 6.16
N PRO A 602 28.63 18.97 6.54
CA PRO A 602 29.15 18.00 5.58
C PRO A 602 28.12 17.04 4.97
N PHE A 603 26.85 17.09 5.39
CA PHE A 603 25.79 16.20 4.91
C PHE A 603 24.76 16.92 4.05
N VAL A 604 24.18 16.23 3.07
CA VAL A 604 22.98 16.71 2.35
C VAL A 604 21.72 16.14 2.99
N LEU A 605 20.85 17.02 3.48
CA LEU A 605 19.50 16.69 3.90
C LEU A 605 18.52 16.75 2.73
N ASN A 606 17.83 15.63 2.51
CA ASN A 606 16.64 15.54 1.66
C ASN A 606 15.37 15.45 2.53
N THR A 607 14.26 16.00 2.07
CA THR A 607 12.98 15.97 2.80
C THR A 607 11.88 15.30 1.98
N GLY A 608 10.99 14.55 2.63
CA GLY A 608 9.94 13.81 1.92
C GLY A 608 8.63 13.63 2.66
N ARG A 609 7.93 12.53 2.31
CA ARG A 609 6.56 12.20 2.70
C ARG A 609 6.46 10.73 3.06
N LEU A 610 5.44 10.37 3.85
CA LEU A 610 5.07 9.01 4.22
C LEU A 610 3.67 8.67 3.68
N ALA A 611 3.41 7.38 3.47
CA ALA A 611 2.18 6.90 2.86
C ALA A 611 0.92 7.25 3.66
N HIS A 612 1.00 7.29 4.99
CA HIS A 612 -0.18 7.42 5.85
C HIS A 612 -0.40 8.82 6.41
N GLN A 613 0.55 9.75 6.25
CA GLN A 613 0.41 11.13 6.72
C GLN A 613 0.28 12.12 5.57
N TRP A 614 -0.67 13.04 5.67
CA TRP A 614 -0.85 14.13 4.73
C TRP A 614 -0.25 15.41 5.29
N HIS A 615 0.82 15.86 4.64
CA HIS A 615 1.49 17.12 4.94
C HIS A 615 1.66 17.36 6.44
N THR A 616 1.10 18.42 7.01
CA THR A 616 1.33 18.82 8.41
C THR A 616 0.45 18.07 9.41
N MET A 617 -0.16 16.95 9.03
CA MET A 617 -0.98 16.09 9.90
C MET A 617 -2.22 16.74 10.52
N THR A 618 -2.60 17.96 10.11
CA THR A 618 -3.81 18.64 10.63
C THR A 618 -5.10 17.85 10.37
N LYS A 619 -5.14 17.10 9.27
CA LYS A 619 -6.18 16.11 8.93
C LYS A 619 -5.80 14.71 9.40
N THR A 620 -4.74 14.12 8.84
CA THR A 620 -4.42 12.69 9.05
C THR A 620 -3.95 12.35 10.45
N GLY A 621 -3.35 13.30 11.17
CA GLY A 621 -2.95 13.14 12.57
C GLY A 621 -4.14 12.96 13.52
N ARG A 622 -5.36 13.20 13.06
CA ARG A 622 -6.61 12.96 13.82
C ARG A 622 -7.21 11.59 13.58
N VAL A 623 -6.64 10.80 12.66
CA VAL A 623 -7.13 9.47 12.30
C VAL A 623 -6.24 8.41 12.97
N ALA A 624 -6.74 7.80 14.05
CA ALA A 624 -6.00 6.83 14.85
C ALA A 624 -5.39 5.67 14.04
N LYS A 625 -6.13 5.19 13.02
CA LYS A 625 -5.64 4.14 12.10
C LYS A 625 -4.38 4.55 11.35
N LEU A 626 -4.28 5.81 10.91
CA LEU A 626 -3.12 6.32 10.18
C LEU A 626 -1.92 6.56 11.11
N ASN A 627 -2.16 7.07 12.31
CA ASN A 627 -1.12 7.26 13.32
C ASN A 627 -0.50 5.94 13.80
N LYS A 628 -1.27 4.86 13.84
CA LYS A 628 -0.73 3.52 14.15
C LYS A 628 0.29 3.04 13.10
N LEU A 629 0.15 3.48 11.84
CA LEU A 629 1.02 3.06 10.73
C LEU A 629 2.26 3.96 10.56
N ASN A 630 2.09 5.29 10.67
CA ASN A 630 3.21 6.24 10.65
C ASN A 630 3.02 7.33 11.72
N GLY A 631 3.31 7.00 12.98
CA GLY A 631 3.06 7.89 14.12
C GLY A 631 4.23 8.76 14.56
N ASN A 632 5.47 8.36 14.25
CA ASN A 632 6.67 8.95 14.86
C ASN A 632 7.57 9.66 13.83
N PRO A 633 8.15 10.82 14.19
CA PRO A 633 9.17 11.49 13.38
C PRO A 633 10.47 10.70 13.38
N PHE A 634 11.30 10.88 12.34
CA PHE A 634 12.63 10.25 12.27
C PHE A 634 13.56 10.99 11.30
N VAL A 635 14.86 10.68 11.37
CA VAL A 635 15.85 10.98 10.33
C VAL A 635 16.55 9.68 9.91
N GLU A 636 16.54 9.37 8.61
CA GLU A 636 17.32 8.28 8.04
C GLU A 636 18.78 8.73 7.83
N ILE A 637 19.72 7.92 8.32
CA ILE A 637 21.17 8.18 8.25
C ILE A 637 21.86 6.90 7.75
N ASN A 638 22.82 7.05 6.84
CA ASN A 638 23.58 5.93 6.31
C ASN A 638 24.42 5.24 7.42
N PRO A 639 24.60 3.90 7.41
CA PRO A 639 25.36 3.19 8.43
C PRO A 639 26.80 3.67 8.61
N ASP A 640 27.51 4.00 7.52
CA ASP A 640 28.91 4.46 7.58
C ASP A 640 29.02 5.83 8.28
N ASP A 641 28.10 6.73 7.94
CA ASP A 641 28.01 8.06 8.55
C ASP A 641 27.62 7.99 10.02
N ALA A 642 26.66 7.12 10.35
CA ALA A 642 26.22 6.89 11.73
C ALA A 642 27.38 6.35 12.58
N ALA A 643 28.15 5.38 12.07
CA ALA A 643 29.33 4.83 12.73
C ALA A 643 30.41 5.91 12.96
N ALA A 644 30.71 6.72 11.93
CA ALA A 644 31.69 7.80 12.02
C ALA A 644 31.32 8.87 13.06
N LEU A 645 30.02 9.13 13.25
CA LEU A 645 29.49 10.11 14.19
C LEU A 645 29.13 9.55 15.57
N GLY A 646 29.22 8.23 15.78
CA GLY A 646 28.79 7.58 17.01
C GLY A 646 27.28 7.66 17.26
N ILE A 647 26.48 7.62 16.20
CA ILE A 647 25.01 7.58 16.21
C ILE A 647 24.56 6.13 16.10
N CYS A 648 23.62 5.72 16.95
CA CYS A 648 23.00 4.40 16.91
C CYS A 648 21.51 4.53 16.58
N ASP A 649 20.88 3.44 16.13
CA ASP A 649 19.46 3.42 15.83
C ASP A 649 18.60 3.83 17.04
N GLY A 650 17.52 4.58 16.78
CA GLY A 650 16.64 5.15 17.80
C GLY A 650 17.23 6.31 18.63
N ARG A 651 18.55 6.56 18.55
CA ARG A 651 19.19 7.65 19.28
C ARG A 651 18.74 9.00 18.72
N THR A 652 18.42 9.93 19.60
CA THR A 652 18.10 11.30 19.21
C THR A 652 19.32 12.02 18.62
N VAL A 653 19.13 12.62 17.45
CA VAL A 653 20.14 13.36 16.69
C VAL A 653 19.67 14.79 16.51
N GLU A 654 20.55 15.74 16.82
CA GLU A 654 20.39 17.13 16.43
C GLU A 654 20.94 17.29 15.01
N LEU A 655 20.10 17.77 14.11
CA LEU A 655 20.46 18.27 12.80
C LEU A 655 20.59 19.79 12.90
N GLN A 656 21.66 20.35 12.34
CA GLN A 656 21.87 21.80 12.31
C GLN A 656 22.21 22.23 10.88
N SER A 657 21.55 23.28 10.38
CA SER A 657 21.90 23.96 9.12
C SER A 657 22.35 25.39 9.39
N ARG A 658 22.61 26.16 8.34
CA ARG A 658 22.89 27.60 8.42
C ARG A 658 21.71 28.43 8.95
N ARG A 659 20.49 27.87 8.91
CA ARG A 659 19.24 28.58 9.25
C ARG A 659 18.69 28.21 10.62
N GLY A 660 18.91 26.99 11.08
CA GLY A 660 18.28 26.51 12.31
C GLY A 660 18.70 25.09 12.69
N ARG A 661 17.89 24.47 13.56
CA ARG A 661 18.08 23.10 14.02
C ARG A 661 16.77 22.31 14.05
N ALA A 662 16.88 21.00 13.96
CA ALA A 662 15.81 20.05 14.24
C ALA A 662 16.36 18.86 15.05
N VAL A 663 15.52 18.21 15.84
CA VAL A 663 15.91 17.11 16.73
C VAL A 663 15.00 15.91 16.48
N LEU A 664 15.56 14.82 15.97
CA LEU A 664 14.80 13.66 15.49
C LEU A 664 15.48 12.35 15.93
N PRO A 665 14.74 11.28 16.22
CA PRO A 665 15.35 9.97 16.43
C PRO A 665 15.93 9.45 15.11
N ALA A 666 17.13 8.88 15.19
CA ALA A 666 17.80 8.28 14.04
C ALA A 666 17.16 6.94 13.66
N VAL A 667 17.06 6.71 12.35
CA VAL A 667 16.86 5.41 11.72
C VAL A 667 18.12 5.13 10.91
N VAL A 668 18.93 4.16 11.33
CA VAL A 668 20.17 3.82 10.62
C VAL A 668 19.84 2.87 9.48
N THR A 669 20.03 3.32 8.24
CA THR A 669 19.61 2.58 7.04
C THR A 669 20.43 2.93 5.80
N ASP A 670 20.66 1.91 5.01
CA ASP A 670 21.21 1.90 3.66
C ASP A 670 20.40 2.61 2.57
N ARG A 671 19.14 2.93 2.85
CA ARG A 671 18.25 3.56 1.88
C ARG A 671 18.75 4.92 1.40
N VAL A 672 19.56 5.61 2.21
CA VAL A 672 20.21 6.86 1.86
C VAL A 672 21.71 6.62 1.67
N ARG A 673 22.31 7.34 0.73
CA ARG A 673 23.75 7.24 0.42
C ARG A 673 24.62 7.83 1.55
N PRO A 674 25.89 7.39 1.67
CA PRO A 674 26.87 8.09 2.50
C PRO A 674 26.95 9.58 2.15
N GLY A 675 27.11 10.44 3.17
CA GLY A 675 27.05 11.89 3.08
C GLY A 675 25.63 12.47 2.92
N ASN A 676 24.58 11.65 3.02
CA ASN A 676 23.18 12.09 2.82
C ASN A 676 22.28 11.62 3.97
N CYS A 677 21.24 12.38 4.26
CA CYS A 677 20.20 12.01 5.21
C CYS A 677 18.81 12.40 4.70
N PHE A 678 17.78 11.76 5.25
CA PHE A 678 16.39 11.99 4.87
C PHE A 678 15.48 12.20 6.07
N ALA A 679 14.60 13.19 6.02
CA ALA A 679 13.57 13.36 7.04
C ALA A 679 12.18 13.69 6.43
N PRO A 680 11.10 13.03 6.87
CA PRO A 680 9.74 13.48 6.59
C PRO A 680 9.42 14.80 7.30
N PHE A 681 8.68 15.69 6.63
CA PHE A 681 8.33 17.02 7.16
C PHE A 681 7.00 17.09 7.93
N HIS A 682 6.41 15.94 8.29
CA HIS A 682 5.03 15.88 8.77
C HIS A 682 4.82 16.52 10.15
N TRP A 683 5.82 16.37 11.02
CA TRP A 683 5.79 16.87 12.40
C TRP A 683 6.28 18.33 12.48
N ASN A 684 5.74 19.05 13.45
CA ASN A 684 6.00 20.46 13.70
C ASN A 684 5.70 20.78 15.18
N ASP A 685 5.64 22.05 15.54
CA ASP A 685 5.43 22.50 16.92
C ASP A 685 4.10 22.06 17.57
N GLU A 686 3.13 21.54 16.81
CA GLU A 686 1.93 20.88 17.35
C GLU A 686 2.25 19.53 17.99
N HIS A 687 3.40 18.93 17.64
CA HIS A 687 3.80 17.59 18.03
C HIS A 687 5.01 17.57 18.98
N GLY A 688 5.72 18.70 19.10
CA GLY A 688 6.91 18.82 19.95
C GLY A 688 7.88 19.90 19.48
N GLU A 689 8.80 20.27 20.36
CA GLU A 689 9.85 21.25 20.03
C GLU A 689 10.85 20.69 19.02
N TYR A 690 11.36 21.54 18.14
CA TYR A 690 12.40 21.21 17.15
C TYR A 690 12.06 20.06 16.18
N LEU A 691 10.79 19.75 15.97
CA LEU A 691 10.37 18.72 15.00
C LEU A 691 10.15 19.26 13.57
N ALA A 692 10.03 20.58 13.40
CA ALA A 692 9.75 21.20 12.11
C ALA A 692 10.98 21.20 11.20
N ILE A 693 11.10 20.20 10.31
CA ILE A 693 12.29 20.05 9.44
C ILE A 693 12.56 21.25 8.53
N ASN A 694 11.52 22.02 8.17
CA ASN A 694 11.68 23.23 7.36
C ASN A 694 12.36 24.40 8.10
N ALA A 695 12.69 24.23 9.39
CA ALA A 695 13.67 25.09 10.07
C ALA A 695 15.09 24.94 9.49
N LEU A 696 15.38 23.82 8.82
CA LEU A 696 16.68 23.53 8.24
C LEU A 696 16.78 23.91 6.77
N THR A 697 15.70 23.77 6.00
CA THR A 697 15.72 23.71 4.53
C THR A 697 16.06 25.05 3.87
N SER A 698 16.67 24.97 2.68
CA SER A 698 17.13 26.13 1.91
C SER A 698 15.95 26.93 1.34
N ASP A 699 16.09 28.25 1.38
CA ASP A 699 15.18 29.24 0.79
C ASP A 699 15.67 29.77 -0.56
N ALA A 700 16.76 29.23 -1.10
CA ALA A 700 17.18 29.47 -2.48
C ALA A 700 16.10 29.02 -3.47
N VAL A 701 15.87 29.79 -4.53
CA VAL A 701 14.80 29.55 -5.51
C VAL A 701 15.32 29.36 -6.93
N ASP A 702 14.56 28.61 -7.73
CA ASP A 702 14.71 28.56 -9.19
C ASP A 702 14.42 29.92 -9.80
N ALA A 703 15.30 30.38 -10.70
CA ALA A 703 15.27 31.74 -11.23
C ALA A 703 14.04 32.03 -12.11
N ASP A 704 13.47 31.01 -12.74
CA ASP A 704 12.34 31.15 -13.66
C ASP A 704 11.00 30.98 -12.93
N SER A 705 10.90 29.93 -12.10
CA SER A 705 9.66 29.52 -11.44
C SER A 705 9.51 30.02 -10.01
N LEU A 706 10.60 30.50 -9.40
CA LEU A 706 10.67 30.99 -8.02
C LEU A 706 10.35 29.89 -6.98
N GLN A 707 10.46 28.62 -7.37
CA GLN A 707 10.26 27.46 -6.50
C GLN A 707 11.52 27.18 -5.67
N PRO A 708 11.42 26.94 -4.34
CA PRO A 708 12.58 26.74 -3.50
C PRO A 708 13.22 25.34 -3.56
N GLU A 709 14.50 25.29 -3.20
CA GLU A 709 15.36 24.09 -3.13
C GLU A 709 15.20 23.33 -1.80
N LEU A 710 14.12 22.55 -1.68
CA LEU A 710 13.81 21.76 -0.48
C LEU A 710 14.49 20.37 -0.45
N LYS A 711 15.08 19.95 -1.57
CA LYS A 711 15.65 18.59 -1.73
C LYS A 711 17.16 18.51 -1.51
N VAL A 712 17.83 19.66 -1.48
CA VAL A 712 19.27 19.77 -1.22
C VAL A 712 19.47 20.85 -0.16
N CYS A 713 19.95 20.46 1.01
CA CYS A 713 20.22 21.36 2.11
C CYS A 713 21.43 20.83 2.88
N ALA A 714 22.49 21.61 3.02
CA ALA A 714 23.64 21.18 3.80
C ALA A 714 23.34 21.24 5.30
N VAL A 715 23.68 20.17 6.02
CA VAL A 715 23.48 20.03 7.47
C VAL A 715 24.69 19.37 8.13
N SER A 716 24.82 19.58 9.43
CA SER A 716 25.65 18.77 10.32
C SER A 716 24.76 17.91 11.20
N LEU A 717 25.27 16.74 11.57
CA LEU A 717 24.58 15.77 12.42
C LEU A 717 25.39 15.61 13.71
N ARG A 718 24.73 15.71 14.86
CA ARG A 718 25.36 15.50 16.16
C ARG A 718 24.45 14.64 17.04
N PRO A 719 24.98 13.62 17.73
CA PRO A 719 24.21 12.96 18.77
C PRO A 719 23.80 14.01 19.81
N ASP A 720 22.51 14.11 20.12
CA ASP A 720 22.03 15.11 21.08
C ASP A 720 22.67 14.84 22.46
N ARG A 721 23.40 15.82 22.98
CA ARG A 721 24.08 15.78 24.28
C ARG A 721 23.21 16.34 25.42
N THR A 722 22.05 16.93 25.09
CA THR A 722 21.22 17.70 26.02
C THR A 722 20.08 16.94 26.72
N LEU A 723 19.94 15.62 26.50
CA LEU A 723 19.12 14.75 27.36
C LEU A 723 20.00 13.85 28.23
N ARG A 724 20.64 14.44 29.25
CA ARG A 724 20.94 13.71 30.49
C ARG A 724 19.70 13.74 31.37
N ALA A 725 19.01 12.61 31.47
CA ALA A 725 18.01 12.23 32.47
C ALA A 725 17.03 13.33 32.95
N SER A 726 15.82 13.34 32.41
CA SER A 726 14.62 13.80 33.12
C SER A 726 13.38 13.12 32.57
N THR A 727 13.05 11.95 33.10
CA THR A 727 11.70 11.37 33.06
C THR A 727 11.08 11.52 34.44
N THR A 728 10.66 12.73 34.81
CA THR A 728 9.64 12.92 35.85
C THR A 728 8.27 12.60 35.26
N ALA A 729 7.91 11.32 35.21
CA ALA A 729 6.53 10.90 35.08
C ALA A 729 5.89 10.95 36.47
N ALA A 730 5.01 11.93 36.68
CA ALA A 730 4.19 12.03 37.88
C ALA A 730 3.08 10.96 37.84
N GLY A 731 3.22 9.96 38.72
CA GLY A 731 2.11 9.45 39.53
C GLY A 731 1.21 8.36 38.94
N GLN A 732 1.66 7.10 39.03
CA GLN A 732 0.82 5.97 39.48
C GLN A 732 1.66 5.05 40.38
N PRO A 733 1.07 4.44 41.43
CA PRO A 733 1.82 3.94 42.59
C PRO A 733 2.55 2.63 42.32
N SER A 734 3.77 2.57 42.84
CA SER A 734 4.68 1.43 42.84
C SER A 734 4.10 0.20 43.54
N MET A 735 4.18 -0.94 42.88
CA MET A 735 4.45 -2.22 43.54
C MET A 735 5.80 -2.71 42.99
N ASN A 736 6.84 -2.54 43.81
CA ASN A 736 8.16 -3.12 43.57
C ASN A 736 8.04 -4.65 43.50
N ALA A 737 8.49 -5.22 42.39
CA ALA A 737 9.12 -6.53 42.39
C ALA A 737 10.35 -6.43 41.49
N ASP A 738 11.54 -6.65 42.08
CA ASP A 738 12.81 -6.80 41.39
C ASP A 738 12.66 -7.83 40.25
N VAL A 739 12.80 -7.38 39.01
CA VAL A 739 13.05 -8.26 37.86
C VAL A 739 14.55 -8.15 37.54
N PRO A 740 15.32 -9.26 37.54
CA PRO A 740 16.73 -9.24 37.20
C PRO A 740 16.92 -8.80 35.74
N ALA A 741 18.00 -8.08 35.45
CA ALA A 741 18.40 -7.79 34.07
C ALA A 741 18.57 -9.12 33.28
N PRO A 742 18.11 -9.20 32.01
CA PRO A 742 18.24 -10.43 31.22
C PRO A 742 19.71 -10.76 30.93
N ALA A 743 20.05 -12.03 31.07
CA ALA A 743 21.40 -12.58 30.87
C ALA A 743 21.86 -12.51 29.39
N PRO A 744 23.17 -12.50 29.11
CA PRO A 744 23.72 -12.41 27.75
C PRO A 744 23.68 -13.78 27.03
N GLY A 745 22.56 -14.11 26.39
CA GLY A 745 22.40 -15.30 25.53
C GLY A 745 22.34 -14.98 24.03
N PRO A 746 22.47 -15.99 23.13
CA PRO A 746 22.33 -15.83 21.67
C PRO A 746 20.94 -15.32 21.27
N TRP A 747 20.86 -14.72 20.09
CA TRP A 747 19.57 -14.40 19.47
C TRP A 747 19.12 -15.54 18.57
N VAL A 748 17.84 -15.88 18.67
CA VAL A 748 17.17 -16.81 17.76
C VAL A 748 16.25 -16.00 16.86
N LEU A 749 16.69 -15.78 15.63
CA LEU A 749 15.95 -15.04 14.61
C LEU A 749 14.99 -15.96 13.86
N TRP A 750 13.77 -15.51 13.62
CA TRP A 750 12.79 -16.32 12.92
C TRP A 750 11.94 -15.56 11.90
N ALA A 751 11.53 -16.25 10.83
CA ALA A 751 10.51 -15.79 9.89
C ALA A 751 9.63 -16.96 9.42
N SER A 752 8.30 -16.78 9.44
CA SER A 752 7.33 -17.82 9.10
C SER A 752 6.00 -17.30 8.55
N GLN A 753 5.49 -17.94 7.48
CA GLN A 753 4.15 -17.65 6.94
C GLN A 753 3.04 -18.49 7.60
N THR A 754 3.38 -19.71 8.03
CA THR A 754 2.44 -20.71 8.55
C THR A 754 2.69 -21.07 10.01
N GLY A 755 3.64 -20.41 10.68
CA GLY A 755 4.02 -20.60 12.08
C GLY A 755 5.03 -21.71 12.34
N ASN A 756 5.36 -22.58 11.38
CA ASN A 756 6.25 -23.73 11.63
C ASN A 756 7.69 -23.32 12.03
N ALA A 757 8.26 -22.32 11.35
CA ALA A 757 9.60 -21.83 11.68
C ALA A 757 9.61 -21.02 12.99
N GLU A 758 8.48 -20.40 13.34
CA GLU A 758 8.28 -19.72 14.62
C GLU A 758 8.29 -20.71 15.80
N GLU A 759 7.54 -21.81 15.68
CA GLU A 759 7.48 -22.86 16.71
C GLU A 759 8.85 -23.53 16.93
N LEU A 760 9.60 -23.78 15.85
CA LEU A 760 10.96 -24.34 15.94
C LEU A 760 11.95 -23.37 16.60
N ALA A 761 11.86 -22.08 16.27
CA ALA A 761 12.68 -21.05 16.87
C ALA A 761 12.39 -20.90 18.38
N ALA A 762 11.12 -20.92 18.77
CA ALA A 762 10.72 -20.92 20.18
C ALA A 762 11.25 -22.15 20.93
N GLY A 763 11.12 -23.35 20.35
CA GLY A 763 11.65 -24.58 20.94
C GLY A 763 13.18 -24.62 21.05
N LEU A 764 13.90 -23.87 20.20
CA LEU A 764 15.35 -23.70 20.31
C LEU A 764 15.72 -22.78 21.49
N VAL A 765 14.94 -21.72 21.73
CA VAL A 765 15.11 -20.85 22.91
C VAL A 765 14.89 -21.64 24.20
N ASP A 766 13.85 -22.46 24.28
CA ASP A 766 13.60 -23.33 25.46
C ASP A 766 14.80 -24.26 25.74
N GLN A 767 15.43 -24.81 24.70
CA GLN A 767 16.61 -25.67 24.84
C GLN A 767 17.87 -24.91 25.29
N LEU A 768 18.05 -23.68 24.79
CA LEU A 768 19.12 -22.79 25.24
C LEU A 768 18.94 -22.36 26.70
N GLU A 769 17.71 -22.10 27.14
CA GLU A 769 17.38 -21.83 28.53
C GLU A 769 17.63 -23.05 29.43
N ALA A 770 17.21 -24.24 29.00
CA ALA A 770 17.46 -25.49 29.72
C ALA A 770 18.96 -25.83 29.84
N ALA A 771 19.77 -25.40 28.86
CA ALA A 771 21.23 -25.53 28.89
C ALA A 771 21.93 -24.44 29.73
N GLY A 772 21.19 -23.47 30.27
CA GLY A 772 21.75 -22.38 31.09
C GLY A 772 22.43 -21.26 30.29
N LEU A 773 22.29 -21.26 28.96
CA LEU A 773 22.89 -20.27 28.04
C LEU A 773 21.99 -19.04 27.86
N GLY A 774 20.70 -19.19 28.13
CA GLY A 774 19.68 -18.19 27.82
C GLY A 774 19.48 -18.05 26.30
N GLY A 775 18.42 -17.38 25.88
CA GLY A 775 18.16 -17.15 24.46
C GLY A 775 17.07 -16.10 24.30
N ARG A 776 17.17 -15.27 23.26
CA ARG A 776 16.12 -14.30 22.94
C ARG A 776 15.52 -14.61 21.59
N LEU A 777 14.23 -14.91 21.57
CA LEU A 777 13.45 -15.03 20.34
C LEU A 777 13.21 -13.64 19.75
N VAL A 778 13.54 -13.45 18.48
CA VAL A 778 13.37 -12.17 17.77
C VAL A 778 12.83 -12.44 16.36
N SER A 779 11.73 -11.81 15.99
CA SER A 779 11.26 -11.85 14.59
C SER A 779 12.32 -11.18 13.70
N MET A 780 12.59 -11.74 12.53
CA MET A 780 13.61 -11.21 11.63
C MET A 780 13.41 -9.72 11.34
N ASP A 781 12.19 -9.28 11.02
CA ASP A 781 11.91 -7.88 10.73
C ASP A 781 12.14 -6.93 11.91
N ASP A 782 12.08 -7.43 13.14
CA ASP A 782 12.36 -6.68 14.37
C ASP A 782 13.87 -6.68 14.73
N CYS A 783 14.70 -7.39 13.96
CA CYS A 783 16.14 -7.49 14.17
C CYS A 783 16.91 -6.47 13.30
N PRO A 784 17.64 -5.51 13.91
CA PRO A 784 18.61 -4.69 13.20
C PRO A 784 19.83 -5.55 12.81
N VAL A 785 20.22 -5.52 11.52
CA VAL A 785 21.37 -6.30 11.00
C VAL A 785 22.69 -5.91 11.70
N SER A 786 22.82 -4.66 12.15
CA SER A 786 23.98 -4.16 12.91
C SER A 786 24.17 -4.83 14.27
N ASP A 787 23.11 -5.38 14.85
CA ASP A 787 23.16 -6.03 16.17
C ASP A 787 23.61 -7.48 16.10
N LEU A 788 23.65 -8.06 14.88
CA LEU A 788 24.04 -9.45 14.67
C LEU A 788 25.49 -9.72 15.10
N ALA A 789 26.41 -8.79 14.85
CA ALA A 789 27.84 -8.97 15.18
C ALA A 789 28.16 -8.92 16.68
N GLN A 790 27.19 -8.62 17.55
CA GLN A 790 27.40 -8.43 18.98
C GLN A 790 27.29 -9.73 19.80
N ARG A 791 26.84 -10.83 19.19
CA ARG A 791 26.53 -12.10 19.86
C ARG A 791 26.41 -13.23 18.85
N ASP A 792 26.27 -14.45 19.34
CA ASP A 792 25.92 -15.59 18.49
C ASP A 792 24.45 -15.46 18.01
N VAL A 793 24.21 -15.74 16.73
CA VAL A 793 22.88 -15.66 16.11
C VAL A 793 22.49 -16.98 15.48
N LEU A 794 21.36 -17.52 15.90
CA LEU A 794 20.76 -18.73 15.35
C LEU A 794 19.57 -18.30 14.50
N VAL A 795 19.53 -18.72 13.23
CA VAL A 795 18.52 -18.30 12.27
C VAL A 795 17.62 -19.48 11.93
N VAL A 796 16.30 -19.33 12.07
CA VAL A 796 15.30 -20.35 11.72
C VAL A 796 14.25 -19.73 10.80
N THR A 797 14.27 -20.05 9.50
CA THR A 797 13.36 -19.40 8.55
C THR A 797 12.63 -20.36 7.64
N SER A 798 11.37 -20.06 7.32
CA SER A 798 10.69 -20.71 6.18
C SER A 798 10.95 -19.99 4.85
N THR A 799 10.58 -20.60 3.73
CA THR A 799 10.56 -19.98 2.39
C THR A 799 9.12 -19.84 1.89
N PHE A 800 8.79 -18.72 1.24
CA PHE A 800 7.48 -18.45 0.62
C PHE A 800 7.57 -18.54 -0.92
N GLY A 801 6.52 -19.07 -1.56
CA GLY A 801 6.46 -19.22 -3.02
C GLY A 801 7.67 -19.97 -3.59
N ASP A 802 8.23 -19.47 -4.68
CA ASP A 802 9.44 -20.01 -5.33
C ASP A 802 10.73 -19.33 -4.84
N GLY A 803 10.94 -19.24 -3.51
CA GLY A 803 12.26 -18.86 -2.94
C GLY A 803 12.33 -17.57 -2.13
N ASP A 804 11.20 -16.87 -2.00
CA ASP A 804 11.11 -15.57 -1.35
C ASP A 804 11.05 -15.68 0.19
N PRO A 805 11.41 -14.60 0.91
CA PRO A 805 11.22 -14.54 2.36
C PRO A 805 9.75 -14.60 2.76
N PRO A 806 9.40 -15.16 3.93
CA PRO A 806 8.08 -14.98 4.56
C PRO A 806 7.81 -13.51 4.88
N ASP A 807 6.54 -13.14 5.06
CA ASP A 807 6.14 -11.73 5.23
C ASP A 807 6.90 -11.01 6.36
N ASN A 808 7.21 -11.71 7.47
CA ASN A 808 7.92 -11.16 8.63
C ASN A 808 9.45 -11.32 8.60
N GLY A 809 10.01 -11.80 7.49
CA GLY A 809 11.46 -11.82 7.22
C GLY A 809 11.85 -11.05 5.96
N ALA A 810 10.87 -10.50 5.23
CA ALA A 810 11.12 -9.80 3.97
C ALA A 810 11.95 -8.53 4.17
N GLY A 811 11.63 -7.73 5.20
CA GLY A 811 12.37 -6.52 5.52
C GLY A 811 13.78 -6.82 6.02
N PHE A 812 13.98 -7.87 6.82
CA PHE A 812 15.30 -8.32 7.25
C PHE A 812 16.17 -8.80 6.08
N TRP A 813 15.60 -9.59 5.17
CA TRP A 813 16.30 -10.06 3.99
C TRP A 813 16.72 -8.92 3.08
N ASP A 814 15.86 -7.91 2.91
CA ASP A 814 16.16 -6.69 2.15
C ASP A 814 17.35 -5.93 2.75
N ARG A 815 17.37 -5.76 4.08
CA ARG A 815 18.51 -5.14 4.80
C ARG A 815 19.79 -5.95 4.71
N LEU A 816 19.71 -7.29 4.67
CA LEU A 816 20.89 -8.14 4.61
C LEU A 816 21.49 -8.23 3.19
N ARG A 817 20.65 -8.27 2.14
CA ARG A 817 21.09 -8.34 0.74
C ARG A 817 21.54 -6.99 0.18
N ALA A 818 21.31 -5.90 0.90
CA ALA A 818 21.70 -4.57 0.48
C ALA A 818 23.23 -4.47 0.29
N PRO A 819 23.71 -3.70 -0.71
CA PRO A 819 25.14 -3.58 -1.01
C PRO A 819 26.02 -3.08 0.15
N ASP A 820 25.44 -2.37 1.10
CA ASP A 820 26.04 -1.76 2.28
C ASP A 820 25.55 -2.37 3.60
N ALA A 821 25.00 -3.60 3.54
CA ALA A 821 24.84 -4.41 4.73
C ALA A 821 26.18 -4.47 5.48
N PRO A 822 26.21 -4.23 6.81
CA PRO A 822 27.45 -4.07 7.56
C PRO A 822 28.29 -5.33 7.47
N GLU A 823 29.62 -5.17 7.49
CA GLU A 823 30.50 -6.33 7.67
C GLU A 823 30.20 -6.96 9.03
N LEU A 824 29.74 -8.20 9.01
CA LEU A 824 29.42 -9.01 10.18
C LEU A 824 30.66 -9.72 10.71
N ARG A 825 31.83 -9.07 10.64
CA ARG A 825 33.10 -9.60 11.18
C ARG A 825 32.99 -9.68 12.69
N GLY A 826 32.86 -10.90 13.21
CA GLY A 826 32.62 -11.17 14.63
C GLY A 826 31.26 -11.79 14.92
N LEU A 827 30.32 -11.76 13.95
CA LEU A 827 29.13 -12.59 14.00
C LEU A 827 29.54 -14.06 13.90
N ARG A 828 29.05 -14.85 14.84
CA ARG A 828 29.04 -16.30 14.79
C ARG A 828 27.59 -16.73 14.57
N TYR A 829 27.30 -17.42 13.48
CA TYR A 829 25.91 -17.75 13.15
C TYR A 829 25.72 -19.18 12.67
N ALA A 830 24.50 -19.68 12.78
CA ALA A 830 24.06 -20.88 12.09
C ALA A 830 22.67 -20.65 11.51
N VAL A 831 22.40 -21.24 10.34
CA VAL A 831 21.09 -21.11 9.66
C VAL A 831 20.43 -22.47 9.50
N LEU A 832 19.18 -22.55 9.93
CA LEU A 832 18.24 -23.63 9.70
C LEU A 832 17.14 -23.14 8.75
N GLY A 833 17.15 -23.66 7.53
CA GLY A 833 16.13 -23.40 6.52
C GLY A 833 15.00 -24.40 6.58
N ILE A 834 13.76 -23.92 6.47
CA ILE A 834 12.55 -24.73 6.43
C ILE A 834 11.86 -24.50 5.08
N GLY A 835 11.94 -25.49 4.20
CA GLY A 835 11.40 -25.39 2.84
C GLY A 835 10.40 -26.49 2.51
N ASP A 836 9.85 -26.41 1.30
CA ASP A 836 9.09 -27.48 0.67
C ASP A 836 9.72 -27.71 -0.70
N ARG A 837 10.28 -28.91 -0.94
CA ARG A 837 10.97 -29.23 -2.20
C ARG A 837 10.02 -29.24 -3.40
N SER A 838 8.70 -29.10 -3.19
CA SER A 838 7.73 -28.96 -4.28
C SER A 838 7.73 -27.64 -5.03
N TYR A 839 8.42 -26.64 -4.48
CA TYR A 839 8.65 -25.34 -5.10
C TYR A 839 10.04 -25.28 -5.74
N GLY A 840 10.21 -24.45 -6.77
CA GLY A 840 11.43 -24.40 -7.58
C GLY A 840 12.70 -23.96 -6.82
N GLN A 841 12.55 -23.38 -5.62
CA GLN A 841 13.64 -22.88 -4.78
C GLN A 841 13.54 -23.40 -3.34
N PHE A 842 13.84 -24.69 -3.15
CA PHE A 842 13.85 -25.32 -1.81
C PHE A 842 14.76 -24.58 -0.83
N CYS A 843 14.22 -24.20 0.35
CA CYS A 843 14.89 -23.37 1.35
C CYS A 843 15.52 -22.08 0.77
N GLY A 844 15.00 -21.57 -0.35
CA GLY A 844 15.59 -20.46 -1.11
C GLY A 844 15.97 -19.27 -0.24
N HIS A 845 15.11 -18.91 0.71
CA HIS A 845 15.39 -17.80 1.61
C HIS A 845 16.54 -18.10 2.59
N ALA A 846 16.58 -19.28 3.19
CA ALA A 846 17.65 -19.68 4.11
C ALA A 846 19.01 -19.82 3.42
N ARG A 847 19.02 -20.34 2.19
CA ARG A 847 20.23 -20.42 1.35
C ARG A 847 20.79 -19.04 1.06
N SER A 848 19.88 -18.11 0.77
CA SER A 848 20.26 -16.74 0.48
C SER A 848 20.76 -16.02 1.74
N LEU A 849 20.13 -16.23 2.90
CA LEU A 849 20.59 -15.72 4.20
C LEU A 849 21.99 -16.23 4.54
N ASP A 850 22.22 -17.54 4.51
CA ASP A 850 23.52 -18.12 4.84
C ASP A 850 24.64 -17.65 3.90
N THR A 851 24.36 -17.61 2.59
CA THR A 851 25.33 -17.11 1.60
C THR A 851 25.68 -15.67 1.92
N ARG A 852 24.66 -14.85 2.19
CA ARG A 852 24.87 -13.43 2.44
C ARG A 852 25.55 -13.14 3.78
N LEU A 853 25.18 -13.84 4.85
CA LEU A 853 25.85 -13.71 6.16
C LEU A 853 27.35 -14.03 6.06
N ALA A 854 27.73 -15.01 5.24
CA ALA A 854 29.12 -15.34 4.98
C ALA A 854 29.84 -14.30 4.11
N GLU A 855 29.19 -13.81 3.05
CA GLU A 855 29.73 -12.72 2.20
C GLU A 855 30.02 -11.46 3.02
N LEU A 856 29.20 -11.21 4.04
CA LEU A 856 29.38 -10.09 4.96
C LEU A 856 30.44 -10.35 6.05
N GLY A 857 31.09 -11.52 6.07
CA GLY A 857 32.18 -11.82 7.00
C GLY A 857 31.74 -12.47 8.32
N GLY A 858 30.48 -12.92 8.42
CA GLY A 858 30.02 -13.78 9.50
C GLY A 858 30.71 -15.15 9.44
N ALA A 859 31.11 -15.66 10.61
CA ALA A 859 31.66 -17.00 10.77
C ALA A 859 30.53 -17.99 11.05
N ARG A 860 30.43 -19.05 10.24
CA ARG A 860 29.51 -20.16 10.52
C ARG A 860 29.95 -20.87 11.79
N LEU A 861 29.07 -20.93 12.78
CA LEU A 861 29.16 -21.86 13.92
C LEU A 861 29.03 -23.28 13.42
N LEU A 862 28.01 -23.50 12.59
CA LEU A 862 27.63 -24.76 12.00
C LEU A 862 27.17 -24.48 10.56
N ASP A 863 27.47 -25.39 9.64
CA ASP A 863 27.04 -25.25 8.25
C ASP A 863 25.50 -25.16 8.17
N ARG A 864 25.01 -24.38 7.20
CA ARG A 864 23.56 -24.24 6.97
C ARG A 864 22.93 -25.61 6.76
N ARG A 865 21.81 -25.84 7.43
CA ARG A 865 20.98 -27.01 7.23
C ARG A 865 19.67 -26.61 6.55
N ASP A 866 19.43 -27.15 5.36
CA ASP A 866 18.18 -26.98 4.62
C ASP A 866 17.29 -28.18 4.92
N CYS A 867 16.25 -27.97 5.71
CA CYS A 867 15.32 -28.98 6.16
C CYS A 867 13.97 -28.79 5.51
N GLU A 868 13.25 -29.89 5.31
CA GLU A 868 11.81 -29.78 5.14
C GLU A 868 11.14 -29.54 6.49
N VAL A 869 9.89 -29.08 6.47
CA VAL A 869 9.09 -28.87 7.69
C VAL A 869 8.96 -30.14 8.57
N HIS A 870 9.36 -31.31 8.07
CA HIS A 870 9.27 -32.63 8.72
C HIS A 870 10.60 -33.27 9.08
N ASP A 871 11.72 -32.62 8.80
CA ASP A 871 13.05 -33.20 9.02
C ASP A 871 13.52 -32.95 10.46
N GLU A 872 12.80 -33.55 11.41
CA GLU A 872 12.99 -33.32 12.85
C GLU A 872 14.31 -33.83 13.37
N GLU A 873 14.80 -34.92 12.79
CA GLU A 873 16.10 -35.48 13.14
C GLU A 873 17.19 -34.49 12.77
N SER A 874 17.19 -33.92 11.55
CA SER A 874 18.17 -32.88 11.20
C SER A 874 17.98 -31.61 12.01
N VAL A 875 16.74 -31.18 12.30
CA VAL A 875 16.49 -30.01 13.15
C VAL A 875 17.02 -30.25 14.57
N THR A 876 16.80 -31.43 15.14
CA THR A 876 17.25 -31.81 16.49
C THR A 876 18.77 -31.98 16.56
N VAL A 877 19.36 -32.65 15.57
CA VAL A 877 20.82 -32.81 15.45
C VAL A 877 21.48 -31.43 15.30
N TRP A 878 20.94 -30.58 14.44
CA TRP A 878 21.42 -29.22 14.24
C TRP A 878 21.29 -28.39 15.52
N ALA A 879 20.13 -28.43 16.21
CA ALA A 879 19.91 -27.73 17.47
C ALA A 879 20.90 -28.17 18.55
N ARG A 880 21.10 -29.48 18.72
CA ARG A 880 22.08 -30.02 19.69
C ARG A 880 23.50 -29.55 19.36
N GLN A 881 23.91 -29.69 18.10
CA GLN A 881 25.25 -29.29 17.66
C GLN A 881 25.48 -27.79 17.84
N VAL A 882 24.48 -26.96 17.53
CA VAL A 882 24.64 -25.51 17.66
C VAL A 882 24.66 -25.06 19.13
N ILE A 883 23.86 -25.69 19.99
CA ILE A 883 23.90 -25.45 21.45
C ILE A 883 25.28 -25.82 22.03
N GLU A 884 25.86 -26.95 21.61
CA GLU A 884 27.23 -27.36 22.00
C GLU A 884 28.31 -26.37 21.54
N LEU A 885 28.06 -25.59 20.47
CA LEU A 885 29.03 -24.67 19.86
C LEU A 885 28.91 -23.22 20.36
N VAL A 886 27.73 -22.82 20.84
CA VAL A 886 27.48 -21.50 21.43
C VAL A 886 28.22 -21.33 22.77
N ASP A 887 28.61 -22.43 23.43
CA ASP A 887 29.29 -22.42 24.73
C ASP A 887 30.61 -23.21 24.73
N VAL A 888 31.74 -22.49 24.75
CA VAL A 888 33.02 -23.06 25.21
C VAL A 888 33.68 -22.12 26.21
N GLY A 889 33.11 -22.02 27.42
CA GLY A 889 33.76 -21.47 28.61
C GLY A 889 33.49 -22.36 29.83
N GLU A 890 34.46 -23.20 30.21
CA GLU A 890 34.37 -24.17 31.32
C GLU A 890 33.71 -23.64 32.61
N SER A 891 32.68 -24.35 33.10
CA SER A 891 32.51 -24.56 34.54
C SER A 891 31.76 -25.86 34.86
N ALA A 892 32.18 -26.47 35.97
CA ALA A 892 31.98 -27.86 36.39
C ALA A 892 30.59 -28.13 37.05
N PRO A 893 30.22 -29.41 37.31
CA PRO A 893 28.85 -29.83 37.52
C PRO A 893 28.34 -29.56 38.95
N VAL A 894 27.07 -29.20 39.06
CA VAL A 894 26.34 -29.19 40.35
C VAL A 894 25.10 -30.05 40.21
N ALA A 895 25.07 -31.15 40.97
CA ALA A 895 23.86 -31.89 41.27
C ALA A 895 23.17 -31.24 42.48
N LEU A 896 21.83 -31.15 42.46
CA LEU A 896 20.96 -31.59 43.57
C LEU A 896 19.48 -31.45 43.20
N ASP A 897 18.75 -32.47 43.66
CA ASP A 897 17.32 -32.74 43.51
C ASP A 897 16.38 -31.55 43.76
N ALA A 898 15.40 -31.40 42.87
CA ALA A 898 14.15 -30.67 43.09
C ALA A 898 12.97 -31.51 42.56
N PRO A 899 11.77 -31.38 43.15
CA PRO A 899 10.69 -32.36 43.00
C PRO A 899 10.12 -32.33 41.58
N ALA A 900 9.74 -33.51 41.08
CA ALA A 900 9.22 -33.72 39.74
C ALA A 900 8.12 -32.71 39.37
N ALA A 901 8.48 -31.78 38.48
CA ALA A 901 7.52 -30.98 37.73
C ALA A 901 6.64 -31.91 36.89
N PRO A 902 5.37 -31.54 36.61
CA PRO A 902 4.51 -32.30 35.72
C PRO A 902 5.23 -32.49 34.38
N ARG A 903 5.17 -33.72 33.87
CA ARG A 903 5.78 -34.12 32.60
C ARG A 903 5.35 -33.10 31.53
N PRO A 904 6.27 -32.46 30.79
CA PRO A 904 5.88 -31.55 29.72
C PRO A 904 5.04 -32.33 28.70
N ALA A 905 3.90 -31.74 28.29
CA ALA A 905 2.98 -32.35 27.35
C ALA A 905 3.72 -32.79 26.08
N GLU A 906 3.32 -33.94 25.52
CA GLU A 906 3.94 -34.40 24.28
C GLU A 906 3.69 -33.37 23.17
N PRO A 907 4.71 -33.03 22.38
CA PRO A 907 4.56 -32.09 21.29
C PRO A 907 3.62 -32.68 20.23
N PHE A 908 2.51 -31.99 19.95
CA PHE A 908 1.49 -32.40 18.96
C PHE A 908 1.56 -31.54 17.70
N THR A 909 2.77 -31.36 17.17
CA THR A 909 3.11 -30.34 16.16
C THR A 909 3.60 -30.99 14.88
N ARG A 910 3.58 -30.26 13.75
CA ARG A 910 4.04 -30.79 12.44
C ARG A 910 5.45 -31.35 12.48
N ALA A 911 6.30 -30.68 13.26
CA ALA A 911 7.69 -31.01 13.48
C ALA A 911 7.92 -31.92 14.67
N ARG A 912 6.89 -32.54 15.26
CA ARG A 912 6.93 -33.73 16.14
C ARG A 912 5.56 -34.43 16.07
N PRO A 913 5.19 -35.15 15.00
CA PRO A 913 3.91 -35.82 14.90
C PRO A 913 3.88 -37.01 15.86
N VAL A 914 2.72 -37.25 16.44
CA VAL A 914 2.49 -38.45 17.24
C VAL A 914 2.11 -39.59 16.31
N ALA A 915 2.66 -40.78 16.55
CA ALA A 915 2.29 -41.99 15.82
C ALA A 915 0.96 -42.52 16.37
N ALA A 916 -0.15 -41.90 15.95
CA ALA A 916 -1.45 -42.27 16.43
C ALA A 916 -2.00 -43.50 15.70
N ARG A 917 -2.48 -44.47 16.46
CA ARG A 917 -3.10 -45.67 15.91
C ARG A 917 -4.44 -45.33 15.26
N LEU A 918 -4.63 -45.69 14.00
CA LEU A 918 -5.92 -45.64 13.30
C LEU A 918 -6.89 -46.68 13.90
N ALA A 919 -7.51 -46.34 15.01
CA ALA A 919 -8.44 -47.19 15.74
C ALA A 919 -9.80 -47.33 15.05
N ARG A 920 -10.18 -46.35 14.22
CA ARG A 920 -11.45 -46.36 13.48
C ARG A 920 -11.23 -46.14 11.99
N ASN A 921 -11.83 -47.01 11.19
CA ASN A 921 -11.90 -46.88 9.73
C ASN A 921 -13.27 -47.35 9.24
N ALA A 922 -14.28 -46.50 9.44
CA ALA A 922 -15.67 -46.82 9.18
C ALA A 922 -16.15 -46.16 7.89
N ARG A 923 -16.69 -46.95 6.95
CA ARG A 923 -17.27 -46.40 5.73
C ARG A 923 -18.62 -45.74 6.03
N LEU A 924 -18.78 -44.47 5.63
CA LEU A 924 -20.00 -43.68 5.79
C LEU A 924 -20.93 -43.79 4.58
N THR A 925 -20.42 -44.24 3.43
CA THR A 925 -21.19 -44.45 2.20
C THR A 925 -21.48 -45.94 1.96
N PRO A 926 -22.57 -46.29 1.26
CA PRO A 926 -22.79 -47.65 0.76
C PRO A 926 -21.69 -48.11 -0.20
N ALA A 927 -21.52 -49.43 -0.33
CA ALA A 927 -20.56 -50.04 -1.25
C ALA A 927 -20.72 -49.58 -2.70
N SER A 928 -21.97 -49.38 -3.12
CA SER A 928 -22.38 -48.94 -4.45
C SER A 928 -22.19 -47.45 -4.73
N ALA A 929 -21.87 -46.64 -3.72
CA ALA A 929 -21.79 -45.19 -3.88
C ALA A 929 -20.64 -44.79 -4.81
N ALA A 930 -20.88 -43.78 -5.65
CA ALA A 930 -19.88 -43.29 -6.61
C ALA A 930 -18.62 -42.69 -5.94
N LYS A 931 -18.77 -42.22 -4.70
CA LYS A 931 -17.66 -41.79 -3.84
C LYS A 931 -17.62 -42.66 -2.60
N GLU A 932 -16.42 -43.08 -2.22
CA GLU A 932 -16.18 -43.69 -0.94
C GLU A 932 -15.82 -42.59 0.07
N VAL A 933 -16.60 -42.45 1.13
CA VAL A 933 -16.29 -41.53 2.24
C VAL A 933 -16.24 -42.33 3.53
N ARG A 934 -15.22 -42.07 4.35
CA ARG A 934 -14.97 -42.80 5.59
C ARG A 934 -14.80 -41.85 6.77
N GLN A 935 -15.22 -42.32 7.94
CA GLN A 935 -14.83 -41.77 9.23
C GLN A 935 -13.58 -42.51 9.70
N LEU A 936 -12.52 -41.75 9.87
CA LEU A 936 -11.24 -42.23 10.35
C LEU A 936 -11.03 -41.70 11.77
N GLY A 937 -10.55 -42.52 12.70
CA GLY A 937 -10.32 -42.12 14.09
C GLY A 937 -8.96 -42.57 14.56
N PHE A 938 -8.21 -41.62 15.08
CA PHE A 938 -6.83 -41.79 15.54
C PHE A 938 -6.83 -41.78 17.07
N ASP A 939 -6.41 -42.89 17.66
CA ASP A 939 -6.28 -43.05 19.11
C ASP A 939 -5.07 -42.26 19.60
N ILE A 940 -5.34 -41.32 20.50
CA ILE A 940 -4.34 -40.46 21.13
C ILE A 940 -4.22 -40.75 22.64
N SER A 941 -4.84 -41.82 23.16
CA SER A 941 -4.82 -42.15 24.60
C SER A 941 -3.42 -42.45 25.16
N GLU A 942 -2.51 -42.90 24.30
CA GLU A 942 -1.12 -43.18 24.68
C GLU A 942 -0.23 -41.92 24.64
N HIS A 943 -0.76 -40.79 24.19
CA HIS A 943 -0.07 -39.52 23.99
C HIS A 943 -0.62 -38.43 24.90
N ASP A 944 0.25 -37.63 25.52
CA ASP A 944 -0.18 -36.49 26.35
C ASP A 944 -0.46 -35.25 25.49
N VAL A 945 -1.47 -35.38 24.61
CA VAL A 945 -1.82 -34.38 23.59
C VAL A 945 -3.32 -34.06 23.62
N SER A 946 -3.68 -32.85 23.18
CA SER A 946 -5.08 -32.40 23.11
C SER A 946 -5.34 -31.58 21.86
N TYR A 947 -6.60 -31.52 21.44
CA TYR A 947 -7.07 -30.73 20.30
C TYR A 947 -8.33 -29.93 20.70
N ALA A 948 -8.67 -28.91 19.92
CA ALA A 948 -9.95 -28.21 20.05
C ALA A 948 -10.79 -28.39 18.78
N VAL A 949 -12.10 -28.21 18.91
CA VAL A 949 -12.97 -28.18 17.73
C VAL A 949 -12.62 -27.01 16.82
N GLY A 950 -12.63 -27.26 15.52
CA GLY A 950 -12.22 -26.29 14.49
C GLY A 950 -10.76 -26.38 14.10
N ASP A 951 -9.92 -27.07 14.88
CA ASP A 951 -8.56 -27.40 14.47
C ASP A 951 -8.56 -28.44 13.33
N SER A 952 -7.42 -28.56 12.63
CA SER A 952 -7.20 -29.56 11.58
C SER A 952 -6.14 -30.57 11.99
N LEU A 953 -6.28 -31.83 11.56
CA LEU A 953 -5.26 -32.86 11.75
C LEU A 953 -4.46 -33.00 10.45
N GLY A 954 -3.15 -32.82 10.55
CA GLY A 954 -2.21 -33.16 9.50
C GLY A 954 -1.87 -34.64 9.55
N VAL A 955 -1.96 -35.32 8.41
CA VAL A 955 -1.62 -36.72 8.24
C VAL A 955 -0.41 -36.81 7.32
N LEU A 956 0.64 -37.51 7.75
CA LEU A 956 1.80 -37.82 6.91
C LEU A 956 1.56 -39.16 6.18
N PRO A 957 1.39 -39.17 4.85
CA PRO A 957 1.14 -40.39 4.11
C PRO A 957 2.42 -41.00 3.54
N THR A 958 2.37 -42.28 3.16
CA THR A 958 3.39 -42.95 2.36
C THR A 958 2.83 -43.39 1.00
N ASN A 959 3.69 -43.49 -0.02
CA ASN A 959 3.32 -44.11 -1.30
C ASN A 959 3.01 -45.61 -1.11
N SER A 960 2.28 -46.20 -2.06
CA SER A 960 2.05 -47.64 -2.05
C SER A 960 3.25 -48.38 -2.67
N ASP A 961 3.51 -49.62 -2.23
CA ASP A 961 4.56 -50.44 -2.83
C ASP A 961 4.31 -50.66 -4.33
N ASP A 962 3.04 -50.79 -4.75
CA ASP A 962 2.66 -50.89 -6.16
C ASP A 962 3.08 -49.65 -6.96
N ASP A 963 2.90 -48.45 -6.41
CA ASP A 963 3.30 -47.19 -7.06
C ASP A 963 4.82 -47.08 -7.16
N VAL A 964 5.55 -47.49 -6.11
CA VAL A 964 7.03 -47.51 -6.08
C VAL A 964 7.58 -48.51 -7.09
N VAL A 965 7.02 -49.72 -7.15
CA VAL A 965 7.37 -50.72 -8.17
C VAL A 965 7.08 -50.21 -9.57
N ALA A 966 5.93 -49.56 -9.78
CA ALA A 966 5.55 -48.99 -11.07
C ALA A 966 6.49 -47.85 -11.50
N TRP A 967 6.96 -47.03 -10.55
CA TRP A 967 7.94 -45.97 -10.78
C TRP A 967 9.32 -46.52 -11.13
N LEU A 968 9.84 -47.46 -10.34
CA LEU A 968 11.13 -48.11 -10.60
C LEU A 968 11.12 -48.81 -11.96
N ALA A 969 10.01 -49.47 -12.32
CA ALA A 969 9.85 -50.08 -13.64
C ALA A 969 9.77 -49.04 -14.77
N ALA A 970 9.15 -47.89 -14.54
CA ALA A 970 9.04 -46.82 -15.55
C ALA A 970 10.36 -46.08 -15.80
N THR A 971 11.22 -45.99 -14.78
CA THR A 971 12.50 -45.27 -14.84
C THR A 971 13.71 -46.18 -15.11
N GLY A 972 13.58 -47.49 -14.85
CA GLY A 972 14.67 -48.45 -14.99
C GLY A 972 15.68 -48.45 -13.83
N LEU A 973 15.39 -47.73 -12.74
CA LEU A 973 16.24 -47.64 -11.55
C LEU A 973 16.13 -48.89 -10.67
N ARG A 974 17.17 -49.20 -9.89
CA ARG A 974 17.14 -50.32 -8.95
C ARG A 974 16.76 -49.82 -7.56
N GLY A 975 15.75 -50.43 -6.95
CA GLY A 975 15.26 -50.02 -5.64
C GLY A 975 16.27 -50.19 -4.50
N ASP A 976 17.26 -51.08 -4.65
CA ASP A 976 18.29 -51.36 -3.64
C ASP A 976 19.49 -50.39 -3.72
N ASP A 977 19.49 -49.47 -4.70
CA ASP A 977 20.54 -48.45 -4.78
C ASP A 977 20.43 -47.54 -3.55
N VAL A 978 21.57 -47.25 -2.91
CA VAL A 978 21.62 -46.41 -1.70
C VAL A 978 21.56 -44.95 -2.10
N VAL A 979 20.70 -44.20 -1.45
CA VAL A 979 20.50 -42.76 -1.67
C VAL A 979 20.52 -42.03 -0.34
N GLU A 980 20.97 -40.79 -0.36
CA GLU A 980 20.89 -39.91 0.80
C GLU A 980 19.62 -39.06 0.71
N VAL A 981 18.84 -39.06 1.77
CA VAL A 981 17.62 -38.26 1.90
C VAL A 981 17.62 -37.60 3.27
N ASP A 982 17.56 -36.26 3.29
CA ASP A 982 17.58 -35.46 4.52
C ASP A 982 18.74 -35.81 5.48
N GLY A 983 19.89 -36.20 4.91
CA GLY A 983 21.10 -36.55 5.66
C GLY A 983 21.15 -37.99 6.18
N ALA A 984 20.16 -38.83 5.85
CA ALA A 984 20.12 -40.25 6.19
C ALA A 984 20.29 -41.13 4.94
N GLU A 985 21.14 -42.16 5.02
CA GLU A 985 21.24 -43.19 3.98
C GLU A 985 20.04 -44.14 4.07
N CYS A 986 19.33 -44.28 2.96
CA CYS A 986 18.28 -45.28 2.81
C CYS A 986 18.31 -45.88 1.40
N THR A 987 17.55 -46.95 1.18
CA THR A 987 17.39 -47.50 -0.16
C THR A 987 16.52 -46.56 -1.00
N LEU A 988 16.73 -46.51 -2.32
CA LEU A 988 15.87 -45.75 -3.23
C LEU A 988 14.40 -46.16 -3.08
N ARG A 989 14.11 -47.43 -2.78
CA ARG A 989 12.75 -47.89 -2.47
C ARG A 989 12.17 -47.18 -1.24
N GLU A 990 12.92 -47.07 -0.15
CA GLU A 990 12.48 -46.36 1.07
C GLU A 990 12.28 -44.87 0.79
N ALA A 991 13.22 -44.25 0.09
CA ALA A 991 13.11 -42.85 -0.35
C ALA A 991 11.86 -42.57 -1.20
N LEU A 992 11.55 -43.44 -2.17
CA LEU A 992 10.35 -43.32 -2.99
C LEU A 992 9.08 -43.68 -2.21
N THR A 993 9.18 -44.43 -1.12
CA THR A 993 8.01 -44.81 -0.31
C THR A 993 7.59 -43.70 0.64
N GLU A 994 8.55 -43.11 1.35
CA GLU A 994 8.26 -42.26 2.52
C GLU A 994 8.57 -40.78 2.28
N SER A 995 9.27 -40.48 1.19
CA SER A 995 10.05 -39.26 1.10
C SER A 995 9.70 -38.43 -0.15
N TYR A 996 9.55 -39.04 -1.33
CA TYR A 996 9.20 -38.34 -2.58
C TYR A 996 7.77 -38.61 -3.06
N ASP A 997 7.05 -37.59 -3.51
CA ASP A 997 5.73 -37.73 -4.13
C ASP A 997 5.86 -38.06 -5.64
N ILE A 998 5.96 -39.36 -5.92
CA ILE A 998 6.02 -39.92 -7.28
C ILE A 998 4.67 -39.87 -8.03
N CYS A 999 3.58 -39.50 -7.34
CA CYS A 999 2.25 -39.44 -7.92
C CYS A 999 1.89 -38.03 -8.40
N ARG A 1000 2.52 -36.97 -7.90
CA ARG A 1000 2.20 -35.59 -8.25
C ARG A 1000 2.80 -35.18 -9.59
N ILE A 1001 1.98 -34.55 -10.43
CA ILE A 1001 2.43 -33.92 -11.69
C ILE A 1001 2.71 -32.45 -11.42
N THR A 1002 3.98 -32.04 -11.54
CA THR A 1002 4.43 -30.66 -11.32
C THR A 1002 4.93 -30.01 -12.62
N PRO A 1003 4.95 -28.67 -12.72
CA PRO A 1003 5.57 -27.98 -13.85
C PRO A 1003 7.04 -28.39 -14.07
N ASN A 1004 7.79 -28.61 -12.98
CA ASN A 1004 9.20 -29.03 -13.03
C ASN A 1004 9.34 -30.44 -13.61
N LEU A 1005 8.48 -31.39 -13.20
CA LEU A 1005 8.46 -32.72 -13.79
C LEU A 1005 8.16 -32.64 -15.30
N LEU A 1006 7.18 -31.83 -15.73
CA LEU A 1006 6.88 -31.68 -17.16
C LEU A 1006 8.00 -31.00 -17.95
N ALA A 1007 8.66 -29.99 -17.37
CA ALA A 1007 9.79 -29.31 -17.98
C ALA A 1007 10.97 -30.28 -18.15
N PHE A 1008 11.33 -30.99 -17.09
CA PHE A 1008 12.38 -32.01 -17.10
C PHE A 1008 12.14 -33.05 -18.18
N LEU A 1009 10.93 -33.62 -18.26
CA LEU A 1009 10.57 -34.58 -19.29
C LEU A 1009 10.63 -33.99 -20.70
N ALA A 1010 10.25 -32.71 -20.88
CA ALA A 1010 10.30 -32.02 -22.16
C ALA A 1010 11.73 -31.72 -22.63
N GLU A 1011 12.67 -31.58 -21.70
CA GLU A 1011 14.08 -31.31 -21.95
C GLU A 1011 14.90 -32.59 -22.18
N THR A 1012 14.49 -33.70 -21.57
CA THR A 1012 15.18 -35.00 -21.67
C THR A 1012 14.65 -35.89 -22.79
N THR A 1013 13.41 -35.68 -23.27
CA THR A 1013 12.88 -36.45 -24.39
C THR A 1013 13.55 -36.08 -25.72
N VAL A 1014 13.92 -37.08 -26.50
CA VAL A 1014 14.48 -36.89 -27.86
C VAL A 1014 13.41 -36.65 -28.93
N ASP A 1015 12.14 -36.90 -28.61
CA ASP A 1015 11.01 -36.68 -29.50
C ASP A 1015 10.52 -35.22 -29.41
N GLN A 1016 10.76 -34.46 -30.47
CA GLN A 1016 10.38 -33.04 -30.56
C GLN A 1016 8.86 -32.80 -30.56
N ALA A 1017 8.05 -33.78 -30.98
CA ALA A 1017 6.60 -33.69 -30.88
C ALA A 1017 6.16 -33.89 -29.42
N ALA A 1018 6.71 -34.89 -28.74
CA ALA A 1018 6.46 -35.12 -27.32
C ALA A 1018 6.91 -33.95 -26.44
N ALA A 1019 8.07 -33.35 -26.72
CA ALA A 1019 8.56 -32.15 -26.02
C ALA A 1019 7.60 -30.96 -26.19
N ARG A 1020 7.00 -30.81 -27.38
CA ARG A 1020 6.00 -29.76 -27.64
C ARG A 1020 4.72 -30.00 -26.85
N ASP A 1021 4.24 -31.23 -26.81
CA ASP A 1021 3.03 -31.61 -26.08
C ASP A 1021 3.21 -31.42 -24.56
N LEU A 1022 4.39 -31.75 -24.02
CA LEU A 1022 4.75 -31.51 -22.62
C LEU A 1022 4.86 -30.01 -22.29
N ARG A 1023 5.44 -29.19 -23.19
CA ARG A 1023 5.47 -27.73 -23.02
C ARG A 1023 4.07 -27.11 -23.06
N ALA A 1024 3.19 -27.60 -23.93
CA ALA A 1024 1.81 -27.17 -24.01
C ALA A 1024 1.01 -27.60 -22.76
N ALA A 1025 1.23 -28.82 -22.27
CA ALA A 1025 0.65 -29.33 -21.02
C ALA A 1025 1.02 -28.46 -19.81
N ARG A 1026 2.27 -27.96 -19.74
CA ARG A 1026 2.72 -27.04 -18.68
C ARG A 1026 1.85 -25.78 -18.61
N THR A 1027 1.47 -25.20 -19.75
CA THR A 1027 0.60 -24.02 -19.83
C THR A 1027 -0.87 -24.28 -19.46
N GLN A 1028 -1.33 -25.53 -19.46
CA GLN A 1028 -2.72 -25.92 -19.17
C GLN A 1028 -2.81 -27.08 -18.15
N LEU A 1029 -1.95 -27.03 -17.14
CA LEU A 1029 -1.67 -28.15 -16.24
C LEU A 1029 -2.93 -28.75 -15.57
N ASP A 1030 -3.84 -27.90 -15.07
CA ASP A 1030 -5.01 -28.34 -14.30
C ASP A 1030 -5.99 -29.21 -15.10
N THR A 1031 -6.19 -28.89 -16.38
CA THR A 1031 -7.05 -29.68 -17.26
C THR A 1031 -6.32 -30.91 -17.78
N TRP A 1032 -5.03 -30.75 -18.09
CA TRP A 1032 -4.23 -31.82 -18.67
C TRP A 1032 -3.94 -32.97 -17.69
N ARG A 1033 -3.78 -32.67 -16.39
CA ARG A 1033 -3.53 -33.69 -15.35
C ARG A 1033 -4.76 -34.54 -14.99
N LEU A 1034 -5.96 -34.18 -15.46
CA LEU A 1034 -7.17 -34.93 -15.12
C LEU A 1034 -7.06 -36.40 -15.52
N GLY A 1035 -7.15 -37.28 -14.50
CA GLY A 1035 -7.06 -38.73 -14.67
C GLY A 1035 -5.64 -39.28 -14.80
N ARG A 1036 -4.59 -38.46 -14.61
CA ARG A 1036 -3.18 -38.89 -14.69
C ARG A 1036 -2.43 -38.62 -13.38
N ASN A 1037 -1.44 -39.44 -13.07
CA ASN A 1037 -0.43 -39.18 -12.03
C ASN A 1037 0.99 -39.12 -12.62
N GLY A 1038 1.98 -38.82 -11.77
CA GLY A 1038 3.40 -38.72 -12.17
C GLY A 1038 3.91 -39.98 -12.89
N ILE A 1039 3.56 -41.17 -12.38
CA ILE A 1039 3.93 -42.46 -12.98
C ILE A 1039 3.39 -42.59 -14.41
N ASP A 1040 2.13 -42.19 -14.65
CA ASP A 1040 1.53 -42.24 -15.98
C ASP A 1040 2.30 -41.39 -16.98
N VAL A 1041 2.75 -40.21 -16.54
CA VAL A 1041 3.49 -39.26 -17.39
C VAL A 1041 4.89 -39.80 -17.68
N VAL A 1042 5.64 -40.24 -16.66
CA VAL A 1042 7.00 -40.77 -16.86
C VAL A 1042 6.98 -42.00 -17.77
N ARG A 1043 6.01 -42.89 -17.59
CA ARG A 1043 5.83 -44.07 -18.45
C ARG A 1043 5.48 -43.70 -19.89
N ALA A 1044 4.62 -42.71 -20.10
CA ALA A 1044 4.19 -42.30 -21.44
C ALA A 1044 5.29 -41.67 -22.27
N PHE A 1045 6.21 -40.93 -21.64
CA PHE A 1045 7.22 -40.13 -22.34
C PHE A 1045 8.62 -40.73 -22.31
N GLY A 1046 8.90 -41.71 -21.43
CA GLY A 1046 10.12 -42.50 -21.40
C GLY A 1046 11.38 -41.66 -21.17
N VAL A 1047 11.88 -41.62 -19.93
CA VAL A 1047 13.09 -40.87 -19.58
C VAL A 1047 14.15 -41.78 -19.01
N ASN A 1048 15.39 -41.59 -19.49
CA ASN A 1048 16.58 -42.18 -18.89
C ASN A 1048 17.36 -41.07 -18.18
N ALA A 1049 17.31 -41.07 -16.85
CA ALA A 1049 17.93 -40.08 -16.00
C ALA A 1049 18.55 -40.76 -14.77
N THR A 1050 19.60 -40.14 -14.26
CA THR A 1050 20.30 -40.59 -13.05
C THR A 1050 19.43 -40.44 -11.80
N ILE A 1051 19.79 -41.15 -10.72
CA ILE A 1051 19.05 -41.08 -9.45
C ILE A 1051 19.07 -39.64 -8.91
N GLU A 1052 20.22 -38.97 -9.04
CA GLU A 1052 20.44 -37.59 -8.59
C GLU A 1052 19.51 -36.63 -9.34
N GLN A 1053 19.37 -36.77 -10.67
CA GLN A 1053 18.43 -35.97 -11.46
C GLN A 1053 16.97 -36.19 -11.04
N TRP A 1054 16.60 -37.42 -10.65
CA TRP A 1054 15.26 -37.67 -10.11
C TRP A 1054 15.06 -37.05 -8.73
N GLN A 1055 16.08 -37.07 -7.86
CA GLN A 1055 16.04 -36.39 -6.56
C GLN A 1055 15.93 -34.85 -6.69
N GLU A 1056 16.43 -34.27 -7.78
CA GLU A 1056 16.29 -32.84 -8.09
C GLU A 1056 14.88 -32.46 -8.60
N VAL A 1057 14.23 -33.34 -9.36
CA VAL A 1057 12.96 -33.04 -10.05
C VAL A 1057 11.74 -33.45 -9.23
N LEU A 1058 11.86 -34.53 -8.45
CA LEU A 1058 10.78 -35.02 -7.61
C LEU A 1058 10.58 -34.12 -6.41
N VAL A 1059 9.30 -33.91 -6.11
CA VAL A 1059 8.87 -33.16 -4.95
C VAL A 1059 8.65 -34.08 -3.76
N ARG A 1060 8.63 -33.54 -2.55
CA ARG A 1060 8.53 -34.36 -1.34
C ARG A 1060 7.09 -34.67 -0.99
N LEU A 1061 6.88 -35.75 -0.23
CA LEU A 1061 5.56 -36.09 0.27
C LEU A 1061 5.09 -35.06 1.29
N THR A 1062 4.10 -34.27 0.90
CA THR A 1062 3.51 -33.26 1.79
C THR A 1062 2.36 -33.86 2.61
N PRO A 1063 2.22 -33.52 3.91
CA PRO A 1063 1.08 -33.95 4.71
C PRO A 1063 -0.22 -33.41 4.16
N ARG A 1064 -1.30 -34.15 4.42
CA ARG A 1064 -2.65 -33.70 4.11
C ARG A 1064 -3.34 -33.22 5.38
N LEU A 1065 -3.79 -31.97 5.37
CA LEU A 1065 -4.65 -31.40 6.40
C LEU A 1065 -6.11 -31.83 6.18
N TYR A 1066 -6.76 -32.23 7.26
CA TYR A 1066 -8.18 -32.55 7.31
C TYR A 1066 -8.83 -31.88 8.52
N SER A 1067 -9.95 -31.19 8.32
CA SER A 1067 -10.74 -30.63 9.42
C SER A 1067 -11.22 -31.75 10.37
N ILE A 1068 -11.05 -31.54 11.67
CA ILE A 1068 -11.43 -32.52 12.69
C ILE A 1068 -12.96 -32.59 12.81
N SER A 1069 -13.51 -33.81 12.92
CA SER A 1069 -14.95 -34.08 12.97
C SER A 1069 -15.49 -34.52 14.33
N SER A 1070 -14.64 -34.55 15.36
CA SER A 1070 -15.00 -34.84 16.75
C SER A 1070 -14.77 -33.65 17.67
N SER A 1071 -15.41 -33.68 18.84
CA SER A 1071 -15.06 -32.84 19.99
C SER A 1071 -14.22 -33.62 21.00
N PRO A 1072 -13.18 -33.01 21.61
CA PRO A 1072 -12.40 -33.64 22.68
C PRO A 1072 -13.26 -33.94 23.92
N LEU A 1073 -14.37 -33.22 24.13
CA LEU A 1073 -15.27 -33.47 25.26
C LEU A 1073 -16.13 -34.73 25.09
N VAL A 1074 -16.32 -35.18 23.85
CA VAL A 1074 -17.08 -36.39 23.51
C VAL A 1074 -16.15 -37.56 23.16
N SER A 1075 -15.00 -37.27 22.56
CA SER A 1075 -13.98 -38.24 22.17
C SER A 1075 -12.61 -37.75 22.66
N PRO A 1076 -12.34 -37.81 23.99
CA PRO A 1076 -11.12 -37.27 24.60
C PRO A 1076 -9.85 -38.03 24.20
N HIS A 1077 -10.01 -39.27 23.74
CA HIS A 1077 -8.92 -40.17 23.38
C HIS A 1077 -8.89 -40.50 21.88
N GLU A 1078 -9.78 -39.93 21.06
CA GLU A 1078 -9.83 -40.23 19.62
C GLU A 1078 -10.06 -38.94 18.83
N VAL A 1079 -9.15 -38.59 17.92
CA VAL A 1079 -9.34 -37.51 16.93
C VAL A 1079 -9.98 -38.11 15.69
N GLN A 1080 -11.16 -37.62 15.27
CA GLN A 1080 -11.89 -38.16 14.13
C GLN A 1080 -11.81 -37.25 12.91
N LEU A 1081 -11.74 -37.83 11.72
CA LEU A 1081 -11.75 -37.16 10.42
C LEU A 1081 -12.88 -37.69 9.54
N THR A 1082 -13.35 -36.86 8.61
CA THR A 1082 -14.30 -37.26 7.54
C THR A 1082 -13.60 -37.14 6.19
N VAL A 1083 -13.20 -38.27 5.60
CA VAL A 1083 -12.29 -38.28 4.44
C VAL A 1083 -12.97 -38.91 3.22
N SER A 1084 -12.93 -38.20 2.09
CA SER A 1084 -13.31 -38.76 0.79
C SER A 1084 -12.11 -39.49 0.19
N ILE A 1085 -12.29 -40.78 -0.09
CA ILE A 1085 -11.24 -41.62 -0.66
C ILE A 1085 -11.19 -41.40 -2.18
N VAL A 1086 -10.04 -40.95 -2.68
CA VAL A 1086 -9.85 -40.64 -4.09
C VAL A 1086 -9.38 -41.89 -4.81
N ARG A 1087 -10.21 -42.39 -5.73
CA ARG A 1087 -9.91 -43.52 -6.62
C ARG A 1087 -10.36 -43.17 -8.04
N TYR A 1088 -9.53 -43.44 -9.04
CA TYR A 1088 -9.84 -43.19 -10.44
C TYR A 1088 -9.12 -44.19 -11.35
N ARG A 1089 -9.48 -44.21 -12.63
CA ARG A 1089 -8.86 -45.05 -13.63
C ARG A 1089 -7.98 -44.18 -14.54
N ALA A 1090 -6.71 -44.56 -14.70
CA ALA A 1090 -5.78 -43.91 -15.61
C ALA A 1090 -6.13 -44.18 -17.09
N PRO A 1091 -5.59 -43.41 -18.05
CA PRO A 1091 -5.84 -43.62 -19.48
C PRO A 1091 -5.44 -45.01 -19.99
N ASP A 1092 -4.45 -45.65 -19.35
CA ASP A 1092 -3.99 -47.01 -19.64
C ASP A 1092 -4.90 -48.10 -19.03
N GLY A 1093 -5.96 -47.70 -18.32
CA GLY A 1093 -6.91 -48.59 -17.66
C GLY A 1093 -6.52 -49.01 -16.24
N ALA A 1094 -5.32 -48.64 -15.77
CA ALA A 1094 -4.86 -48.98 -14.42
C ALA A 1094 -5.66 -48.23 -13.34
N GLN A 1095 -5.79 -48.85 -12.17
CA GLN A 1095 -6.40 -48.19 -11.02
C GLN A 1095 -5.37 -47.25 -10.36
N ARG A 1096 -5.82 -46.05 -10.01
CA ARG A 1096 -5.05 -45.01 -9.33
C ARG A 1096 -5.83 -44.47 -8.14
N GLY A 1097 -5.13 -43.86 -7.20
CA GLY A 1097 -5.74 -43.20 -6.06
C GLY A 1097 -4.95 -41.99 -5.60
N GLY A 1098 -5.56 -41.20 -4.70
CA GLY A 1098 -4.86 -40.11 -4.05
C GLY A 1098 -4.04 -40.63 -2.87
N VAL A 1099 -2.74 -40.31 -2.84
CA VAL A 1099 -1.72 -40.85 -1.92
C VAL A 1099 -2.21 -40.96 -0.48
N CYS A 1100 -2.58 -39.84 0.15
CA CYS A 1100 -3.01 -39.86 1.56
C CYS A 1100 -4.34 -40.58 1.78
N SER A 1101 -5.31 -40.39 0.89
CA SER A 1101 -6.67 -40.91 1.09
C SER A 1101 -6.72 -42.44 0.97
N THR A 1102 -6.01 -43.04 0.02
CA THR A 1102 -5.94 -44.50 -0.12
C THR A 1102 -4.99 -45.13 0.88
N PHE A 1103 -3.91 -44.44 1.27
CA PHE A 1103 -3.08 -44.83 2.42
C PHE A 1103 -3.94 -45.05 3.67
N LEU A 1104 -4.73 -44.03 4.05
CA LEU A 1104 -5.61 -44.10 5.21
C LEU A 1104 -6.71 -45.17 5.07
N ALA A 1105 -7.28 -45.34 3.88
CA ALA A 1105 -8.37 -46.28 3.68
C ALA A 1105 -7.93 -47.75 3.73
N ASP A 1106 -6.75 -48.06 3.18
CA ASP A 1106 -6.39 -49.43 2.80
C ASP A 1106 -5.18 -49.99 3.57
N ARG A 1107 -4.27 -49.13 4.06
CA ARG A 1107 -2.95 -49.55 4.56
C ARG A 1107 -2.58 -49.06 5.95
N ALA A 1108 -3.05 -47.87 6.32
CA ALA A 1108 -2.70 -47.20 7.57
C ALA A 1108 -3.03 -48.05 8.82
N ARG A 1109 -2.07 -48.10 9.76
CA ARG A 1109 -2.25 -48.69 11.09
C ARG A 1109 -1.81 -47.71 12.16
N ASP A 1110 -0.52 -47.43 12.25
CA ASP A 1110 0.05 -46.40 13.10
C ASP A 1110 0.48 -45.27 12.16
N VAL A 1111 -0.08 -44.08 12.36
CA VAL A 1111 0.00 -42.99 11.41
C VAL A 1111 0.60 -41.77 12.09
N PRO A 1112 1.69 -41.19 11.57
CA PRO A 1112 2.19 -39.93 12.07
C PRO A 1112 1.16 -38.84 11.78
N VAL A 1113 0.63 -38.25 12.85
CA VAL A 1113 -0.35 -37.17 12.80
C VAL A 1113 0.07 -36.00 13.67
N PHE A 1114 -0.30 -34.79 13.26
CA PHE A 1114 -0.04 -33.58 14.02
C PHE A 1114 -1.23 -32.63 14.01
N LEU A 1115 -1.30 -31.73 14.98
CA LEU A 1115 -2.35 -30.74 15.07
C LEU A 1115 -1.95 -29.44 14.38
N GLN A 1116 -2.84 -28.92 13.53
CA GLN A 1116 -2.80 -27.54 13.05
C GLN A 1116 -3.90 -26.77 13.78
N LYS A 1117 -3.50 -25.86 14.67
CA LYS A 1117 -4.44 -25.05 15.47
C LYS A 1117 -5.11 -23.98 14.61
N SER A 1118 -6.41 -23.80 14.80
CA SER A 1118 -7.23 -22.79 14.10
C SER A 1118 -8.04 -21.96 15.10
N PRO A 1119 -7.40 -21.06 15.88
CA PRO A 1119 -8.06 -20.32 16.96
C PRO A 1119 -9.17 -19.38 16.46
N HIS A 1120 -9.19 -19.06 15.17
CA HIS A 1120 -10.17 -18.15 14.55
C HIS A 1120 -11.42 -18.85 14.00
N PHE A 1121 -11.44 -20.18 13.91
CA PHE A 1121 -12.58 -20.95 13.39
C PHE A 1121 -13.16 -21.83 14.51
N ARG A 1122 -13.80 -21.22 15.51
CA ARG A 1122 -14.35 -21.90 16.69
C ARG A 1122 -15.78 -21.45 17.00
N PRO A 1123 -16.58 -22.27 17.70
CA PRO A 1123 -17.84 -21.81 18.28
C PRO A 1123 -17.62 -20.61 19.22
N PRO A 1124 -18.61 -19.71 19.38
CA PRO A 1124 -18.50 -18.61 20.33
C PRO A 1124 -18.52 -19.16 21.77
N ASP A 1125 -17.73 -18.52 22.65
CA ASP A 1125 -17.68 -18.86 24.08
C ASP A 1125 -18.99 -18.55 24.81
N ASP A 1126 -19.75 -17.55 24.33
CA ASP A 1126 -21.08 -17.26 24.86
C ASP A 1126 -22.04 -18.41 24.55
N THR A 1127 -22.51 -19.02 25.63
CA THR A 1127 -23.40 -20.20 25.61
C THR A 1127 -24.73 -19.92 24.94
N SER A 1128 -25.19 -18.67 24.89
CA SER A 1128 -26.48 -18.26 24.34
C SER A 1128 -26.43 -17.82 22.88
N THR A 1129 -25.24 -17.58 22.34
CA THR A 1129 -25.06 -17.08 20.96
C THR A 1129 -25.51 -18.14 19.93
N PRO A 1130 -26.40 -17.79 18.97
CA PRO A 1130 -26.79 -18.70 17.90
C PRO A 1130 -25.67 -18.96 16.89
N ILE A 1131 -25.65 -20.15 16.28
CA ILE A 1131 -24.73 -20.46 15.18
C ILE A 1131 -25.46 -21.03 13.97
N VAL A 1132 -24.99 -20.66 12.78
CA VAL A 1132 -25.41 -21.19 11.49
C VAL A 1132 -24.20 -21.77 10.78
N MET A 1133 -24.29 -23.03 10.37
CA MET A 1133 -23.22 -23.81 9.78
C MET A 1133 -23.60 -24.22 8.36
N ILE A 1134 -22.70 -24.04 7.39
CA ILE A 1134 -22.91 -24.35 5.98
C ILE A 1134 -21.80 -25.26 5.48
N GLY A 1135 -22.12 -26.52 5.24
CA GLY A 1135 -21.16 -27.53 4.80
C GLY A 1135 -21.65 -28.33 3.60
N ALA A 1136 -20.73 -28.74 2.74
CA ALA A 1136 -21.03 -29.66 1.64
C ALA A 1136 -20.02 -30.82 1.60
N GLY A 1137 -20.51 -32.04 1.35
CA GLY A 1137 -19.68 -33.25 1.33
C GLY A 1137 -18.90 -33.45 2.63
N THR A 1138 -17.57 -33.55 2.56
CA THR A 1138 -16.71 -33.70 3.74
C THR A 1138 -16.61 -32.43 4.59
N GLY A 1139 -17.08 -31.28 4.08
CA GLY A 1139 -17.17 -30.03 4.85
C GLY A 1139 -18.14 -30.07 6.04
N ILE A 1140 -18.84 -31.18 6.25
CA ILE A 1140 -19.61 -31.43 7.49
C ILE A 1140 -18.72 -31.66 8.71
N ALA A 1141 -17.45 -32.03 8.51
CA ALA A 1141 -16.53 -32.43 9.56
C ALA A 1141 -16.51 -31.46 10.76
N PRO A 1142 -16.09 -30.18 10.62
CA PRO A 1142 -15.97 -29.30 11.77
C PRO A 1142 -17.30 -29.04 12.47
N PHE A 1143 -18.41 -29.05 11.73
CA PHE A 1143 -19.75 -28.78 12.28
C PHE A 1143 -20.29 -29.90 13.14
N ARG A 1144 -19.92 -31.16 12.86
CA ARG A 1144 -20.17 -32.26 13.79
C ARG A 1144 -19.43 -32.04 15.11
N GLY A 1145 -18.16 -31.63 15.05
CA GLY A 1145 -17.36 -31.28 16.23
C GLY A 1145 -18.00 -30.13 17.02
N PHE A 1146 -18.39 -29.04 16.34
CA PHE A 1146 -19.02 -27.87 16.97
C PHE A 1146 -20.30 -28.23 17.72
N LEU A 1147 -21.18 -29.06 17.11
CA LEU A 1147 -22.41 -29.52 17.74
C LEU A 1147 -22.14 -30.40 18.96
N GLN A 1148 -21.16 -31.29 18.88
CA GLN A 1148 -20.74 -32.13 20.02
C GLN A 1148 -20.19 -31.28 21.17
N GLU A 1149 -19.30 -30.34 20.88
CA GLU A 1149 -18.69 -29.44 21.87
C GLU A 1149 -19.75 -28.61 22.59
N ARG A 1150 -20.59 -27.90 21.83
CA ARG A 1150 -21.66 -27.07 22.37
C ARG A 1150 -22.64 -27.87 23.22
N ARG A 1151 -22.93 -29.11 22.82
CA ARG A 1151 -23.80 -30.01 23.60
C ARG A 1151 -23.14 -30.43 24.91
N ALA A 1152 -21.87 -30.81 24.87
CA ALA A 1152 -21.12 -31.23 26.06
C ALA A 1152 -20.94 -30.08 27.07
N LEU A 1153 -20.75 -28.85 26.57
CA LEU A 1153 -20.65 -27.63 27.38
C LEU A 1153 -22.01 -27.08 27.84
N GLY A 1154 -23.13 -27.66 27.40
CA GLY A 1154 -24.47 -27.21 27.79
C GLY A 1154 -24.89 -25.86 27.19
N HIS A 1155 -24.39 -25.50 26.00
CA HIS A 1155 -24.76 -24.27 25.32
C HIS A 1155 -26.26 -24.27 24.97
N THR A 1156 -26.92 -23.14 25.20
CA THR A 1156 -28.36 -22.95 25.01
C THR A 1156 -28.71 -22.19 23.72
N GLY A 1157 -27.72 -21.55 23.10
CA GLY A 1157 -27.87 -20.82 21.84
C GLY A 1157 -28.24 -21.73 20.68
N ARG A 1158 -29.15 -21.24 19.82
CA ARG A 1158 -29.74 -22.04 18.74
C ARG A 1158 -28.70 -22.49 17.71
N ASN A 1159 -28.84 -23.71 17.20
CA ASN A 1159 -27.96 -24.29 16.17
C ASN A 1159 -28.73 -24.56 14.87
N TRP A 1160 -28.18 -24.13 13.74
CA TRP A 1160 -28.73 -24.40 12.40
C TRP A 1160 -27.63 -24.93 11.49
N LEU A 1161 -27.89 -26.06 10.82
CA LEU A 1161 -26.99 -26.64 9.82
C LEU A 1161 -27.66 -26.70 8.44
N PHE A 1162 -27.00 -26.12 7.43
CA PHE A 1162 -27.22 -26.41 6.02
C PHE A 1162 -26.19 -27.46 5.56
N PHE A 1163 -26.67 -28.59 5.07
CA PHE A 1163 -25.81 -29.67 4.57
C PHE A 1163 -26.22 -30.13 3.18
N GLY A 1164 -25.25 -30.29 2.27
CA GLY A 1164 -25.55 -30.78 0.92
C GLY A 1164 -24.51 -31.71 0.31
N ASP A 1165 -24.99 -32.58 -0.58
CA ASP A 1165 -24.18 -33.49 -1.39
C ASP A 1165 -24.96 -33.97 -2.63
N ARG A 1166 -24.60 -35.11 -3.24
CA ARG A 1166 -25.22 -35.65 -4.44
C ARG A 1166 -26.52 -36.40 -4.12
N HIS A 1167 -26.44 -37.44 -3.30
CA HIS A 1167 -27.56 -38.36 -3.04
C HIS A 1167 -27.77 -38.56 -1.54
N ARG A 1168 -29.01 -38.44 -1.05
CA ARG A 1168 -29.32 -38.64 0.37
C ARG A 1168 -28.98 -40.05 0.84
N ALA A 1169 -29.34 -41.05 0.04
CA ALA A 1169 -29.16 -42.46 0.37
C ALA A 1169 -27.68 -42.87 0.45
N GLU A 1170 -26.78 -42.10 -0.16
CA GLU A 1170 -25.35 -42.41 -0.22
C GLU A 1170 -24.50 -41.45 0.62
N ASN A 1171 -24.89 -40.18 0.71
CA ASN A 1171 -24.02 -39.09 1.15
C ASN A 1171 -24.51 -38.35 2.40
N PHE A 1172 -25.61 -38.76 3.05
CA PHE A 1172 -26.05 -38.12 4.28
C PHE A 1172 -25.23 -38.59 5.49
N TYR A 1173 -24.00 -38.10 5.56
CA TYR A 1173 -23.03 -38.44 6.60
C TYR A 1173 -23.56 -38.10 7.98
N TYR A 1174 -23.37 -39.02 8.93
CA TYR A 1174 -23.83 -38.87 10.32
C TYR A 1174 -25.34 -38.61 10.46
N GLY A 1175 -26.16 -39.01 9.48
CA GLY A 1175 -27.59 -38.69 9.44
C GLY A 1175 -28.37 -39.10 10.70
N ASN A 1176 -28.03 -40.24 11.33
CA ASN A 1176 -28.65 -40.67 12.59
C ASN A 1176 -28.31 -39.74 13.76
N ASP A 1177 -27.05 -39.28 13.85
CA ASP A 1177 -26.56 -38.37 14.88
C ASP A 1177 -27.26 -37.01 14.75
N LEU A 1178 -27.22 -36.43 13.54
CA LEU A 1178 -27.85 -35.14 13.23
C LEU A 1178 -29.38 -35.19 13.40
N THR A 1179 -30.05 -36.27 12.97
CA THR A 1179 -31.50 -36.41 13.15
C THR A 1179 -31.87 -36.59 14.63
N GLY A 1180 -31.02 -37.26 15.42
CA GLY A 1180 -31.16 -37.34 16.87
C GLY A 1180 -31.13 -35.97 17.52
N MET A 1181 -30.15 -35.14 17.16
CA MET A 1181 -30.03 -33.76 17.65
C MET A 1181 -31.20 -32.86 17.22
N VAL A 1182 -31.82 -33.12 16.07
CA VAL A 1182 -33.06 -32.42 15.67
C VAL A 1182 -34.23 -32.89 16.54
N THR A 1183 -34.33 -34.19 16.81
CA THR A 1183 -35.46 -34.79 17.55
C THR A 1183 -35.52 -34.33 19.01
N ASP A 1184 -34.36 -34.17 19.65
CA ASP A 1184 -34.27 -33.66 21.03
C ASP A 1184 -34.23 -32.12 21.11
N GLY A 1185 -34.25 -31.43 19.97
CA GLY A 1185 -34.34 -29.97 19.87
C GLY A 1185 -33.02 -29.21 20.01
N PHE A 1186 -31.88 -29.91 20.13
CA PHE A 1186 -30.57 -29.26 20.23
C PHE A 1186 -30.09 -28.66 18.89
N LEU A 1187 -30.24 -29.40 17.79
CA LEU A 1187 -30.09 -28.88 16.43
C LEU A 1187 -31.45 -28.35 16.01
N ASN A 1188 -31.69 -27.07 16.27
CA ASN A 1188 -33.01 -26.45 16.08
C ASN A 1188 -33.45 -26.50 14.62
N ARG A 1189 -32.50 -26.54 13.68
CA ARG A 1189 -32.81 -26.58 12.26
C ARG A 1189 -31.74 -27.31 11.43
N LEU A 1190 -32.21 -28.14 10.50
CA LEU A 1190 -31.39 -28.90 9.57
C LEU A 1190 -31.99 -28.85 8.16
N ASP A 1191 -31.31 -28.17 7.24
CA ASP A 1191 -31.74 -28.04 5.84
C ASP A 1191 -30.81 -28.84 4.93
N LEU A 1192 -31.38 -29.81 4.20
CA LEU A 1192 -30.63 -30.77 3.40
C LEU A 1192 -30.77 -30.50 1.91
N ALA A 1193 -29.66 -30.48 1.18
CA ALA A 1193 -29.62 -30.26 -0.27
C ALA A 1193 -28.91 -31.41 -1.00
N PHE A 1194 -29.68 -32.33 -1.60
CA PHE A 1194 -29.14 -33.42 -2.40
C PHE A 1194 -29.35 -33.16 -3.89
N SER A 1195 -28.26 -32.87 -4.59
CA SER A 1195 -28.30 -32.32 -5.95
C SER A 1195 -28.66 -33.32 -7.05
N ARG A 1196 -28.88 -34.61 -6.74
CA ARG A 1196 -29.13 -35.68 -7.72
C ARG A 1196 -30.35 -36.55 -7.41
N ASP A 1197 -31.08 -36.30 -6.33
CA ASP A 1197 -32.28 -37.08 -5.96
C ASP A 1197 -33.55 -36.62 -6.69
N GLN A 1198 -33.46 -35.52 -7.44
CA GLN A 1198 -34.56 -34.93 -8.18
C GLN A 1198 -34.07 -34.33 -9.51
N ARG A 1199 -34.99 -34.06 -10.44
CA ARG A 1199 -34.69 -33.53 -11.78
C ARG A 1199 -34.06 -32.13 -11.74
N LYS A 1200 -34.55 -31.25 -10.86
CA LYS A 1200 -33.96 -29.91 -10.63
C LYS A 1200 -32.90 -30.02 -9.54
N ARG A 1201 -31.63 -29.82 -9.89
CA ARG A 1201 -30.54 -29.84 -8.91
C ARG A 1201 -30.77 -28.77 -7.84
N ILE A 1202 -30.58 -29.14 -6.57
CA ILE A 1202 -30.67 -28.25 -5.40
C ILE A 1202 -29.33 -28.35 -4.66
N TYR A 1203 -28.78 -27.22 -4.29
CA TYR A 1203 -27.54 -27.05 -3.54
C TYR A 1203 -27.77 -26.27 -2.25
N VAL A 1204 -26.78 -26.20 -1.37
CA VAL A 1204 -26.92 -25.56 -0.04
C VAL A 1204 -27.32 -24.09 -0.14
N GLN A 1205 -26.75 -23.37 -1.12
CA GLN A 1205 -27.07 -21.97 -1.38
C GLN A 1205 -28.53 -21.75 -1.83
N ASP A 1206 -29.13 -22.74 -2.52
CA ASP A 1206 -30.53 -22.67 -2.93
C ASP A 1206 -31.45 -22.76 -1.70
N ASN A 1207 -31.14 -23.66 -0.76
CA ASN A 1207 -31.86 -23.78 0.50
C ASN A 1207 -31.64 -22.54 1.38
N MET A 1208 -30.43 -21.98 1.41
CA MET A 1208 -30.18 -20.71 2.13
C MET A 1208 -31.10 -19.60 1.60
N ILE A 1209 -31.21 -19.45 0.27
CA ILE A 1209 -32.08 -18.44 -0.34
C ILE A 1209 -33.55 -18.73 -0.01
N ALA A 1210 -34.00 -19.98 -0.13
CA ALA A 1210 -35.37 -20.35 0.21
C ALA A 1210 -35.73 -20.02 1.67
N GLU A 1211 -34.75 -20.15 2.57
CA GLU A 1211 -34.88 -19.87 4.00
C GLU A 1211 -34.36 -18.49 4.40
N GLY A 1212 -34.17 -17.61 3.42
CA GLY A 1212 -33.47 -16.34 3.59
C GLY A 1212 -34.10 -15.45 4.65
N ALA A 1213 -35.43 -15.45 4.79
CA ALA A 1213 -36.13 -14.65 5.80
C ALA A 1213 -35.74 -15.09 7.22
N GLN A 1214 -35.67 -16.41 7.46
CA GLN A 1214 -35.34 -16.96 8.76
C GLN A 1214 -33.83 -16.86 9.04
N LEU A 1215 -33.00 -17.03 8.00
CA LEU A 1215 -31.55 -16.86 8.12
C LEU A 1215 -31.20 -15.41 8.46
N TRP A 1216 -31.83 -14.45 7.78
CA TRP A 1216 -31.69 -13.04 8.09
C TRP A 1216 -32.09 -12.71 9.53
N ALA A 1217 -33.23 -13.23 10.02
CA ALA A 1217 -33.64 -13.05 11.40
C ALA A 1217 -32.59 -13.57 12.40
N TRP A 1218 -31.94 -14.70 12.12
CA TRP A 1218 -30.87 -15.22 12.99
C TRP A 1218 -29.61 -14.35 12.95
N LEU A 1219 -29.25 -13.81 11.79
CA LEU A 1219 -28.14 -12.85 11.68
C LEU A 1219 -28.42 -11.59 12.50
N GLN A 1220 -29.68 -11.13 12.55
CA GLN A 1220 -30.09 -10.03 13.41
C GLN A 1220 -30.04 -10.38 14.91
N ASP A 1221 -30.35 -11.64 15.25
CA ASP A 1221 -30.24 -12.16 16.62
C ASP A 1221 -28.79 -12.46 17.06
N GLY A 1222 -27.78 -11.94 16.35
CA GLY A 1222 -26.38 -12.11 16.75
C GLY A 1222 -25.71 -13.39 16.24
N ALA A 1223 -26.34 -14.17 15.36
CA ALA A 1223 -25.78 -15.47 14.95
C ALA A 1223 -24.39 -15.35 14.31
N HIS A 1224 -23.54 -16.34 14.58
CA HIS A 1224 -22.27 -16.57 13.89
C HIS A 1224 -22.49 -17.55 12.71
N LEU A 1225 -21.92 -17.22 11.56
CA LEU A 1225 -22.06 -17.93 10.30
C LEU A 1225 -20.73 -18.61 9.93
N TYR A 1226 -20.76 -19.92 9.73
CA TYR A 1226 -19.58 -20.73 9.43
C TYR A 1226 -19.72 -21.45 8.09
N VAL A 1227 -18.68 -21.44 7.27
CA VAL A 1227 -18.66 -22.13 5.97
C VAL A 1227 -17.48 -23.09 5.90
N CYS A 1228 -17.73 -24.35 5.52
CA CYS A 1228 -16.69 -25.33 5.30
C CYS A 1228 -16.91 -26.13 4.00
N GLY A 1229 -15.91 -26.10 3.10
CA GLY A 1229 -15.93 -26.85 1.85
C GLY A 1229 -15.05 -26.24 0.75
N ASP A 1230 -15.33 -26.60 -0.50
CA ASP A 1230 -14.55 -26.20 -1.68
C ASP A 1230 -14.54 -24.68 -1.91
N ALA A 1231 -13.33 -24.09 -1.99
CA ALA A 1231 -13.14 -22.65 -2.13
C ALA A 1231 -13.61 -22.10 -3.49
N ALA A 1232 -13.36 -22.84 -4.58
CA ALA A 1232 -13.58 -22.36 -5.95
C ALA A 1232 -15.06 -22.38 -6.39
N GLY A 1233 -15.84 -23.31 -5.85
CA GLY A 1233 -17.26 -23.48 -6.14
C GLY A 1233 -18.15 -23.10 -4.95
N MET A 1234 -18.28 -23.99 -3.97
CA MET A 1234 -19.33 -23.91 -2.94
C MET A 1234 -19.21 -22.65 -2.09
N ALA A 1235 -18.03 -22.32 -1.58
CA ALA A 1235 -17.86 -21.16 -0.71
C ALA A 1235 -18.19 -19.84 -1.42
N ARG A 1236 -17.85 -19.73 -2.71
CA ARG A 1236 -18.18 -18.57 -3.56
C ARG A 1236 -19.70 -18.44 -3.78
N ASP A 1237 -20.37 -19.55 -4.05
CA ASP A 1237 -21.81 -19.56 -4.30
C ASP A 1237 -22.61 -19.28 -3.01
N VAL A 1238 -22.13 -19.76 -1.86
CA VAL A 1238 -22.67 -19.43 -0.53
C VAL A 1238 -22.49 -17.95 -0.20
N ASP A 1239 -21.34 -17.37 -0.51
CA ASP A 1239 -21.07 -15.94 -0.32
C ASP A 1239 -22.04 -15.08 -1.17
N THR A 1240 -22.31 -15.51 -2.41
CA THR A 1240 -23.27 -14.87 -3.32
C THR A 1240 -24.72 -15.00 -2.81
N ALA A 1241 -25.09 -16.18 -2.29
CA ALA A 1241 -26.41 -16.37 -1.71
C ALA A 1241 -26.61 -15.56 -0.43
N LEU A 1242 -25.57 -15.41 0.39
CA LEU A 1242 -25.60 -14.56 1.57
C LEU A 1242 -25.84 -13.09 1.18
N ASP A 1243 -25.14 -12.57 0.16
CA ASP A 1243 -25.41 -11.22 -0.38
C ASP A 1243 -26.87 -11.06 -0.82
N THR A 1244 -27.42 -12.09 -1.50
CA THR A 1244 -28.80 -12.10 -1.97
C THR A 1244 -29.80 -12.08 -0.81
N ILE A 1245 -29.55 -12.85 0.24
CA ILE A 1245 -30.41 -12.96 1.42
C ILE A 1245 -30.41 -11.65 2.21
N ILE A 1246 -29.22 -11.08 2.45
CA ILE A 1246 -29.07 -9.81 3.14
C ILE A 1246 -29.78 -8.70 2.35
N GLY A 1247 -29.59 -8.64 1.03
CA GLY A 1247 -30.25 -7.65 0.18
C GLY A 1247 -31.78 -7.81 0.18
N THR A 1248 -32.27 -9.04 0.00
CA THR A 1248 -33.71 -9.30 -0.15
C THR A 1248 -34.47 -9.17 1.17
N HIS A 1249 -33.98 -9.82 2.23
CA HIS A 1249 -34.70 -9.90 3.50
C HIS A 1249 -34.31 -8.80 4.49
N GLY A 1250 -33.12 -8.22 4.34
CA GLY A 1250 -32.76 -6.97 4.99
C GLY A 1250 -33.35 -5.74 4.32
N GLN A 1251 -33.97 -5.89 3.15
CA GLN A 1251 -34.42 -4.78 2.30
C GLN A 1251 -33.28 -3.78 2.03
N LEU A 1252 -32.05 -4.31 1.94
CA LEU A 1252 -30.82 -3.55 1.79
C LEU A 1252 -30.47 -3.43 0.31
N SER A 1253 -29.97 -2.26 -0.09
CA SER A 1253 -29.34 -2.11 -1.41
C SER A 1253 -28.16 -3.08 -1.56
N ALA A 1254 -27.79 -3.44 -2.78
CA ALA A 1254 -26.69 -4.38 -3.03
C ALA A 1254 -25.36 -3.97 -2.35
N GLU A 1255 -25.12 -2.67 -2.24
CA GLU A 1255 -23.94 -2.13 -1.57
C GLU A 1255 -24.10 -2.11 -0.03
N ALA A 1256 -25.30 -1.86 0.52
CA ALA A 1256 -25.56 -2.03 1.96
C ALA A 1256 -25.50 -3.50 2.40
N ALA A 1257 -25.88 -4.44 1.53
CA ALA A 1257 -25.73 -5.87 1.79
C ALA A 1257 -24.25 -6.30 1.89
N ARG A 1258 -23.40 -5.75 1.02
CA ARG A 1258 -21.94 -5.95 1.09
C ARG A 1258 -21.31 -5.32 2.32
N ASP A 1259 -21.78 -4.14 2.74
CA ASP A 1259 -21.34 -3.48 3.97
C ASP A 1259 -21.68 -4.33 5.20
N TYR A 1260 -22.93 -4.79 5.33
CA TYR A 1260 -23.35 -5.67 6.40
C TYR A 1260 -22.53 -6.97 6.45
N LYS A 1261 -22.25 -7.58 5.29
CA LYS A 1261 -21.38 -8.76 5.22
C LYS A 1261 -19.95 -8.47 5.65
N ARG A 1262 -19.40 -7.29 5.30
CA ARG A 1262 -18.07 -6.85 5.78
C ARG A 1262 -18.04 -6.67 7.29
N GLU A 1263 -19.09 -6.13 7.88
CA GLU A 1263 -19.24 -6.02 9.34
C GLU A 1263 -19.28 -7.40 10.00
N LEU A 1264 -20.02 -8.36 9.45
CA LEU A 1264 -20.01 -9.74 9.96
C LEU A 1264 -18.59 -10.34 9.96
N VAL A 1265 -17.76 -10.04 8.96
CA VAL A 1265 -16.35 -10.50 8.92
C VAL A 1265 -15.52 -9.77 9.99
N ALA A 1266 -15.65 -8.45 10.09
CA ALA A 1266 -14.91 -7.63 11.05
C ALA A 1266 -15.22 -8.04 12.50
N ASP A 1267 -16.49 -8.37 12.78
CA ASP A 1267 -16.97 -8.82 14.09
C ASP A 1267 -16.65 -10.29 14.38
N LYS A 1268 -15.94 -10.99 13.47
CA LYS A 1268 -15.65 -12.44 13.56
C LYS A 1268 -16.91 -13.30 13.64
N ARG A 1269 -18.00 -12.82 13.04
CA ARG A 1269 -19.30 -13.47 12.95
C ARG A 1269 -19.51 -14.17 11.60
N TYR A 1270 -18.66 -13.95 10.61
CA TYR A 1270 -18.62 -14.73 9.36
C TYR A 1270 -17.24 -15.36 9.16
N LEU A 1271 -17.16 -16.69 9.32
CA LEU A 1271 -15.92 -17.45 9.40
C LEU A 1271 -15.90 -18.59 8.37
N ARG A 1272 -14.73 -18.87 7.78
CA ARG A 1272 -14.59 -19.84 6.67
C ARG A 1272 -13.39 -20.76 6.88
N ASP A 1273 -13.59 -22.05 6.68
CA ASP A 1273 -12.57 -23.10 6.59
C ASP A 1273 -12.69 -23.78 5.21
N VAL A 1274 -11.93 -23.28 4.23
CA VAL A 1274 -12.07 -23.67 2.83
C VAL A 1274 -10.78 -24.28 2.29
N TYR A 1275 -10.92 -25.34 1.48
CA TYR A 1275 -9.81 -26.15 0.97
C TYR A 1275 -9.72 -26.17 -0.55
#